data_AF-A0AAN8KU54-F1
#
_entry.id   AF-A0AAN8KU54-F1
#
_cell.length_a   1.000
_cell.length_b   1.000
_cell.length_c   1.000
_cell.angle_alpha   90.00
_cell.angle_beta   90.00
_cell.angle_gamma   90.00
#
_symmetry.space_group_name_H-M   'P 1'
#
loop_
_entity.id
_entity.type
_entity.pdbx_description
1 polymer ?
#
loop_
_entity_poly.entity_id
_entity_poly.type
_entity_poly.pdbx_seq_one_letter_code
_entity_poly.pdbx_strand_id
1 'polypeptide(L)'
;MQHNVYTCLQPDTCHQIFVESLLCSSRVENIVLAGQLMHCSAVSQDVVPVSVSFRDRGRGGVSTRVKYHTAVELVLAAAREYFNSSTTLTDPCMDLARACLQLISDCPPAVQEEMDIISALCMLEDFNVKILPLQVRLRVERLSLIEECISQCSKAYKQSALLLDLATLLRVAGGDEWRRRGQVLTLLAEQALQALDFKTSYIHCQDLMASGYGDGWEVCSLLGQCEGYLDLRARQELLAFSLTHCPPASIHPLLAASSDLQTQVLYQAVNYQMEPPETGCVGDETDSIQSAGPHSSVSPVGGAAGDLLHRTTNRTIEVLASTGLTTKAVLTAVSDHTWWKNQLNYLRPLHGQSGGSRAVGGEENSGLERQGVNPFYQGLFDDPYVDQSEDVYGSYDAVPQEQFAEVLLRTGKLAETKTEGQTLFPTTEVLLQLASDAFPRDMTLALAYLLALPQVLDANRCFEKQSHSALSLQLAAYYYSLQIYNHLVPCLKNNRHPLYRADPKELIRLVTQHVTAHSDWPADVEELIGQLQVYNDRLTDLTQAQVLQGLGRGVDVQRFSSDTDYKKHTILGLAETLDDSVWRISLSLALRYSIPLWDIYITHLEYLFTDSGLSTKDIEGRVDTLALFDILKSEPESFHIHMSKYVLRSVEGTDLARLLYYYTLLEACGCGSYSSSVITPDTHIKLLKKLRAVTNGLDYRKMTDEVSDPLAALEPVLTSQNVLSISKLANRLPRPGGGVVSASAVHATWLGKLFWRGDPQVLKRPPQTEQDYLHAYDTCAKYLDRLLPADAVHFLDDITFSPLAANQLSVSVRVEVMKRAMKAMRQLGERSKKRGGDDGESDRSAASSFDHALSHLQQSLAHLDTLSHSFILSLKDSNQERLQSYSRTYDLSRSERSKVQALAVTMATDGQSLERIGELLGVAVGNLDLSIKTVLQVAVEKVVSALSGDKEVVNDYPEPLMVLERMVTAVHNHVLSGDSVVSSDDLLAWLRPFCSDGSLAVRPRIEVLQILENNFSLRDSDVHLLILYRTQAVLKDLQVEMDDIENEEKRYCLFLQLLGDSRKWEEFQQLMLLLQAWPPMMKQEVAQCERNPWVVLTSSLIERCGGHGSEVRLDLGQEVMNMVRSLYPSKHKLHAQCIRHISSLLLDQPGLQLPALKLMTESKDPQLIELSLDQINNITEVCDSTCDPEFLSLLLDAGLLVGCVSSPLYPRLSAHLLSRHQEGGWDVEKAASELLQAGYQAQAGSLLLAYRGTHPGLSTFNTALTVIKKWL
;
A
#
# COMPACT_ATOMS: atom_id res chain seq x y z
N MET A 1 -33.25 -12.50 115.91
CA MET A 1 -32.55 -13.80 116.04
C MET A 1 -31.09 -13.62 116.46
N GLN A 2 -30.25 -12.93 115.67
CA GLN A 2 -28.81 -12.76 115.97
C GLN A 2 -28.51 -12.22 117.38
N HIS A 3 -29.13 -11.11 117.79
CA HIS A 3 -28.86 -10.48 119.09
C HIS A 3 -29.30 -11.32 120.32
N ASN A 4 -30.20 -12.28 120.14
CA ASN A 4 -30.85 -13.01 121.24
C ASN A 4 -30.53 -14.52 121.27
N VAL A 5 -30.07 -15.11 120.16
CA VAL A 5 -29.93 -16.59 120.00
C VAL A 5 -28.55 -16.99 119.45
N TYR A 6 -27.95 -16.20 118.55
CA TYR A 6 -26.69 -16.54 117.88
C TYR A 6 -25.54 -15.61 118.29
N THR A 7 -25.28 -15.49 119.59
CA THR A 7 -24.26 -14.57 120.14
C THR A 7 -22.82 -14.95 119.80
N CYS A 8 -22.57 -16.19 119.37
CA CYS A 8 -21.25 -16.69 118.94
C CYS A 8 -20.89 -16.36 117.49
N LEU A 9 -21.84 -15.84 116.70
CA LEU A 9 -21.63 -15.50 115.29
C LEU A 9 -21.54 -13.98 115.12
N GLN A 10 -20.57 -13.55 114.29
CA GLN A 10 -20.46 -12.15 113.94
C GLN A 10 -21.70 -11.70 113.15
N PRO A 11 -22.15 -10.44 113.33
CA PRO A 11 -23.29 -9.91 112.60
C PRO A 11 -23.18 -10.16 111.09
N ASP A 12 -22.03 -9.86 110.48
CA ASP A 12 -21.77 -10.06 109.04
C ASP A 12 -21.97 -11.51 108.60
N THR A 13 -21.50 -12.48 109.40
CA THR A 13 -21.67 -13.92 109.13
C THR A 13 -23.13 -14.35 109.21
N CYS A 14 -23.90 -13.83 110.17
CA CYS A 14 -25.35 -14.10 110.23
C CYS A 14 -26.10 -13.53 109.01
N HIS A 15 -25.69 -12.35 108.51
CA HIS A 15 -26.28 -11.76 107.30
C HIS A 15 -25.91 -12.59 106.06
N GLN A 16 -24.67 -13.06 105.95
CA GLN A 16 -24.24 -13.97 104.87
C GLN A 16 -25.05 -15.27 104.86
N ILE A 17 -25.17 -15.97 106.00
CA ILE A 17 -25.95 -17.22 106.11
C ILE A 17 -27.43 -16.97 105.78
N PHE A 18 -27.98 -15.82 106.20
CA PHE A 18 -29.36 -15.47 105.88
C PHE A 18 -29.57 -15.20 104.38
N VAL A 19 -28.67 -14.44 103.76
CA VAL A 19 -28.68 -14.19 102.30
C VAL A 19 -28.49 -15.49 101.53
N GLU A 20 -27.55 -16.34 101.92
CA GLU A 20 -27.34 -17.69 101.36
C GLU A 20 -28.60 -18.55 101.47
N SER A 21 -29.25 -18.57 102.64
CA SER A 21 -30.51 -19.31 102.85
C SER A 21 -31.66 -18.78 101.97
N LEU A 22 -31.71 -17.47 101.71
CA LEU A 22 -32.69 -16.87 100.81
C LEU A 22 -32.40 -17.23 99.35
N LEU A 23 -31.12 -17.18 98.93
CA LEU A 23 -30.68 -17.58 97.60
C LEU A 23 -31.02 -19.06 97.33
N CYS A 24 -30.78 -19.95 98.29
CA CYS A 24 -31.04 -21.40 98.16
C CYS A 24 -32.49 -21.82 98.52
N SER A 25 -33.44 -20.88 98.68
CA SER A 25 -34.81 -21.18 99.16
C SER A 25 -35.78 -21.76 98.12
N SER A 26 -35.33 -21.91 96.87
CA SER A 26 -36.11 -22.39 95.71
C SER A 26 -37.35 -21.56 95.39
N ARG A 27 -37.35 -20.28 95.78
CA ARG A 27 -38.42 -19.31 95.48
C ARG A 27 -37.82 -18.02 94.93
N VAL A 28 -38.28 -17.61 93.74
CA VAL A 28 -37.80 -16.39 93.06
C VAL A 28 -38.00 -15.14 93.92
N GLU A 29 -39.11 -15.03 94.65
CA GLU A 29 -39.40 -13.90 95.56
C GLU A 29 -38.31 -13.71 96.62
N ASN A 30 -37.80 -14.82 97.17
CA ASN A 30 -36.75 -14.80 98.17
C ASN A 30 -35.37 -14.51 97.57
N ILE A 31 -35.11 -14.96 96.34
CA ILE A 31 -33.90 -14.63 95.58
C ILE A 31 -33.84 -13.12 95.30
N VAL A 32 -34.96 -12.51 94.90
CA VAL A 32 -35.08 -11.05 94.72
C VAL A 32 -34.87 -10.30 96.04
N LEU A 33 -35.42 -10.82 97.14
CA LEU A 33 -35.19 -10.26 98.47
C LEU A 33 -33.71 -10.36 98.88
N ALA A 34 -33.03 -11.45 98.56
CA ALA A 34 -31.59 -11.60 98.80
C ALA A 34 -30.78 -10.50 98.10
N GLY A 35 -31.15 -10.13 96.86
CA GLY A 35 -30.61 -8.99 96.12
C GLY A 35 -30.69 -7.65 96.87
N GLN A 36 -31.77 -7.41 97.60
CA GLN A 36 -31.94 -6.17 98.38
C GLN A 36 -31.03 -6.10 99.62
N LEU A 37 -30.51 -7.25 100.05
CA LEU A 37 -29.69 -7.43 101.26
C LEU A 37 -28.18 -7.56 100.95
N MET A 38 -27.77 -7.43 99.69
CA MET A 38 -26.37 -7.50 99.27
C MET A 38 -26.00 -6.37 98.30
N HIS A 39 -24.68 -6.16 98.10
CA HIS A 39 -24.21 -5.24 97.07
C HIS A 39 -24.16 -5.94 95.71
N CYS A 40 -24.95 -5.44 94.77
CA CYS A 40 -25.14 -6.02 93.44
C CYS A 40 -24.20 -5.47 92.36
N SER A 41 -23.42 -4.42 92.66
CA SER A 41 -22.43 -3.83 91.75
C SER A 41 -21.19 -3.34 92.52
N ALA A 42 -20.02 -3.40 91.89
CA ALA A 42 -18.75 -2.91 92.39
C ALA A 42 -18.66 -1.37 92.40
N VAL A 43 -19.35 -0.71 91.47
CA VAL A 43 -19.45 0.76 91.42
C VAL A 43 -20.68 1.18 92.20
N SER A 44 -20.50 1.97 93.26
CA SER A 44 -21.57 2.37 94.18
C SER A 44 -22.59 3.32 93.52
N GLN A 45 -23.43 2.79 92.64
CA GLN A 45 -24.69 3.40 92.21
C GLN A 45 -25.81 2.37 92.42
N ASP A 46 -26.17 2.16 93.68
CA ASP A 46 -27.46 1.57 94.02
C ASP A 46 -28.56 2.56 93.59
N VAL A 47 -29.05 2.41 92.36
CA VAL A 47 -30.26 3.08 91.90
C VAL A 47 -31.41 2.57 92.76
N VAL A 48 -31.93 3.43 93.64
CA VAL A 48 -33.16 3.17 94.40
C VAL A 48 -34.34 3.29 93.42
N PRO A 49 -35.12 2.22 93.15
CA PRO A 49 -36.39 2.38 92.48
C PRO A 49 -37.41 2.90 93.52
N VAL A 50 -37.99 4.05 93.18
CA VAL A 50 -39.10 4.68 93.91
C VAL A 50 -40.32 3.75 93.86
N SER A 51 -40.67 3.11 94.99
CA SER A 51 -42.02 3.12 95.57
C SER A 51 -42.21 1.99 96.61
N VAL A 52 -41.94 2.27 97.89
CA VAL A 52 -42.88 1.98 98.99
C VAL A 52 -42.60 3.01 100.08
N SER A 53 -43.58 3.86 100.39
CA SER A 53 -43.51 4.81 101.49
C SER A 53 -43.53 4.06 102.82
N PHE A 54 -42.40 4.03 103.53
CA PHE A 54 -42.41 3.96 104.99
C PHE A 54 -41.41 4.97 105.58
N ARG A 55 -41.91 6.19 105.80
CA ARG A 55 -41.68 6.89 107.09
C ARG A 55 -42.52 6.09 108.10
N ASP A 56 -41.97 5.59 109.20
CA ASP A 56 -41.52 6.46 110.28
C ASP A 56 -40.06 6.23 110.72
N ARG A 57 -39.39 7.35 110.98
CA ARG A 57 -37.98 7.45 111.35
C ARG A 57 -37.80 7.10 112.83
N GLY A 58 -36.70 6.42 113.16
CA GLY A 58 -36.11 6.62 114.49
C GLY A 58 -35.26 5.51 115.10
N ARG A 59 -34.22 5.02 114.42
CA ARG A 59 -32.88 4.75 115.01
C ARG A 59 -31.92 4.32 113.90
N GLY A 60 -30.84 5.09 113.75
CA GLY A 60 -29.82 4.87 112.74
C GLY A 60 -29.13 3.52 112.92
N GLY A 61 -29.19 2.73 111.87
CA GLY A 61 -28.32 1.61 111.58
C GLY A 61 -28.36 1.45 110.07
N VAL A 62 -27.24 1.77 109.41
CA VAL A 62 -27.03 1.51 107.98
C VAL A 62 -27.49 0.08 107.70
N SER A 63 -28.35 -0.13 106.70
CA SER A 63 -28.70 -1.49 106.25
C SER A 63 -27.40 -2.23 105.95
N THR A 64 -27.01 -3.17 106.81
CA THR A 64 -25.76 -3.91 106.68
C THR A 64 -25.91 -4.89 105.53
N ARG A 65 -25.50 -4.48 104.33
CA ARG A 65 -25.52 -5.33 103.14
C ARG A 65 -24.30 -6.24 103.10
N VAL A 66 -24.45 -7.43 102.54
CA VAL A 66 -23.32 -8.32 102.26
C VAL A 66 -22.38 -7.63 101.25
N LYS A 67 -21.08 -7.61 101.56
CA LYS A 67 -20.04 -7.00 100.72
C LYS A 67 -20.03 -7.65 99.33
N TYR A 68 -19.75 -6.84 98.30
CA TYR A 68 -19.81 -7.24 96.89
C TYR A 68 -19.06 -8.56 96.59
N HIS A 69 -17.80 -8.71 97.03
CA HIS A 69 -17.04 -9.94 96.78
C HIS A 69 -17.73 -11.21 97.32
N THR A 70 -18.19 -11.16 98.57
CA THR A 70 -18.88 -12.30 99.19
C THR A 70 -20.28 -12.50 98.60
N ALA A 71 -20.95 -11.43 98.18
CA ALA A 71 -22.23 -11.51 97.47
C ALA A 71 -22.07 -12.28 96.14
N VAL A 72 -21.03 -11.96 95.36
CA VAL A 72 -20.69 -12.68 94.13
C VAL A 72 -20.40 -14.16 94.41
N GLU A 73 -19.62 -14.48 95.45
CA GLU A 73 -19.34 -15.88 95.83
C GLU A 73 -20.61 -16.67 96.20
N LEU A 74 -21.50 -16.07 97.01
CA LEU A 74 -22.76 -16.71 97.43
C LEU A 74 -23.71 -16.90 96.26
N VAL A 75 -23.85 -15.89 95.40
CA VAL A 75 -24.66 -15.97 94.17
C VAL A 75 -24.15 -17.07 93.26
N LEU A 76 -22.84 -17.14 93.03
CA LEU A 76 -22.23 -18.19 92.22
C LEU A 76 -22.44 -19.56 92.83
N ALA A 77 -22.25 -19.72 94.14
CA ALA A 77 -22.45 -21.00 94.81
C ALA A 77 -23.91 -21.49 94.67
N ALA A 78 -24.89 -20.64 94.95
CA ALA A 78 -26.31 -20.97 94.82
C ALA A 78 -26.71 -21.25 93.36
N ALA A 79 -26.26 -20.41 92.41
CA ALA A 79 -26.53 -20.61 90.99
C ALA A 79 -25.96 -21.93 90.48
N ARG A 80 -24.74 -22.29 90.89
CA ARG A 80 -24.10 -23.56 90.55
C ARG A 80 -24.83 -24.75 91.15
N GLU A 81 -25.32 -24.65 92.37
CA GLU A 81 -26.11 -25.70 93.01
C GLU A 81 -27.41 -25.95 92.25
N TYR A 82 -28.14 -24.88 91.89
CA TYR A 82 -29.34 -24.99 91.07
C TYR A 82 -29.05 -25.57 89.69
N PHE A 83 -27.99 -25.09 89.03
CA PHE A 83 -27.57 -25.58 87.73
C PHE A 83 -27.19 -27.06 87.76
N ASN A 84 -26.39 -27.49 88.73
CA ASN A 84 -25.93 -28.88 88.86
C ASN A 84 -27.07 -29.84 89.22
N SER A 85 -28.15 -29.33 89.83
CA SER A 85 -29.33 -30.11 90.19
C SER A 85 -30.32 -30.30 89.03
N SER A 86 -30.13 -29.57 87.93
CA SER A 86 -30.99 -29.62 86.75
C SER A 86 -30.73 -30.88 85.90
N THR A 87 -31.81 -31.52 85.46
CA THR A 87 -31.74 -32.67 84.54
C THR A 87 -32.10 -32.34 83.08
N THR A 88 -32.72 -31.18 82.83
CA THR A 88 -33.10 -30.70 81.49
C THR A 88 -33.04 -29.17 81.42
N LEU A 89 -32.95 -28.59 80.23
CA LEU A 89 -32.94 -27.12 80.08
C LEU A 89 -34.21 -26.46 80.64
N THR A 90 -35.35 -27.14 80.54
CA THR A 90 -36.67 -26.69 81.01
C THR A 90 -36.92 -26.92 82.50
N ASP A 91 -35.93 -27.43 83.25
CA ASP A 91 -36.03 -27.62 84.69
C ASP A 91 -36.18 -26.26 85.38
N PRO A 92 -37.17 -26.07 86.29
CA PRO A 92 -37.33 -24.83 87.06
C PRO A 92 -36.05 -24.37 87.78
N CYS A 93 -35.13 -25.29 88.11
CA CYS A 93 -33.84 -24.95 88.70
C CYS A 93 -32.97 -24.08 87.77
N MET A 94 -33.11 -24.18 86.44
CA MET A 94 -32.38 -23.34 85.49
C MET A 94 -32.83 -21.88 85.56
N ASP A 95 -34.12 -21.62 85.75
CA ASP A 95 -34.65 -20.28 85.94
C ASP A 95 -34.23 -19.70 87.30
N LEU A 96 -34.14 -20.53 88.34
CA LEU A 96 -33.62 -20.13 89.65
C LEU A 96 -32.12 -19.80 89.59
N ALA A 97 -31.32 -20.59 88.86
CA ALA A 97 -29.91 -20.31 88.63
C ALA A 97 -29.71 -18.97 87.89
N ARG A 98 -30.50 -18.73 86.83
CA ARG A 98 -30.49 -17.45 86.09
C ARG A 98 -30.92 -16.28 86.99
N ALA A 99 -31.98 -16.47 87.78
CA ALA A 99 -32.45 -15.46 88.72
C ALA A 99 -31.40 -15.10 89.77
N CYS A 100 -30.61 -16.07 90.26
CA CYS A 100 -29.49 -15.81 91.16
C CYS A 100 -28.40 -14.98 90.48
N LEU A 101 -27.95 -15.38 89.29
CA LEU A 101 -26.86 -14.71 88.56
C LEU A 101 -27.23 -13.27 88.15
N GLN A 102 -28.49 -13.03 87.75
CA GLN A 102 -28.99 -11.69 87.38
C GLN A 102 -29.07 -10.71 88.56
N LEU A 103 -28.87 -11.16 89.80
CA LEU A 103 -28.79 -10.24 90.94
C LEU A 103 -27.52 -9.40 90.91
N ILE A 104 -26.43 -9.86 90.28
CA ILE A 104 -25.19 -9.09 90.13
C ILE A 104 -25.25 -8.32 88.82
N SER A 105 -25.46 -7.00 88.89
CA SER A 105 -25.81 -6.17 87.72
C SER A 105 -24.60 -5.81 86.84
N ASP A 106 -23.40 -5.79 87.39
CA ASP A 106 -22.16 -5.50 86.67
C ASP A 106 -21.47 -6.74 86.07
N CYS A 107 -22.08 -7.93 86.25
CA CYS A 107 -21.72 -9.21 85.63
C CYS A 107 -20.19 -9.47 85.57
N PRO A 108 -19.52 -9.72 86.71
CA PRO A 108 -18.10 -10.04 86.72
C PRO A 108 -17.83 -11.33 85.93
N PRO A 109 -16.58 -11.56 85.45
CA PRO A 109 -16.26 -12.67 84.56
C PRO A 109 -16.80 -14.02 85.03
N ALA A 110 -16.65 -14.34 86.33
CA ALA A 110 -17.13 -15.58 86.95
C ALA A 110 -18.66 -15.77 86.86
N VAL A 111 -19.44 -14.70 86.94
CA VAL A 111 -20.91 -14.71 86.79
C VAL A 111 -21.27 -14.85 85.31
N GLN A 112 -20.54 -14.15 84.43
CA GLN A 112 -20.72 -14.27 82.99
C GLN A 112 -20.46 -15.72 82.51
N GLU A 113 -19.47 -16.45 83.04
CA GLU A 113 -19.23 -17.86 82.61
C GLU A 113 -20.41 -18.78 82.90
N GLU A 114 -21.05 -18.59 84.06
CA GLU A 114 -22.23 -19.38 84.44
C GLU A 114 -23.43 -19.01 83.56
N MET A 115 -23.60 -17.72 83.25
CA MET A 115 -24.62 -17.25 82.31
C MET A 115 -24.38 -17.75 80.89
N ASP A 116 -23.13 -17.75 80.43
CA ASP A 116 -22.72 -18.23 79.11
C ASP A 116 -23.05 -19.72 78.95
N ILE A 117 -22.72 -20.55 79.96
CA ILE A 117 -23.02 -21.99 79.93
C ILE A 117 -24.54 -22.23 79.91
N ILE A 118 -25.33 -21.45 80.66
CA ILE A 118 -26.80 -21.55 80.61
C ILE A 118 -27.33 -21.22 79.21
N SER A 119 -26.83 -20.15 78.59
CA SER A 119 -27.20 -19.77 77.22
C SER A 119 -26.74 -20.80 76.17
N ALA A 120 -25.56 -21.41 76.37
CA ALA A 120 -25.04 -22.45 75.48
C ALA A 120 -25.95 -23.69 75.43
N LEU A 121 -26.58 -24.06 76.55
CA LEU A 121 -27.49 -25.20 76.61
C LEU A 121 -28.72 -25.00 75.72
N CYS A 122 -29.27 -23.78 75.66
CA CYS A 122 -30.36 -23.46 74.73
C CYS A 122 -29.96 -23.75 73.28
N MET A 123 -28.78 -23.29 72.88
CA MET A 123 -28.31 -23.44 71.51
C MET A 123 -27.88 -24.88 71.20
N LEU A 124 -27.39 -25.65 72.18
CA LEU A 124 -27.13 -27.09 72.01
C LEU A 124 -28.42 -27.88 71.72
N GLU A 125 -29.53 -27.51 72.36
CA GLU A 125 -30.84 -28.13 72.09
C GLU A 125 -31.36 -27.78 70.70
N ASP A 126 -31.10 -26.56 70.19
CA ASP A 126 -31.42 -26.17 68.81
C ASP A 126 -30.70 -27.05 67.75
N PHE A 127 -29.49 -27.54 68.07
CA PHE A 127 -28.75 -28.53 67.27
C PHE A 127 -29.08 -29.99 67.62
N ASN A 128 -30.16 -30.23 68.37
CA ASN A 128 -30.64 -31.55 68.77
C ASN A 128 -29.61 -32.38 69.58
N VAL A 129 -28.68 -31.72 70.29
CA VAL A 129 -27.71 -32.37 71.18
C VAL A 129 -28.33 -32.57 72.56
N LYS A 130 -28.68 -33.82 72.86
CA LYS A 130 -29.31 -34.19 74.14
C LYS A 130 -28.26 -34.51 75.21
N ILE A 131 -27.84 -33.48 75.96
CA ILE A 131 -26.81 -33.59 76.99
C ILE A 131 -27.28 -32.99 78.33
N LEU A 132 -26.89 -33.60 79.46
CA LEU A 132 -27.23 -33.07 80.78
C LEU A 132 -26.46 -31.76 81.07
N PRO A 133 -27.07 -30.74 81.71
CA PRO A 133 -26.39 -29.50 82.08
C PRO A 133 -25.06 -29.73 82.82
N LEU A 134 -25.05 -30.65 83.79
CA LEU A 134 -23.84 -31.03 84.53
C LEU A 134 -22.76 -31.64 83.63
N GLN A 135 -23.13 -32.42 82.62
CA GLN A 135 -22.17 -33.01 81.68
C GLN A 135 -21.49 -31.92 80.86
N VAL A 136 -22.23 -30.93 80.35
CA VAL A 136 -21.65 -29.78 79.62
C VAL A 136 -20.64 -29.03 80.49
N ARG A 137 -20.97 -28.79 81.77
CA ARG A 137 -20.08 -28.15 82.73
C ARG A 137 -18.78 -28.93 82.95
N LEU A 138 -18.87 -30.26 83.05
CA LEU A 138 -17.73 -31.14 83.33
C LEU A 138 -16.91 -31.53 82.07
N ARG A 139 -17.35 -31.18 80.86
CA ARG A 139 -16.58 -31.44 79.64
C ARG A 139 -15.25 -30.67 79.67
N VAL A 140 -14.15 -31.42 79.59
CA VAL A 140 -12.79 -30.88 79.46
C VAL A 140 -12.53 -30.40 78.04
N GLU A 141 -12.80 -31.26 77.05
CA GLU A 141 -12.68 -30.90 75.63
C GLU A 141 -13.99 -30.25 75.16
N ARG A 142 -14.05 -28.92 75.20
CA ARG A 142 -15.27 -28.17 74.85
C ARG A 142 -15.57 -28.20 73.35
N LEU A 143 -14.55 -28.40 72.50
CA LEU A 143 -14.71 -28.48 71.05
C LEU A 143 -15.54 -29.70 70.63
N SER A 144 -15.47 -30.81 71.38
CA SER A 144 -16.22 -32.04 71.06
C SER A 144 -17.74 -31.84 71.09
N LEU A 145 -18.24 -30.82 71.81
CA LEU A 145 -19.67 -30.47 71.82
C LEU A 145 -20.09 -29.82 70.49
N ILE A 146 -19.19 -29.06 69.87
CA ILE A 146 -19.41 -28.51 68.52
C ILE A 146 -19.36 -29.64 67.48
N GLU A 147 -18.42 -30.58 67.61
CA GLU A 147 -18.37 -31.79 66.76
C GLU A 147 -19.68 -32.60 66.87
N GLU A 148 -20.21 -32.75 68.09
CA GLU A 148 -21.48 -33.43 68.32
C GLU A 148 -22.64 -32.71 67.64
N CYS A 149 -22.71 -31.37 67.72
CA CYS A 149 -23.70 -30.57 66.98
C CYS A 149 -23.65 -30.83 65.47
N ILE A 150 -22.44 -30.86 64.90
CA ILE A 150 -22.26 -31.07 63.46
C ILE A 150 -22.64 -32.51 63.06
N SER A 151 -22.32 -33.50 63.89
CA SER A 151 -22.66 -34.91 63.65
C SER A 151 -24.17 -35.18 63.69
N GLN A 152 -24.91 -34.51 64.58
CA GLN A 152 -26.35 -34.71 64.75
C GLN A 152 -27.18 -33.94 63.71
N CYS A 153 -26.63 -32.84 63.17
CA CYS A 153 -27.28 -32.01 62.18
C CYS A 153 -26.45 -31.90 60.89
N SER A 154 -26.84 -32.66 59.86
CA SER A 154 -26.12 -32.75 58.58
C SER A 154 -25.95 -31.43 57.81
N LYS A 155 -26.68 -30.36 58.16
CA LYS A 155 -26.56 -29.01 57.58
C LYS A 155 -26.01 -27.97 58.55
N ALA A 156 -25.55 -28.37 59.73
CA ALA A 156 -25.03 -27.46 60.76
C ALA A 156 -23.85 -26.62 60.25
N TYR A 157 -23.03 -27.15 59.35
CA TYR A 157 -21.90 -26.43 58.72
C TYR A 157 -22.31 -25.16 57.97
N LYS A 158 -23.60 -24.98 57.62
CA LYS A 158 -24.14 -23.75 57.00
C LYS A 158 -24.50 -22.66 58.02
N GLN A 159 -24.54 -23.00 59.30
CA GLN A 159 -24.93 -22.12 60.41
C GLN A 159 -23.70 -21.68 61.21
N SER A 160 -22.64 -21.24 60.51
CA SER A 160 -21.34 -20.92 61.13
C SER A 160 -21.43 -19.83 62.20
N ALA A 161 -22.26 -18.81 62.01
CA ALA A 161 -22.48 -17.76 63.02
C ALA A 161 -22.99 -18.35 64.35
N LEU A 162 -24.02 -19.20 64.31
CA LEU A 162 -24.59 -19.83 65.51
C LEU A 162 -23.60 -20.79 66.19
N LEU A 163 -22.80 -21.53 65.42
CA LEU A 163 -21.80 -22.43 65.99
C LEU A 163 -20.57 -21.70 66.55
N LEU A 164 -20.20 -20.55 65.97
CA LEU A 164 -19.15 -19.67 66.52
C LEU A 164 -19.63 -18.97 67.79
N ASP A 165 -20.88 -18.52 67.83
CA ASP A 165 -21.51 -17.99 69.05
C ASP A 165 -21.57 -19.09 70.12
N LEU A 166 -21.95 -20.32 69.75
CA LEU A 166 -21.97 -21.46 70.66
C LEU A 166 -20.58 -21.78 71.21
N ALA A 167 -19.57 -21.82 70.35
CA ALA A 167 -18.20 -22.07 70.77
C ALA A 167 -17.70 -20.96 71.71
N THR A 168 -18.16 -19.73 71.53
CA THR A 168 -17.85 -18.58 72.40
C THR A 168 -18.48 -18.74 73.77
N LEU A 169 -19.76 -19.10 73.83
CA LEU A 169 -20.44 -19.38 75.10
C LEU A 169 -19.86 -20.61 75.83
N LEU A 170 -19.48 -21.65 75.07
CA LEU A 170 -18.82 -22.85 75.60
C LEU A 170 -17.35 -22.62 75.97
N ARG A 171 -16.76 -21.49 75.55
CA ARG A 171 -15.36 -21.11 75.74
C ARG A 171 -14.39 -22.17 75.23
N VAL A 172 -14.67 -22.66 74.02
CA VAL A 172 -13.74 -23.49 73.26
C VAL A 172 -12.39 -22.74 73.15
N ALA A 173 -11.28 -23.46 73.35
CA ALA A 173 -9.93 -22.89 73.47
C ALA A 173 -9.74 -21.84 74.60
N GLY A 174 -10.61 -21.80 75.61
CA GLY A 174 -10.50 -20.87 76.73
C GLY A 174 -10.73 -19.42 76.28
N GLY A 175 -9.77 -18.53 76.56
CA GLY A 175 -9.82 -17.11 76.19
C GLY A 175 -9.24 -16.77 74.80
N ASP A 176 -8.72 -17.76 74.07
CA ASP A 176 -8.10 -17.55 72.76
C ASP A 176 -9.14 -17.55 71.64
N GLU A 177 -9.68 -16.37 71.32
CA GLU A 177 -10.70 -16.19 70.29
C GLU A 177 -10.22 -16.57 68.89
N TRP A 178 -8.96 -16.27 68.56
CA TRP A 178 -8.38 -16.59 67.26
C TRP A 178 -8.29 -18.10 67.06
N ARG A 179 -7.76 -18.83 68.04
CA ARG A 179 -7.69 -20.29 68.01
C ARG A 179 -9.07 -20.94 68.02
N ARG A 180 -10.00 -20.42 68.82
CA ARG A 180 -11.40 -20.89 68.85
C ARG A 180 -12.05 -20.80 67.47
N ARG A 181 -11.99 -19.61 66.86
CA ARG A 181 -12.59 -19.36 65.54
C ARG A 181 -11.94 -20.25 64.49
N GLY A 182 -10.61 -20.38 64.50
CA GLY A 182 -9.86 -21.25 63.60
C GLY A 182 -10.26 -22.73 63.72
N GLN A 183 -10.34 -23.27 64.93
CA GLN A 183 -10.75 -24.67 65.18
C GLN A 183 -12.17 -24.95 64.70
N VAL A 184 -13.13 -24.07 65.02
CA VAL A 184 -14.52 -24.24 64.60
C VAL A 184 -14.64 -24.16 63.08
N LEU A 185 -14.08 -23.13 62.44
CA LEU A 185 -14.12 -22.98 60.98
C LEU A 185 -13.46 -24.16 60.25
N THR A 186 -12.38 -24.73 60.80
CA THR A 186 -11.73 -25.93 60.25
C THR A 186 -12.70 -27.11 60.24
N LEU A 187 -13.37 -27.39 61.37
CA LEU A 187 -14.39 -28.45 61.44
C LEU A 187 -15.55 -28.21 60.47
N LEU A 188 -16.02 -26.96 60.35
CA LEU A 188 -17.11 -26.64 59.42
C LEU A 188 -16.69 -26.80 57.95
N ALA A 189 -15.45 -26.41 57.61
CA ALA A 189 -14.89 -26.57 56.28
C ALA A 189 -14.75 -28.05 55.90
N GLU A 190 -14.26 -28.89 56.82
CA GLU A 190 -14.13 -30.34 56.63
C GLU A 190 -15.50 -31.01 56.44
N GLN A 191 -16.48 -30.63 57.26
CA GLN A 191 -17.82 -31.20 57.20
C GLN A 191 -18.58 -30.76 55.94
N ALA A 192 -18.39 -29.52 55.50
CA ALA A 192 -18.88 -29.04 54.21
C ALA A 192 -18.23 -29.80 53.03
N LEU A 193 -16.92 -30.09 53.12
CA LEU A 193 -16.20 -30.86 52.11
C LEU A 193 -16.69 -32.31 52.03
N GLN A 194 -16.89 -32.98 53.18
CA GLN A 194 -17.47 -34.33 53.25
C GLN A 194 -18.90 -34.38 52.67
N ALA A 195 -19.67 -33.29 52.82
CA ALA A 195 -20.99 -33.14 52.23
C ALA A 195 -20.99 -32.75 50.74
N LEU A 196 -19.82 -32.65 50.09
CA LEU A 196 -19.62 -32.17 48.72
C LEU A 196 -20.14 -30.74 48.46
N ASP A 197 -20.27 -29.92 49.51
CA ASP A 197 -20.62 -28.50 49.41
C ASP A 197 -19.35 -27.64 49.34
N PHE A 198 -18.69 -27.69 48.17
CA PHE A 198 -17.40 -27.03 47.96
C PHE A 198 -17.46 -25.52 48.16
N LYS A 199 -18.59 -24.88 47.80
CA LYS A 199 -18.75 -23.42 47.96
C LYS A 199 -18.77 -23.03 49.43
N THR A 200 -19.49 -23.76 50.27
CA THR A 200 -19.52 -23.48 51.72
C THR A 200 -18.19 -23.83 52.37
N SER A 201 -17.55 -24.93 51.95
CA SER A 201 -16.20 -25.30 52.41
C SER A 201 -15.16 -24.22 52.07
N TYR A 202 -15.23 -23.66 50.86
CA TYR A 202 -14.36 -22.57 50.42
C TYR A 202 -14.56 -21.29 51.21
N ILE A 203 -15.81 -20.89 51.49
CA ILE A 203 -16.10 -19.69 52.31
C ILE A 203 -15.43 -19.82 53.69
N HIS A 204 -15.55 -20.98 54.35
CA HIS A 204 -14.90 -21.21 55.64
C HIS A 204 -13.36 -21.21 55.51
N CYS A 205 -12.81 -21.80 54.45
CA CYS A 205 -11.37 -21.72 54.17
C CYS A 205 -10.91 -20.28 53.91
N GLN A 206 -11.70 -19.46 53.21
CA GLN A 206 -11.39 -18.06 52.95
C GLN A 206 -11.34 -17.26 54.25
N ASP A 207 -12.27 -17.50 55.18
CA ASP A 207 -12.23 -16.91 56.53
C ASP A 207 -10.99 -17.36 57.33
N LEU A 208 -10.57 -18.62 57.20
CA LEU A 208 -9.32 -19.12 57.80
C LEU A 208 -8.09 -18.42 57.21
N MET A 209 -8.02 -18.29 55.89
CA MET A 209 -6.92 -17.62 55.20
C MET A 209 -6.86 -16.13 55.56
N ALA A 210 -8.00 -15.43 55.56
CA ALA A 210 -8.10 -14.02 55.91
C ALA A 210 -7.70 -13.73 57.38
N SER A 211 -7.95 -14.70 58.28
CA SER A 211 -7.52 -14.62 59.69
C SER A 211 -6.08 -15.11 59.92
N GLY A 212 -5.40 -15.61 58.89
CA GLY A 212 -4.04 -16.13 58.97
C GLY A 212 -3.89 -17.41 59.79
N TYR A 213 -4.95 -18.22 59.93
CA TYR A 213 -4.95 -19.44 60.75
C TYR A 213 -4.26 -20.61 60.03
N GLY A 214 -2.94 -20.68 60.13
CA GLY A 214 -2.10 -21.65 59.41
C GLY A 214 -2.36 -23.14 59.73
N ASP A 215 -2.89 -23.47 60.91
CA ASP A 215 -3.24 -24.87 61.26
C ASP A 215 -4.35 -25.43 60.36
N GLY A 216 -5.14 -24.56 59.71
CA GLY A 216 -6.15 -24.92 58.70
C GLY A 216 -5.60 -25.32 57.33
N TRP A 217 -4.27 -25.44 57.17
CA TRP A 217 -3.64 -25.79 55.89
C TRP A 217 -4.15 -27.13 55.32
N GLU A 218 -4.45 -28.11 56.17
CA GLU A 218 -4.81 -29.47 55.72
C GLU A 218 -6.17 -29.47 55.00
N VAL A 219 -7.18 -28.81 55.58
CA VAL A 219 -8.50 -28.68 54.93
C VAL A 219 -8.43 -27.82 53.66
N CYS A 220 -7.61 -26.77 53.64
CA CYS A 220 -7.37 -25.97 52.44
C CYS A 220 -6.71 -26.82 51.34
N SER A 221 -5.74 -27.66 51.71
CA SER A 221 -5.06 -28.59 50.82
C SER A 221 -6.04 -29.61 50.23
N LEU A 222 -6.91 -30.20 51.05
CA LEU A 222 -7.90 -31.19 50.61
C LEU A 222 -8.90 -30.59 49.61
N LEU A 223 -9.41 -29.37 49.89
CA LEU A 223 -10.31 -28.67 48.97
C LEU A 223 -9.58 -28.21 47.69
N GLY A 224 -8.34 -27.72 47.82
CA GLY A 224 -7.51 -27.29 46.68
C GLY A 224 -7.16 -28.41 45.71
N GLN A 225 -6.96 -29.64 46.22
CA GLN A 225 -6.70 -30.84 45.43
C GLN A 225 -7.98 -31.49 44.86
N CYS A 226 -9.17 -31.05 45.27
CA CYS A 226 -10.43 -31.68 44.86
C CYS A 226 -10.78 -31.35 43.40
N GLU A 227 -10.73 -32.35 42.52
CA GLU A 227 -11.10 -32.19 41.11
C GLU A 227 -12.60 -31.85 40.91
N GLY A 228 -13.46 -32.24 41.86
CA GLY A 228 -14.89 -31.92 41.82
C GLY A 228 -15.21 -30.44 42.04
N TYR A 229 -14.27 -29.66 42.58
CA TYR A 229 -14.41 -28.22 42.72
C TYR A 229 -13.88 -27.51 41.47
N LEU A 230 -14.78 -26.96 40.67
CA LEU A 230 -14.47 -26.41 39.35
C LEU A 230 -13.83 -25.01 39.37
N ASP A 231 -13.86 -24.33 40.52
CA ASP A 231 -13.26 -23.00 40.68
C ASP A 231 -11.74 -23.12 40.83
N LEU A 232 -11.04 -22.99 39.70
CA LEU A 232 -9.59 -23.14 39.66
C LEU A 232 -8.84 -22.02 40.39
N ARG A 233 -9.38 -20.79 40.40
CA ARG A 233 -8.77 -19.66 41.13
C ARG A 233 -8.82 -19.92 42.62
N ALA A 234 -9.99 -20.32 43.14
CA ALA A 234 -10.14 -20.70 44.53
C ALA A 234 -9.19 -21.84 44.92
N ARG A 235 -9.05 -22.87 44.07
CA ARG A 235 -8.10 -23.97 44.29
C ARG A 235 -6.64 -23.50 44.31
N GLN A 236 -6.25 -22.55 43.47
CA GLN A 236 -4.90 -21.97 43.47
C GLN A 236 -4.62 -21.22 44.77
N GLU A 237 -5.56 -20.39 45.24
CA GLU A 237 -5.44 -19.65 46.50
C GLU A 237 -5.29 -20.60 47.70
N LEU A 238 -6.12 -21.65 47.76
CA LEU A 238 -6.07 -22.67 48.81
C LEU A 238 -4.75 -23.44 48.83
N LEU A 239 -4.23 -23.84 47.66
CA LEU A 239 -2.94 -24.54 47.57
C LEU A 239 -1.77 -23.61 47.90
N ALA A 240 -1.82 -22.33 47.52
CA ALA A 240 -0.80 -21.35 47.87
C ALA A 240 -0.73 -21.12 49.39
N PHE A 241 -1.88 -20.98 50.05
CA PHE A 241 -1.97 -20.92 51.51
C PHE A 241 -1.42 -22.21 52.15
N SER A 242 -1.81 -23.37 51.62
CA SER A 242 -1.34 -24.66 52.10
C SER A 242 0.18 -24.80 52.00
N LEU A 243 0.78 -24.43 50.86
CA LEU A 243 2.23 -24.47 50.64
C LEU A 243 2.99 -23.55 51.60
N THR A 244 2.37 -22.45 52.02
CA THR A 244 2.97 -21.49 52.95
C THR A 244 2.99 -22.02 54.39
N HIS A 245 2.00 -22.82 54.79
CA HIS A 245 1.79 -23.26 56.18
C HIS A 245 1.99 -24.77 56.42
N CYS A 246 2.16 -25.58 55.38
CA CYS A 246 2.32 -27.02 55.49
C CYS A 246 3.66 -27.42 56.15
N PRO A 247 3.72 -28.61 56.78
CA PRO A 247 4.98 -29.17 57.25
C PRO A 247 5.90 -29.56 56.07
N PRO A 248 7.24 -29.60 56.26
CA PRO A 248 8.19 -29.88 55.18
C PRO A 248 7.94 -31.17 54.39
N ALA A 249 7.38 -32.20 55.04
CA ALA A 249 7.03 -33.47 54.40
C ALA A 249 5.94 -33.33 53.32
N SER A 250 5.09 -32.31 53.43
CA SER A 250 3.95 -32.07 52.53
C SER A 250 4.28 -31.10 51.38
N ILE A 251 5.45 -30.44 51.39
CA ILE A 251 5.82 -29.45 50.37
C ILE A 251 5.88 -30.09 48.97
N HIS A 252 6.60 -31.22 48.83
CA HIS A 252 6.75 -31.89 47.54
C HIS A 252 5.40 -32.33 46.91
N PRO A 253 4.52 -33.07 47.62
CA PRO A 253 3.22 -33.44 47.06
C PRO A 253 2.30 -32.24 46.80
N LEU A 254 2.34 -31.19 47.62
CA LEU A 254 1.56 -29.97 47.36
C LEU A 254 2.09 -29.16 46.17
N LEU A 255 3.41 -29.11 45.96
CA LEU A 255 4.00 -28.50 44.77
C LEU A 255 3.63 -29.27 43.50
N ALA A 256 3.62 -30.61 43.55
CA ALA A 256 3.14 -31.43 42.45
C ALA A 256 1.67 -31.14 42.13
N ALA A 257 0.79 -31.09 43.14
CA ALA A 257 -0.62 -30.73 42.98
C ALA A 257 -0.81 -29.31 42.44
N SER A 258 -0.02 -28.34 42.93
CA SER A 258 -0.03 -26.96 42.43
C SER A 258 0.44 -26.87 40.98
N SER A 259 1.46 -27.64 40.60
CA SER A 259 1.96 -27.73 39.22
C SER A 259 0.91 -28.35 38.28
N ASP A 260 0.22 -29.40 38.71
CA ASP A 260 -0.86 -30.03 37.94
C ASP A 260 -2.05 -29.07 37.77
N LEU A 261 -2.44 -28.36 38.83
CA LEU A 261 -3.48 -27.32 38.76
C LEU A 261 -3.06 -26.16 37.84
N GLN A 262 -1.83 -25.69 37.93
CA GLN A 262 -1.30 -24.63 37.06
C GLN A 262 -1.30 -25.09 35.59
N THR A 263 -0.95 -26.35 35.33
CA THR A 263 -1.03 -26.95 34.00
C THR A 263 -2.48 -26.97 33.50
N GLN A 264 -3.44 -27.31 34.36
CA GLN A 264 -4.88 -27.28 34.03
C GLN A 264 -5.36 -25.86 33.69
N VAL A 265 -4.97 -24.86 34.48
CA VAL A 265 -5.31 -23.44 34.24
C VAL A 265 -4.71 -22.95 32.93
N LEU A 266 -3.44 -23.24 32.67
CA LEU A 266 -2.76 -22.84 31.45
C LEU A 266 -3.33 -23.56 30.22
N TYR A 267 -3.69 -24.84 30.31
CA TYR A 267 -4.39 -25.55 29.22
C TYR A 267 -5.75 -24.93 28.91
N GLN A 268 -6.51 -24.50 29.93
CA GLN A 268 -7.75 -23.75 29.70
C GLN A 268 -7.48 -22.40 29.04
N ALA A 269 -6.44 -21.67 29.46
CA ALA A 269 -6.05 -20.40 28.87
C ALA A 269 -5.62 -20.56 27.40
N VAL A 270 -4.84 -21.58 27.07
CA VAL A 270 -4.44 -21.91 25.69
C VAL A 270 -5.67 -22.25 24.85
N ASN A 271 -6.56 -23.13 25.35
CA ASN A 271 -7.77 -23.51 24.61
C ASN A 271 -8.73 -22.32 24.41
N TYR A 272 -8.88 -21.45 25.42
CA TYR A 272 -9.70 -20.24 25.33
C TYR A 272 -9.15 -19.22 24.33
N GLN A 273 -7.83 -19.03 24.29
CA GLN A 273 -7.19 -18.15 23.31
C GLN A 273 -7.18 -18.75 21.90
N MET A 274 -7.32 -20.07 21.75
CA MET A 274 -7.45 -20.76 20.45
C MET A 274 -8.89 -20.79 19.91
N GLU A 275 -9.90 -20.97 20.76
CA GLU A 275 -11.32 -21.02 20.40
C GLU A 275 -12.17 -20.27 21.44
N PRO A 276 -12.45 -18.97 21.24
CA PRO A 276 -13.41 -18.26 22.08
C PRO A 276 -14.82 -18.84 21.86
N PRO A 277 -15.62 -19.14 22.90
CA PRO A 277 -16.91 -19.77 22.74
C PRO A 277 -17.88 -18.90 21.94
N GLU A 278 -18.49 -19.47 20.89
CA GLU A 278 -19.59 -18.86 20.15
C GLU A 278 -20.76 -18.60 21.12
N THR A 279 -21.19 -17.34 21.25
CA THR A 279 -22.42 -17.00 21.96
C THR A 279 -23.63 -17.50 21.17
N GLY A 280 -23.98 -18.77 21.35
CA GLY A 280 -25.19 -19.37 20.83
C GLY A 280 -26.42 -18.86 21.55
N CYS A 281 -27.28 -18.13 20.82
CA CYS A 281 -28.67 -17.92 21.18
C CYS A 281 -29.41 -19.26 21.17
N VAL A 282 -29.88 -19.72 22.34
CA VAL A 282 -31.03 -20.62 22.45
C VAL A 282 -31.99 -19.99 23.44
N GLY A 283 -33.20 -19.71 22.96
CA GLY A 283 -34.21 -18.94 23.68
C GLY A 283 -34.91 -19.72 24.79
N ASP A 284 -35.42 -18.96 25.75
CA ASP A 284 -36.76 -19.17 26.28
C ASP A 284 -37.25 -17.81 26.82
N GLU A 285 -38.18 -17.20 26.10
CA GLU A 285 -39.04 -16.15 26.66
C GLU A 285 -40.24 -16.85 27.30
N THR A 286 -40.35 -16.79 28.62
CA THR A 286 -41.62 -16.52 29.30
C THR A 286 -41.38 -15.96 30.71
N ASP A 287 -42.18 -14.94 31.00
CA ASP A 287 -42.53 -14.37 32.31
C ASP A 287 -41.51 -13.49 33.06
N SER A 288 -41.70 -12.20 32.82
CA SER A 288 -41.40 -11.08 33.71
C SER A 288 -41.91 -11.26 35.16
N ILE A 289 -41.09 -10.87 36.15
CA ILE A 289 -41.44 -9.91 37.24
C ILE A 289 -40.15 -9.47 37.97
N GLN A 290 -40.10 -8.17 38.26
CA GLN A 290 -39.00 -7.39 38.84
C GLN A 290 -38.61 -7.78 40.28
N SER A 291 -37.31 -7.81 40.60
CA SER A 291 -36.66 -6.91 41.58
C SER A 291 -35.26 -7.42 41.97
N ALA A 292 -34.21 -6.61 41.76
CA ALA A 292 -32.93 -6.75 42.47
C ALA A 292 -32.04 -5.50 42.32
N GLY A 293 -31.48 -5.07 43.44
CA GLY A 293 -30.24 -4.31 43.58
C GLY A 293 -29.88 -4.20 45.07
N PRO A 294 -28.59 -4.12 45.49
CA PRO A 294 -27.44 -3.73 44.64
C PRO A 294 -26.05 -4.41 44.91
N HIS A 295 -25.09 -4.08 44.02
CA HIS A 295 -23.59 -4.11 44.11
C HIS A 295 -22.86 -5.45 44.28
N SER A 296 -21.74 -5.79 43.63
CA SER A 296 -20.94 -5.24 42.51
C SER A 296 -20.02 -6.38 42.02
N SER A 297 -20.33 -6.98 40.87
CA SER A 297 -19.43 -7.89 40.14
C SER A 297 -19.08 -7.20 38.82
N VAL A 298 -17.81 -6.87 38.64
CA VAL A 298 -17.29 -6.28 37.40
C VAL A 298 -17.43 -7.33 36.28
N SER A 299 -18.37 -7.09 35.38
CA SER A 299 -18.47 -7.81 34.11
C SER A 299 -17.28 -7.45 33.21
N PRO A 300 -16.66 -8.40 32.50
CA PRO A 300 -15.75 -8.04 31.43
C PRO A 300 -16.59 -7.41 30.30
N VAL A 301 -16.28 -6.17 29.94
CA VAL A 301 -16.87 -5.48 28.79
C VAL A 301 -16.34 -6.18 27.53
N GLY A 302 -17.04 -7.22 27.10
CA GLY A 302 -16.84 -7.88 25.82
C GLY A 302 -17.60 -7.12 24.73
N GLY A 303 -16.88 -6.64 23.72
CA GLY A 303 -17.48 -6.00 22.55
C GLY A 303 -16.46 -5.27 21.70
N ALA A 304 -15.63 -6.02 20.98
CA ALA A 304 -14.92 -5.61 19.74
C ALA A 304 -13.85 -6.63 19.27
N ALA A 305 -13.52 -7.66 20.05
CA ALA A 305 -12.48 -8.63 19.68
C ALA A 305 -12.99 -9.83 18.84
N GLY A 306 -14.30 -10.12 18.86
CA GLY A 306 -14.88 -11.30 18.19
C GLY A 306 -14.98 -11.20 16.66
N ASP A 307 -15.16 -10.00 16.12
CA ASP A 307 -15.46 -9.82 14.68
C ASP A 307 -14.21 -9.84 13.76
N LEU A 308 -13.00 -9.79 14.33
CA LEU A 308 -11.77 -9.70 13.53
C LEU A 308 -11.16 -11.06 13.16
N LEU A 309 -11.48 -12.14 13.88
CA LEU A 309 -11.01 -13.49 13.54
C LEU A 309 -11.89 -14.21 12.50
N HIS A 310 -13.17 -13.83 12.34
CA HIS A 310 -14.08 -14.49 11.40
C HIS A 310 -13.80 -14.22 9.91
N ARG A 311 -12.99 -13.21 9.55
CA ARG A 311 -12.82 -12.81 8.14
C ARG A 311 -11.64 -13.44 7.39
N THR A 312 -10.82 -14.29 8.01
CA THR A 312 -9.64 -14.86 7.33
C THR A 312 -9.38 -16.35 7.56
N THR A 313 -10.34 -17.12 8.11
CA THR A 313 -10.05 -18.49 8.60
C THR A 313 -11.08 -19.55 8.22
N ASN A 314 -11.81 -19.46 7.11
CA ASN A 314 -12.60 -20.64 6.66
C ASN A 314 -11.69 -21.84 6.33
N ARG A 315 -10.47 -21.62 5.81
CA ARG A 315 -9.52 -22.71 5.51
C ARG A 315 -8.84 -23.27 6.76
N THR A 316 -8.63 -22.44 7.78
CA THR A 316 -8.00 -22.84 9.05
C THR A 316 -9.01 -23.56 9.96
N ILE A 317 -10.28 -23.12 9.94
CA ILE A 317 -11.40 -23.79 10.63
C ILE A 317 -11.68 -25.17 10.01
N GLU A 318 -11.62 -25.33 8.68
CA GLU A 318 -11.80 -26.64 8.03
C GLU A 318 -10.66 -27.64 8.37
N VAL A 319 -9.42 -27.17 8.51
CA VAL A 319 -8.28 -28.03 8.89
C VAL A 319 -8.29 -28.36 10.40
N LEU A 320 -8.75 -27.44 11.26
CA LEU A 320 -8.84 -27.64 12.71
C LEU A 320 -10.07 -28.47 13.13
N ALA A 321 -11.24 -28.25 12.51
CA ALA A 321 -12.44 -29.05 12.77
C ALA A 321 -12.30 -30.51 12.28
N SER A 322 -11.44 -30.77 11.29
CA SER A 322 -11.19 -32.12 10.78
C SER A 322 -10.16 -32.93 11.57
N THR A 323 -9.42 -32.32 12.51
CA THR A 323 -8.46 -33.02 13.36
C THR A 323 -8.59 -32.57 14.81
N GLY A 324 -9.34 -33.32 15.63
CA GLY A 324 -9.48 -33.09 17.07
C GLY A 324 -8.15 -33.22 17.82
N LEU A 325 -7.32 -32.18 17.77
CA LEU A 325 -6.00 -32.14 18.41
C LEU A 325 -6.14 -31.62 19.84
N THR A 326 -5.99 -32.52 20.82
CA THR A 326 -5.84 -32.16 22.23
C THR A 326 -4.67 -31.18 22.45
N THR A 327 -4.69 -30.35 23.50
CA THR A 327 -3.61 -29.40 23.87
C THR A 327 -2.20 -30.01 23.84
N LYS A 328 -2.10 -31.33 24.07
CA LYS A 328 -0.86 -32.13 23.93
C LYS A 328 -0.28 -32.13 22.50
N ALA A 329 -1.13 -32.14 21.48
CA ALA A 329 -0.73 -32.07 20.08
C ALA A 329 -0.31 -30.66 19.66
N VAL A 330 -0.90 -29.60 20.23
CA VAL A 330 -0.44 -28.20 20.03
C VAL A 330 0.98 -28.03 20.55
N LEU A 331 1.29 -28.51 21.77
CA LEU A 331 2.66 -28.52 22.31
C LEU A 331 3.65 -29.30 21.43
N THR A 332 3.17 -30.29 20.68
CA THR A 332 3.99 -31.07 19.74
C THR A 332 4.17 -30.33 18.41
N ALA A 333 3.13 -29.63 17.91
CA ALA A 333 3.14 -28.87 16.66
C ALA A 333 3.91 -27.54 16.74
N VAL A 334 3.98 -26.92 17.91
CA VAL A 334 4.77 -25.70 18.19
C VAL A 334 6.28 -25.90 17.95
N SER A 335 6.73 -27.15 17.87
CA SER A 335 8.10 -27.52 17.48
C SER A 335 8.40 -27.38 15.98
N ASP A 336 7.38 -27.23 15.13
CA ASP A 336 7.52 -27.16 13.67
C ASP A 336 7.66 -25.71 13.21
N HIS A 337 8.78 -25.39 12.54
CA HIS A 337 9.07 -24.08 11.96
C HIS A 337 7.99 -23.62 10.97
N THR A 338 7.36 -24.58 10.26
CA THR A 338 6.31 -24.29 9.29
C THR A 338 5.00 -23.86 9.96
N TRP A 339 4.71 -24.34 11.17
CA TRP A 339 3.56 -23.91 11.96
C TRP A 339 3.67 -22.44 12.33
N TRP A 340 4.83 -22.02 12.84
CA TRP A 340 5.09 -20.61 13.20
C TRP A 340 5.04 -19.69 11.97
N LYS A 341 5.68 -20.08 10.86
CA LYS A 341 5.69 -19.28 9.63
C LYS A 341 4.28 -19.07 9.05
N ASN A 342 3.41 -20.07 9.17
CA ASN A 342 2.03 -20.00 8.69
C ASN A 342 1.11 -19.23 9.65
N GLN A 343 1.34 -19.29 10.97
CA GLN A 343 0.48 -18.66 11.98
C GLN A 343 0.91 -17.23 12.38
N LEU A 344 2.18 -16.85 12.19
CA LEU A 344 2.70 -15.48 12.47
C LEU A 344 1.98 -14.39 11.66
N ASN A 345 1.42 -14.72 10.49
CA ASN A 345 0.61 -13.80 9.70
C ASN A 345 -0.81 -13.60 10.27
N TYR A 346 -1.29 -14.51 11.13
CA TYR A 346 -2.65 -14.52 11.68
C TYR A 346 -2.70 -14.16 13.17
N LEU A 347 -1.57 -14.21 13.88
CA LEU A 347 -1.45 -13.92 15.32
C LEU A 347 -1.09 -12.46 15.65
N ARG A 348 -0.89 -11.58 14.66
CA ARG A 348 -0.81 -10.13 14.92
C ARG A 348 -2.19 -9.59 15.27
N PRO A 349 -2.40 -8.92 16.42
CA PRO A 349 -3.60 -8.12 16.61
C PRO A 349 -3.61 -7.02 15.54
N LEU A 350 -4.60 -7.02 14.66
CA LEU A 350 -4.96 -5.81 13.93
C LEU A 350 -5.45 -4.81 14.97
N HIS A 351 -4.59 -3.84 15.29
CA HIS A 351 -4.89 -2.73 16.18
C HIS A 351 -6.25 -2.12 15.81
N GLY A 352 -7.20 -2.23 16.74
CA GLY A 352 -8.55 -1.73 16.55
C GLY A 352 -8.54 -0.22 16.31
N GLN A 353 -9.07 0.21 15.16
CA GLN A 353 -9.76 1.49 15.09
C GLN A 353 -10.97 1.40 16.03
N SER A 354 -10.79 1.82 17.28
CA SER A 354 -11.89 2.07 18.21
C SER A 354 -12.09 3.57 18.36
N GLY A 355 -13.31 4.01 18.06
CA GLY A 355 -13.72 5.39 18.21
C GLY A 355 -13.71 5.82 19.68
N GLY A 356 -13.05 6.94 19.94
CA GLY A 356 -13.47 7.93 20.93
C GLY A 356 -13.46 7.51 22.40
N SER A 357 -12.29 7.27 22.99
CA SER A 357 -11.89 7.90 24.27
C SER A 357 -10.39 7.70 24.50
N ARG A 358 -9.70 8.75 24.99
CA ARG A 358 -8.25 8.83 25.18
C ARG A 358 -7.71 7.71 26.09
N ALA A 359 -6.99 6.76 25.51
CA ALA A 359 -5.87 6.06 26.13
C ALA A 359 -4.70 6.06 25.13
N VAL A 360 -3.55 6.52 25.58
CA VAL A 360 -2.31 6.75 24.81
C VAL A 360 -1.42 5.51 24.97
N GLY A 361 -0.65 5.16 23.93
CA GLY A 361 0.58 4.35 24.09
C GLY A 361 0.55 2.93 23.54
N GLY A 362 0.61 2.76 22.21
CA GLY A 362 0.90 1.45 21.59
C GLY A 362 2.15 1.43 20.70
N GLU A 363 2.67 2.59 20.29
CA GLU A 363 3.74 2.69 19.27
C GLU A 363 4.90 3.64 19.67
N GLU A 364 4.99 4.08 20.92
CA GLU A 364 5.83 5.22 21.30
C GLU A 364 7.35 4.97 21.29
N ASN A 365 7.83 3.71 21.21
CA ASN A 365 9.26 3.39 21.14
C ASN A 365 9.65 2.33 20.09
N SER A 366 8.87 2.19 19.01
CA SER A 366 9.18 1.25 17.91
C SER A 366 10.51 1.55 17.19
N GLY A 367 10.91 2.83 17.15
CA GLY A 367 12.20 3.29 16.63
C GLY A 367 13.40 2.99 17.54
N LEU A 368 13.17 2.47 18.76
CA LEU A 368 14.21 2.15 19.75
C LEU A 368 15.16 3.33 19.99
N GLU A 369 14.60 4.53 20.15
CA GLU A 369 15.35 5.77 20.41
C GLU A 369 15.74 5.90 21.89
N ARG A 370 14.89 5.36 22.79
CA ARG A 370 15.13 5.29 24.24
C ARG A 370 15.16 3.84 24.70
N GLN A 371 15.92 3.57 25.76
CA GLN A 371 16.01 2.23 26.34
C GLN A 371 14.69 1.90 27.06
N GLY A 372 13.99 0.87 26.60
CA GLY A 372 12.80 0.35 27.29
C GLY A 372 13.19 -0.35 28.59
N VAL A 373 12.54 0.01 29.70
CA VAL A 373 12.75 -0.60 31.02
C VAL A 373 11.41 -0.84 31.71
N ASN A 374 11.34 -1.91 32.50
CA ASN A 374 10.20 -2.14 33.38
C ASN A 374 10.00 -0.95 34.34
N PRO A 375 8.75 -0.51 34.63
CA PRO A 375 8.46 0.60 35.53
C PRO A 375 9.16 0.52 36.89
N PHE A 376 9.36 -0.70 37.41
CA PHE A 376 10.05 -0.93 38.68
C PHE A 376 11.51 -0.44 38.68
N TYR A 377 12.21 -0.52 37.54
CA TYR A 377 13.64 -0.16 37.42
C TYR A 377 13.88 1.24 36.86
N GLN A 378 12.83 2.04 36.62
CA GLN A 378 12.93 3.36 35.99
C GLN A 378 14.01 4.26 36.64
N GLY A 379 14.12 4.25 37.97
CA GLY A 379 15.07 5.08 38.70
C GLY A 379 16.56 4.73 38.54
N LEU A 380 16.89 3.66 37.82
CA LEU A 380 18.27 3.21 37.58
C LEU A 380 18.85 3.69 36.24
N PHE A 381 18.03 4.28 35.38
CA PHE A 381 18.41 4.65 34.01
C PHE A 381 18.20 6.15 33.78
N ASP A 382 19.06 6.74 32.95
CA ASP A 382 18.94 8.13 32.52
C ASP A 382 18.02 8.20 31.28
N ASP A 383 16.89 8.91 31.40
CA ASP A 383 15.85 9.05 30.36
C ASP A 383 15.36 7.72 29.72
N PRO A 384 14.87 6.75 30.52
CA PRO A 384 14.34 5.51 29.98
C PRO A 384 12.94 5.69 29.36
N TYR A 385 12.59 4.80 28.45
CA TYR A 385 11.20 4.58 28.05
C TYR A 385 10.52 3.61 29.02
N VAL A 386 9.34 3.98 29.51
CA VAL A 386 8.54 3.17 30.44
C VAL A 386 7.14 3.00 29.87
N ASP A 387 6.74 1.74 29.67
CA ASP A 387 5.39 1.40 29.20
C ASP A 387 4.39 1.45 30.37
N GLN A 388 3.38 2.32 30.27
CA GLN A 388 2.36 2.48 31.30
C GLN A 388 1.43 1.25 31.42
N SER A 389 1.36 0.41 30.38
CA SER A 389 0.56 -0.82 30.41
C SER A 389 1.17 -1.91 31.29
N GLU A 390 2.46 -1.81 31.63
CA GLU A 390 3.16 -2.73 32.54
C GLU A 390 3.21 -2.23 34.00
N ASP A 391 2.57 -1.10 34.32
CA ASP A 391 2.54 -0.56 35.69
C ASP A 391 1.53 -1.31 36.58
N VAL A 392 1.99 -2.41 37.16
CA VAL A 392 1.23 -3.22 38.13
C VAL A 392 1.29 -2.62 39.55
N TYR A 393 2.26 -1.74 39.80
CA TYR A 393 2.52 -1.21 41.14
C TYR A 393 1.78 0.10 41.42
N GLY A 394 1.38 0.83 40.37
CA GLY A 394 0.59 2.06 40.45
C GLY A 394 -0.90 1.83 40.73
N SER A 395 -1.46 0.69 40.30
CA SER A 395 -2.84 0.29 40.60
C SER A 395 -2.90 -1.19 40.99
N TYR A 396 -3.17 -1.47 42.26
CA TYR A 396 -3.29 -2.84 42.79
C TYR A 396 -4.47 -3.65 42.19
N ASP A 397 -5.24 -3.07 41.27
CA ASP A 397 -6.47 -3.64 40.70
C ASP A 397 -6.27 -4.34 39.34
N ALA A 398 -5.15 -4.15 38.64
CA ALA A 398 -4.93 -4.68 37.29
C ALA A 398 -3.91 -5.82 37.30
N VAL A 399 -4.37 -7.06 37.06
CA VAL A 399 -3.49 -8.18 36.70
C VAL A 399 -3.12 -8.02 35.22
N PRO A 400 -1.83 -7.91 34.85
CA PRO A 400 -1.43 -7.85 33.44
C PRO A 400 -1.95 -9.07 32.69
N GLN A 401 -2.49 -8.83 31.50
CA GLN A 401 -2.93 -9.92 30.64
C GLN A 401 -1.69 -10.61 30.04
N GLU A 402 -1.41 -11.85 30.46
CA GLU A 402 -0.29 -12.65 29.93
C GLU A 402 -0.45 -12.85 28.42
N GLN A 403 0.63 -12.62 27.68
CA GLN A 403 0.62 -12.80 26.23
C GLN A 403 0.60 -14.30 25.90
N PHE A 404 -0.02 -14.69 24.78
CA PHE A 404 -0.13 -16.10 24.37
C PHE A 404 1.24 -16.82 24.34
N ALA A 405 2.30 -16.15 23.89
CA ALA A 405 3.64 -16.71 23.85
C ALA A 405 4.22 -17.00 25.26
N GLU A 406 3.92 -16.15 26.25
CA GLU A 406 4.31 -16.37 27.64
C GLU A 406 3.55 -17.55 28.25
N VAL A 407 2.24 -17.61 28.01
CA VAL A 407 1.37 -18.72 28.42
C VAL A 407 1.89 -20.03 27.83
N LEU A 408 2.26 -20.03 26.55
CA LEU A 408 2.79 -21.19 25.84
C LEU A 408 4.17 -21.63 26.37
N LEU A 409 5.07 -20.68 26.63
CA LEU A 409 6.39 -20.96 27.22
C LEU A 409 6.26 -21.61 28.60
N ARG A 410 5.41 -21.05 29.47
CA ARG A 410 5.13 -21.57 30.81
C ARG A 410 4.53 -22.97 30.75
N THR A 411 3.56 -23.16 29.86
CA THR A 411 2.91 -24.47 29.64
C THR A 411 3.92 -25.52 29.20
N GLY A 412 4.75 -25.19 28.20
CA GLY A 412 5.78 -26.10 27.69
C GLY A 412 6.84 -26.45 28.73
N LYS A 413 7.29 -25.47 29.52
CA LYS A 413 8.27 -25.71 30.59
C LYS A 413 7.70 -26.52 31.75
N LEU A 414 6.44 -26.31 32.12
CA LEU A 414 5.77 -27.17 33.11
C LEU A 414 5.62 -28.61 32.61
N ALA A 415 5.28 -28.80 31.33
CA ALA A 415 5.23 -30.13 30.72
C ALA A 415 6.61 -30.82 30.71
N GLU A 416 7.69 -30.09 30.43
CA GLU A 416 9.08 -30.57 30.52
C GLU A 416 9.47 -30.95 31.96
N THR A 417 9.07 -30.16 32.96
CA THR A 417 9.33 -30.50 34.37
C THR A 417 8.59 -31.77 34.81
N LYS A 418 7.39 -32.01 34.29
CA LYS A 418 6.59 -33.22 34.57
C LYS A 418 7.25 -34.50 34.04
N THR A 419 8.09 -34.39 33.02
CA THR A 419 8.87 -35.52 32.47
C THR A 419 10.30 -35.54 32.98
N GLU A 420 10.64 -34.74 34.00
CA GLU A 420 12.01 -34.61 34.53
C GLU A 420 13.05 -34.29 33.44
N GLY A 421 12.64 -33.57 32.39
CA GLY A 421 13.50 -33.22 31.26
C GLY A 421 13.73 -34.34 30.23
N GLN A 422 13.02 -35.47 30.32
CA GLN A 422 13.10 -36.54 29.30
C GLN A 422 12.53 -36.09 27.94
N THR A 423 11.54 -35.21 27.95
CA THR A 423 10.96 -34.59 26.75
C THR A 423 11.16 -33.08 26.81
N LEU A 424 12.17 -32.57 26.09
CA LEU A 424 12.47 -31.15 26.04
C LEU A 424 11.41 -30.39 25.25
N PHE A 425 10.96 -29.25 25.78
CA PHE A 425 10.10 -28.33 25.04
C PHE A 425 10.95 -27.44 24.12
N PRO A 426 10.74 -27.46 22.79
CA PRO A 426 11.47 -26.61 21.87
C PRO A 426 11.06 -25.15 22.06
N THR A 427 11.99 -24.35 22.57
CA THR A 427 11.73 -22.97 23.03
C THR A 427 12.19 -21.90 22.06
N THR A 428 13.00 -22.22 21.05
CA THR A 428 13.67 -21.24 20.18
C THR A 428 12.71 -20.22 19.56
N GLU A 429 11.65 -20.66 18.88
CA GLU A 429 10.73 -19.74 18.20
C GLU A 429 9.91 -18.89 19.19
N VAL A 430 9.49 -19.49 20.31
CA VAL A 430 8.75 -18.78 21.37
C VAL A 430 9.63 -17.71 22.02
N LEU A 431 10.88 -18.04 22.33
CA LEU A 431 11.85 -17.11 22.92
C LEU A 431 12.23 -15.98 21.95
N LEU A 432 12.39 -16.27 20.66
CA LEU A 432 12.67 -15.23 19.65
C LEU A 432 11.49 -14.26 19.51
N GLN A 433 10.25 -14.75 19.58
CA GLN A 433 9.06 -13.91 19.54
C GLN A 433 8.96 -13.05 20.80
N LEU A 434 9.09 -13.65 21.98
CA LEU A 434 9.09 -12.92 23.26
C LEU A 434 10.21 -11.88 23.35
N ALA A 435 11.41 -12.20 22.87
CA ALA A 435 12.51 -11.24 22.80
C ALA A 435 12.18 -10.05 21.89
N SER A 436 11.52 -10.29 20.76
CA SER A 436 11.10 -9.23 19.83
C SER A 436 9.99 -8.35 20.41
N ASP A 437 9.03 -8.94 21.11
CA ASP A 437 7.91 -8.21 21.71
C ASP A 437 8.34 -7.40 22.94
N ALA A 438 9.29 -7.92 23.72
CA ALA A 438 9.87 -7.23 24.87
C ALA A 438 10.85 -6.11 24.46
N PHE A 439 11.52 -6.20 23.31
CA PHE A 439 12.60 -5.30 22.90
C PHE A 439 12.30 -3.79 23.05
N PRO A 440 11.14 -3.26 22.61
CA PRO A 440 10.83 -1.82 22.75
C PRO A 440 10.36 -1.41 24.15
N ARG A 441 9.91 -2.36 25.00
CA ARG A 441 9.29 -2.11 26.31
C ARG A 441 10.25 -2.38 27.47
N ASP A 442 10.95 -3.50 27.43
CA ASP A 442 11.95 -3.93 28.40
C ASP A 442 13.11 -4.65 27.70
N MET A 443 14.19 -3.90 27.43
CA MET A 443 15.39 -4.44 26.81
C MET A 443 16.12 -5.45 27.71
N THR A 444 15.94 -5.38 29.03
CA THR A 444 16.58 -6.32 29.96
C THR A 444 15.89 -7.68 29.93
N LEU A 445 14.57 -7.69 29.85
CA LEU A 445 13.77 -8.89 29.64
C LEU A 445 14.03 -9.50 28.25
N ALA A 446 14.11 -8.67 27.21
CA ALA A 446 14.48 -9.12 25.87
C ALA A 446 15.85 -9.81 25.87
N LEU A 447 16.86 -9.22 26.52
CA LEU A 447 18.17 -9.83 26.67
C LEU A 447 18.10 -11.16 27.43
N ALA A 448 17.28 -11.26 28.47
CA ALA A 448 17.09 -12.50 29.22
C ALA A 448 16.52 -13.64 28.33
N TYR A 449 15.55 -13.34 27.48
CA TYR A 449 15.02 -14.31 26.51
C TYR A 449 16.09 -14.74 25.49
N LEU A 450 16.91 -13.81 24.98
CA LEU A 450 18.00 -14.12 24.06
C LEU A 450 19.11 -14.95 24.70
N LEU A 451 19.41 -14.73 25.98
CA LEU A 451 20.36 -15.53 26.75
C LEU A 451 19.84 -16.93 27.08
N ALA A 452 18.51 -17.10 27.11
CA ALA A 452 17.84 -18.39 27.33
C ALA A 452 17.72 -19.25 26.06
N LEU A 453 18.14 -18.75 24.90
CA LEU A 453 18.07 -19.49 23.63
C LEU A 453 18.93 -20.77 23.69
N PRO A 454 18.43 -21.92 23.22
CA PRO A 454 19.20 -23.16 23.14
C PRO A 454 20.45 -23.04 22.26
N GLN A 455 20.35 -22.25 21.18
CA GLN A 455 21.45 -21.96 20.25
C GLN A 455 21.76 -20.47 20.24
N VAL A 456 22.99 -20.10 20.58
CA VAL A 456 23.41 -18.70 20.77
C VAL A 456 23.28 -17.86 19.50
N LEU A 457 23.59 -18.44 18.34
CA LEU A 457 23.56 -17.71 17.06
C LEU A 457 22.14 -17.39 16.58
N ASP A 458 21.10 -18.08 17.07
CA ASP A 458 19.72 -17.78 16.71
C ASP A 458 19.28 -16.37 17.13
N ALA A 459 19.97 -15.76 18.10
CA ALA A 459 19.74 -14.37 18.49
C ALA A 459 19.87 -13.39 17.31
N ASN A 460 20.68 -13.71 16.30
CA ASN A 460 20.81 -12.91 15.08
C ASN A 460 19.45 -12.72 14.37
N ARG A 461 18.59 -13.76 14.39
CA ARG A 461 17.23 -13.72 13.81
C ARG A 461 16.33 -12.70 14.51
N CYS A 462 16.60 -12.37 15.77
CA CYS A 462 15.90 -11.31 16.49
C CYS A 462 16.49 -9.94 16.12
N PHE A 463 17.81 -9.78 16.24
CA PHE A 463 18.49 -8.50 15.97
C PHE A 463 18.34 -8.02 14.52
N GLU A 464 18.24 -8.91 13.53
CA GLU A 464 17.95 -8.55 12.13
C GLU A 464 16.52 -8.05 11.90
N LYS A 465 15.55 -8.48 12.72
CA LYS A 465 14.16 -8.02 12.62
C LYS A 465 13.93 -6.66 13.30
N GLN A 466 14.78 -6.28 14.25
CA GLN A 466 14.65 -5.02 14.98
C GLN A 466 15.10 -3.82 14.14
N SER A 467 14.63 -2.63 14.50
CA SER A 467 15.14 -1.38 13.93
C SER A 467 16.64 -1.23 14.26
N HIS A 468 17.45 -0.85 13.26
CA HIS A 468 18.90 -0.67 13.41
C HIS A 468 19.24 0.64 14.13
N SER A 469 18.75 0.81 15.35
CA SER A 469 19.09 1.92 16.23
C SER A 469 20.44 1.70 16.92
N ALA A 470 21.00 2.77 17.49
CA ALA A 470 22.24 2.65 18.26
C ALA A 470 22.09 1.68 19.44
N LEU A 471 20.92 1.66 20.09
CA LEU A 471 20.64 0.79 21.24
C LEU A 471 20.55 -0.68 20.82
N SER A 472 19.91 -1.01 19.70
CA SER A 472 19.81 -2.40 19.24
C SER A 472 21.17 -2.96 18.80
N LEU A 473 21.98 -2.16 18.11
CA LEU A 473 23.34 -2.54 17.70
C LEU A 473 24.29 -2.68 18.90
N GLN A 474 24.18 -1.77 19.89
CA GLN A 474 24.94 -1.88 21.15
C GLN A 474 24.53 -3.11 21.96
N LEU A 475 23.23 -3.43 22.04
CA LEU A 475 22.74 -4.60 22.74
C LEU A 475 23.20 -5.90 22.04
N ALA A 476 23.22 -5.94 20.70
CA ALA A 476 23.76 -7.06 19.94
C ALA A 476 25.26 -7.24 20.18
N ALA A 477 26.04 -6.16 20.10
CA ALA A 477 27.47 -6.20 20.41
C ALA A 477 27.73 -6.67 21.86
N TYR A 478 26.90 -6.23 22.81
CA TYR A 478 26.99 -6.66 24.20
C TYR A 478 26.63 -8.14 24.37
N TYR A 479 25.56 -8.62 23.72
CA TYR A 479 25.16 -10.02 23.72
C TYR A 479 26.28 -10.94 23.22
N TYR A 480 26.84 -10.65 22.04
CA TYR A 480 27.93 -11.47 21.49
C TYR A 480 29.20 -11.36 22.32
N SER A 481 29.52 -10.18 22.87
CA SER A 481 30.65 -10.02 23.79
C SER A 481 30.49 -10.86 25.07
N LEU A 482 29.28 -10.92 25.64
CA LEU A 482 28.96 -11.77 26.78
C LEU A 482 29.09 -13.26 26.46
N GLN A 483 28.62 -13.69 25.29
CA GLN A 483 28.66 -15.10 24.87
C GLN A 483 30.08 -15.56 24.58
N ILE A 484 30.87 -14.75 23.87
CA ILE A 484 32.30 -14.98 23.66
C ILE A 484 33.00 -15.08 25.02
N TYR A 485 32.74 -14.13 25.93
CA TYR A 485 33.33 -14.19 27.27
C TYR A 485 32.97 -15.48 28.01
N ASN A 486 31.69 -15.88 28.00
CA ASN A 486 31.22 -17.09 28.68
C ASN A 486 31.83 -18.38 28.09
N HIS A 487 32.06 -18.43 26.77
CA HIS A 487 32.74 -19.56 26.12
C HIS A 487 34.24 -19.62 26.45
N LEU A 488 34.89 -18.46 26.58
CA LEU A 488 36.31 -18.38 26.93
C LEU A 488 36.57 -18.63 28.42
N VAL A 489 35.68 -18.12 29.29
CA VAL A 489 35.75 -18.27 30.75
C VAL A 489 34.34 -18.56 31.30
N PRO A 490 33.95 -19.84 31.47
CA PRO A 490 32.62 -20.20 31.96
C PRO A 490 32.37 -19.64 33.38
N CYS A 491 31.47 -18.67 33.48
CA CYS A 491 31.28 -17.79 34.63
C CYS A 491 30.78 -18.48 35.91
N LEU A 492 30.22 -19.70 35.80
CA LEU A 492 29.33 -20.28 36.81
C LEU A 492 30.01 -21.12 37.90
N LYS A 493 31.34 -21.22 37.93
CA LYS A 493 32.04 -22.03 38.96
C LYS A 493 32.21 -21.32 40.32
N ASN A 494 32.09 -19.99 40.39
CA ASN A 494 32.26 -19.22 41.63
C ASN A 494 31.20 -18.11 41.77
N ASN A 495 30.49 -18.07 42.90
CA ASN A 495 29.35 -17.17 43.19
C ASN A 495 29.66 -15.66 43.26
N ARG A 496 30.83 -15.19 42.80
CA ARG A 496 31.24 -13.77 42.80
C ARG A 496 32.07 -13.41 41.57
N HIS A 497 31.60 -13.79 40.39
CA HIS A 497 32.30 -13.49 39.16
C HIS A 497 32.29 -11.96 38.87
N PRO A 498 33.43 -11.31 38.57
CA PRO A 498 33.52 -9.86 38.36
C PRO A 498 32.75 -9.33 37.14
N LEU A 499 32.33 -10.23 36.23
CA LEU A 499 31.54 -9.90 35.04
C LEU A 499 30.23 -9.15 35.37
N TYR A 500 29.53 -9.51 36.45
CA TYR A 500 28.30 -8.83 36.87
C TYR A 500 28.52 -7.40 37.39
N ARG A 501 29.79 -6.97 37.50
CA ARG A 501 30.16 -5.59 37.90
C ARG A 501 30.79 -4.81 36.75
N ALA A 502 31.00 -5.44 35.59
CA ALA A 502 31.60 -4.78 34.44
C ALA A 502 30.54 -3.94 33.73
N ASP A 503 30.90 -2.71 33.36
CA ASP A 503 30.07 -1.88 32.50
C ASP A 503 29.96 -2.54 31.10
N PRO A 504 28.77 -2.59 30.49
CA PRO A 504 28.57 -3.19 29.17
C PRO A 504 29.53 -2.67 28.09
N LYS A 505 29.82 -1.37 28.09
CA LYS A 505 30.73 -0.75 27.11
C LYS A 505 32.17 -1.22 27.31
N GLU A 506 32.59 -1.34 28.57
CA GLU A 506 33.93 -1.81 28.90
C GLU A 506 34.11 -3.29 28.56
N LEU A 507 33.05 -4.11 28.74
CA LEU A 507 33.07 -5.50 28.30
C LEU A 507 33.22 -5.62 26.78
N ILE A 508 32.40 -4.90 26.01
CA ILE A 508 32.50 -4.88 24.54
C ILE A 508 33.91 -4.47 24.11
N ARG A 509 34.47 -3.41 24.71
CA ARG A 509 35.81 -2.91 24.41
C ARG A 509 36.90 -3.94 24.68
N LEU A 510 36.88 -4.58 25.84
CA LEU A 510 37.87 -5.59 26.25
C LEU A 510 37.81 -6.82 25.36
N VAL A 511 36.60 -7.31 25.05
CA VAL A 511 36.42 -8.49 24.19
C VAL A 511 36.84 -8.18 22.76
N THR A 512 36.44 -7.04 22.19
CA THR A 512 36.84 -6.61 20.84
C THR A 512 38.37 -6.45 20.73
N GLN A 513 39.03 -5.89 21.74
CA GLN A 513 40.49 -5.78 21.78
C GLN A 513 41.19 -7.15 21.86
N HIS A 514 40.63 -8.09 22.63
CA HIS A 514 41.20 -9.42 22.78
C HIS A 514 41.09 -10.25 21.50
N VAL A 515 39.92 -10.17 20.85
CA VAL A 515 39.59 -10.86 19.59
C VAL A 515 40.43 -10.33 18.42
N THR A 516 40.68 -9.02 18.35
CA THR A 516 41.52 -8.42 17.29
C THR A 516 43.01 -8.70 17.47
N ALA A 517 43.46 -9.01 18.69
CA ALA A 517 44.87 -9.28 18.99
C ALA A 517 45.30 -10.75 18.81
N HIS A 518 44.34 -11.69 18.68
CA HIS A 518 44.61 -13.14 18.56
C HIS A 518 43.85 -13.73 17.37
N SER A 519 44.45 -14.72 16.69
CA SER A 519 43.95 -15.21 15.40
C SER A 519 43.55 -16.69 15.35
N ASP A 520 43.64 -17.42 16.48
CA ASP A 520 43.36 -18.86 16.55
C ASP A 520 42.20 -19.15 17.52
N TRP A 521 40.96 -19.21 17.00
CA TRP A 521 39.74 -19.41 17.79
C TRP A 521 39.07 -20.76 17.48
N PRO A 522 38.38 -21.40 18.44
CA PRO A 522 37.49 -22.51 18.15
C PRO A 522 36.37 -22.09 17.19
N ALA A 523 35.91 -22.98 16.31
CA ALA A 523 34.90 -22.67 15.29
C ALA A 523 33.63 -22.00 15.87
N ASP A 524 33.12 -22.51 16.99
CA ASP A 524 31.94 -21.95 17.67
C ASP A 524 32.16 -20.49 18.15
N VAL A 525 33.40 -20.14 18.51
CA VAL A 525 33.76 -18.77 18.95
C VAL A 525 34.08 -17.88 17.76
N GLU A 526 34.66 -18.43 16.69
CA GLU A 526 34.96 -17.71 15.44
C GLU A 526 33.68 -17.19 14.77
N GLU A 527 32.60 -17.98 14.75
CA GLU A 527 31.30 -17.53 14.25
C GLU A 527 30.71 -16.38 15.09
N LEU A 528 30.85 -16.45 16.43
CA LEU A 528 30.41 -15.37 17.32
C LEU A 528 31.24 -14.08 17.15
N ILE A 529 32.55 -14.24 16.92
CA ILE A 529 33.46 -13.14 16.59
C ILE A 529 33.04 -12.46 15.28
N GLY A 530 32.69 -13.25 14.26
CA GLY A 530 32.17 -12.74 13.00
C GLY A 530 30.94 -11.86 13.22
N GLN A 531 29.97 -12.32 14.02
CA GLN A 531 28.78 -11.52 14.34
C GLN A 531 29.11 -10.25 15.13
N LEU A 532 30.00 -10.33 16.12
CA LEU A 532 30.45 -9.15 16.87
C LEU A 532 31.09 -8.10 15.95
N GLN A 533 31.90 -8.51 14.97
CA GLN A 533 32.50 -7.60 13.98
C GLN A 533 31.42 -6.94 13.12
N VAL A 534 30.46 -7.70 12.59
CA VAL A 534 29.35 -7.14 11.79
C VAL A 534 28.57 -6.08 12.56
N TYR A 535 28.20 -6.34 13.82
CA TYR A 535 27.43 -5.38 14.61
C TYR A 535 28.25 -4.15 15.03
N ASN A 536 29.53 -4.32 15.33
CA ASN A 536 30.44 -3.20 15.58
C ASN A 536 30.63 -2.33 14.32
N ASP A 537 30.80 -2.93 13.15
CA ASP A 537 30.93 -2.20 11.89
C ASP A 537 29.65 -1.40 11.59
N ARG A 538 28.48 -2.02 11.71
CA ARG A 538 27.19 -1.33 11.56
C ARG A 538 27.01 -0.18 12.56
N LEU A 539 27.41 -0.38 13.81
CA LEU A 539 27.36 0.68 14.82
C LEU A 539 28.28 1.85 14.43
N THR A 540 29.48 1.55 13.94
CA THR A 540 30.38 2.62 13.49
C THR A 540 29.84 3.35 12.26
N ASP A 541 29.25 2.64 11.29
CA ASP A 541 28.62 3.25 10.12
C ASP A 541 27.45 4.16 10.52
N LEU A 542 26.63 3.74 11.47
CA LEU A 542 25.56 4.55 12.04
C LEU A 542 26.11 5.83 12.69
N THR A 543 27.19 5.71 13.49
CA THR A 543 27.82 6.90 14.12
C THR A 543 28.43 7.84 13.09
N GLN A 544 29.07 7.32 12.03
CA GLN A 544 29.60 8.16 10.95
C GLN A 544 28.47 8.86 10.21
N ALA A 545 27.39 8.16 9.89
CA ALA A 545 26.22 8.73 9.25
C ALA A 545 25.57 9.84 10.08
N GLN A 546 25.48 9.70 11.40
CA GLN A 546 25.01 10.75 12.32
C GLN A 546 25.93 11.97 12.32
N VAL A 547 27.25 11.77 12.31
CA VAL A 547 28.22 12.88 12.18
C VAL A 547 28.03 13.61 10.85
N LEU A 548 27.85 12.86 9.75
CA LEU A 548 27.59 13.43 8.42
C LEU A 548 26.26 14.19 8.35
N GLN A 549 25.22 13.71 9.03
CA GLN A 549 23.95 14.42 9.17
C GLN A 549 24.13 15.74 9.95
N GLY A 550 24.94 15.73 11.01
CA GLY A 550 25.30 16.92 11.80
C GLY A 550 26.07 17.98 11.01
N LEU A 551 26.74 17.61 9.91
CA LEU A 551 27.37 18.54 8.96
C LEU A 551 26.36 19.24 8.03
N GLY A 552 25.05 18.97 8.16
CA GLY A 552 23.99 19.66 7.42
C GLY A 552 23.87 19.24 5.95
N ARG A 553 24.37 18.06 5.57
CA ARG A 553 24.47 17.59 4.17
C ARG A 553 23.37 16.64 3.74
N GLY A 554 22.29 16.49 4.52
CA GLY A 554 21.09 15.74 4.11
C GLY A 554 21.32 14.24 3.90
N VAL A 555 22.22 13.63 4.68
CA VAL A 555 22.52 12.19 4.60
C VAL A 555 21.40 11.39 5.28
N ASP A 556 20.87 10.41 4.55
CA ASP A 556 19.97 9.41 5.12
C ASP A 556 20.80 8.40 5.93
N VAL A 557 20.63 8.47 7.25
CA VAL A 557 21.42 7.68 8.22
C VAL A 557 21.17 6.17 8.09
N GLN A 558 19.92 5.79 7.82
CA GLN A 558 19.56 4.38 7.67
C GLN A 558 20.13 3.83 6.37
N ARG A 559 19.94 4.56 5.27
CA ARG A 559 20.44 4.15 3.95
C ARG A 559 21.97 4.14 3.90
N PHE A 560 22.63 5.14 4.51
CA PHE A 560 24.09 5.15 4.59
C PHE A 560 24.62 3.98 5.39
N SER A 561 23.90 3.40 6.35
CA SER A 561 24.41 2.26 7.11
C SER A 561 24.31 0.94 6.35
N SER A 562 23.30 0.78 5.49
CA SER A 562 22.97 -0.49 4.82
C SER A 562 23.36 -0.60 3.35
N ASP A 563 23.37 0.51 2.59
CA ASP A 563 23.50 0.52 1.12
C ASP A 563 24.91 0.98 0.70
N THR A 564 25.70 0.06 0.14
CA THR A 564 27.09 0.31 -0.29
C THR A 564 27.19 1.29 -1.46
N ASP A 565 26.22 1.27 -2.37
CA ASP A 565 26.21 2.18 -3.52
C ASP A 565 25.85 3.59 -3.07
N TYR A 566 24.88 3.71 -2.17
CA TYR A 566 24.55 4.99 -1.54
C TYR A 566 25.72 5.52 -0.69
N LYS A 567 26.45 4.67 0.05
CA LYS A 567 27.70 5.06 0.73
C LYS A 567 28.70 5.65 -0.27
N LYS A 568 28.96 4.96 -1.38
CA LYS A 568 29.88 5.42 -2.43
C LYS A 568 29.46 6.77 -3.00
N HIS A 569 28.21 6.90 -3.41
CA HIS A 569 27.68 8.15 -3.99
C HIS A 569 27.69 9.30 -2.98
N THR A 570 27.36 9.05 -1.71
CA THR A 570 27.40 10.07 -0.66
C THR A 570 28.82 10.58 -0.43
N ILE A 571 29.81 9.68 -0.41
CA ILE A 571 31.22 10.06 -0.22
C ILE A 571 31.76 10.84 -1.44
N LEU A 572 31.38 10.44 -2.66
CA LEU A 572 31.69 11.21 -3.87
C LEU A 572 31.04 12.60 -3.83
N GLY A 573 29.78 12.70 -3.40
CA GLY A 573 29.11 13.99 -3.21
C GLY A 573 29.76 14.86 -2.12
N LEU A 574 30.31 14.27 -1.05
CA LEU A 574 31.10 15.01 -0.05
C LEU A 574 32.41 15.56 -0.61
N ALA A 575 32.96 14.94 -1.66
CA ALA A 575 34.15 15.41 -2.36
C ALA A 575 33.89 16.69 -3.18
N GLU A 576 32.64 17.01 -3.49
CA GLU A 576 32.20 18.24 -4.16
C GLU A 576 32.16 19.43 -3.19
N THR A 577 33.33 19.81 -2.65
CA THR A 577 33.44 20.83 -1.61
C THR A 577 34.68 21.69 -1.75
N LEU A 578 34.57 22.97 -1.41
CA LEU A 578 35.72 23.87 -1.26
C LEU A 578 36.29 23.89 0.17
N ASP A 579 35.62 23.23 1.13
CA ASP A 579 36.05 23.16 2.53
C ASP A 579 37.10 22.05 2.73
N ASP A 580 38.32 22.43 3.14
CA ASP A 580 39.44 21.51 3.40
C ASP A 580 39.16 20.48 4.50
N SER A 581 38.31 20.81 5.47
CA SER A 581 37.92 19.87 6.53
C SER A 581 37.05 18.74 5.96
N VAL A 582 36.06 19.10 5.15
CA VAL A 582 35.14 18.15 4.49
C VAL A 582 35.86 17.32 3.44
N TRP A 583 36.79 17.94 2.70
CA TRP A 583 37.67 17.23 1.76
C TRP A 583 38.50 16.15 2.44
N ARG A 584 39.08 16.43 3.63
CA ARG A 584 39.81 15.39 4.37
C ARG A 584 38.90 14.28 4.90
N ILE A 585 37.67 14.61 5.27
CA ILE A 585 36.67 13.63 5.71
C ILE A 585 36.30 12.70 4.54
N SER A 586 36.04 13.23 3.33
CA SER A 586 35.72 12.40 2.17
C SER A 586 36.86 11.43 1.82
N LEU A 587 38.12 11.88 1.92
CA LEU A 587 39.29 11.00 1.74
C LEU A 587 39.39 9.91 2.81
N SER A 588 39.17 10.27 4.08
CA SER A 588 39.19 9.30 5.18
C SER A 588 38.09 8.24 5.03
N LEU A 589 36.90 8.65 4.59
CA LEU A 589 35.78 7.74 4.34
C LEU A 589 36.04 6.87 3.11
N ALA A 590 36.58 7.44 2.03
CA ALA A 590 36.95 6.69 0.83
C ALA A 590 37.96 5.57 1.15
N LEU A 591 38.99 5.87 1.96
CA LEU A 591 39.96 4.86 2.41
C LEU A 591 39.32 3.77 3.26
N ARG A 592 38.40 4.14 4.17
CA ARG A 592 37.71 3.19 5.05
C ARG A 592 36.80 2.24 4.26
N TYR A 593 36.06 2.75 3.29
CA TYR A 593 35.10 1.97 2.49
C TYR A 593 35.70 1.45 1.17
N SER A 594 37.02 1.50 1.01
CA SER A 594 37.74 1.00 -0.17
C SER A 594 37.29 1.62 -1.50
N ILE A 595 36.92 2.91 -1.49
CA ILE A 595 36.61 3.66 -2.72
C ILE A 595 37.93 4.16 -3.33
N PRO A 596 38.17 3.94 -4.63
CA PRO A 596 39.38 4.42 -5.29
C PRO A 596 39.56 5.93 -5.16
N LEU A 597 40.76 6.37 -4.78
CA LEU A 597 41.08 7.81 -4.69
C LEU A 597 40.95 8.51 -6.05
N TRP A 598 41.14 7.78 -7.15
CA TRP A 598 40.91 8.30 -8.49
C TRP A 598 39.47 8.79 -8.68
N ASP A 599 38.47 8.03 -8.21
CA ASP A 599 37.04 8.40 -8.28
C ASP A 599 36.78 9.72 -7.51
N ILE A 600 37.37 9.87 -6.32
CA ILE A 600 37.23 11.09 -5.50
C ILE A 600 37.86 12.30 -6.20
N TYR A 601 39.03 12.11 -6.81
CA TYR A 601 39.80 13.20 -7.41
C TYR A 601 39.17 13.67 -8.72
N ILE A 602 38.63 12.76 -9.53
CA ILE A 602 37.96 13.12 -10.78
C ILE A 602 36.61 13.81 -10.50
N THR A 603 35.86 13.35 -9.50
CA THR A 603 34.61 14.01 -9.06
C THR A 603 34.89 15.41 -8.52
N HIS A 604 35.96 15.58 -7.73
CA HIS A 604 36.35 16.92 -7.28
C HIS A 604 36.77 17.82 -8.44
N LEU A 605 37.57 17.31 -9.37
CA LEU A 605 37.98 18.06 -10.55
C LEU A 605 36.77 18.48 -11.41
N GLU A 606 35.80 17.59 -11.60
CA GLU A 606 34.53 17.90 -12.27
C GLU A 606 33.80 19.05 -11.57
N TYR A 607 33.59 18.96 -10.25
CA TYR A 607 32.99 20.00 -9.43
C TYR A 607 33.69 21.35 -9.56
N LEU A 608 35.04 21.35 -9.59
CA LEU A 608 35.81 22.58 -9.78
C LEU A 608 35.49 23.26 -11.11
N PHE A 609 35.22 22.50 -12.18
CA PHE A 609 34.87 23.05 -13.49
C PHE A 609 33.37 23.40 -13.64
N THR A 610 32.47 22.70 -12.96
CA THR A 610 31.01 22.84 -13.11
C THR A 610 30.42 23.84 -12.10
N ASP A 611 30.44 23.48 -10.82
CA ASP A 611 29.55 24.04 -9.80
C ASP A 611 30.28 24.83 -8.71
N SER A 612 31.61 24.82 -8.70
CA SER A 612 32.41 25.52 -7.69
C SER A 612 32.34 27.05 -7.77
N GLY A 613 31.96 27.61 -8.93
CA GLY A 613 31.96 29.06 -9.18
C GLY A 613 33.34 29.71 -9.23
N LEU A 614 34.43 28.94 -9.17
CA LEU A 614 35.80 29.44 -9.15
C LEU A 614 36.25 30.00 -10.51
N SER A 615 37.13 31.00 -10.49
CA SER A 615 37.79 31.47 -11.72
C SER A 615 38.79 30.42 -12.24
N THR A 616 39.12 30.43 -13.53
CA THR A 616 40.08 29.46 -14.10
C THR A 616 41.42 29.44 -13.36
N LYS A 617 41.88 30.60 -12.86
CA LYS A 617 43.12 30.70 -12.08
C LYS A 617 43.02 30.06 -10.70
N ASP A 618 41.85 30.15 -10.06
CA ASP A 618 41.64 29.56 -8.74
C ASP A 618 41.48 28.04 -8.85
N ILE A 619 40.89 27.55 -9.94
CA ILE A 619 40.85 26.12 -10.27
C ILE A 619 42.28 25.60 -10.47
N GLU A 620 43.10 26.27 -11.29
CA GLU A 620 44.53 25.95 -11.45
C GLU A 620 45.25 25.84 -10.09
N GLY A 621 45.13 26.87 -9.26
CA GLY A 621 45.75 26.87 -7.93
C GLY A 621 45.25 25.77 -7.00
N ARG A 622 43.96 25.42 -7.05
CA ARG A 622 43.37 24.36 -6.22
C ARG A 622 43.82 22.97 -6.65
N VAL A 623 43.85 22.72 -7.96
CA VAL A 623 44.33 21.46 -8.54
C VAL A 623 45.79 21.21 -8.18
N ASP A 624 46.64 22.25 -8.25
CA ASP A 624 48.05 22.17 -7.89
C ASP A 624 48.23 21.96 -6.38
N THR A 625 47.49 22.68 -5.53
CA THR A 625 47.58 22.57 -4.06
C THR A 625 47.21 21.18 -3.56
N LEU A 626 46.20 20.56 -4.17
CA LEU A 626 45.74 19.22 -3.82
C LEU A 626 46.48 18.10 -4.58
N ALA A 627 47.40 18.44 -5.47
CA ALA A 627 48.15 17.51 -6.32
C ALA A 627 47.25 16.48 -7.03
N LEU A 628 46.06 16.89 -7.50
CA LEU A 628 45.07 15.96 -8.05
C LEU A 628 45.60 15.18 -9.26
N PHE A 629 46.44 15.84 -10.07
CA PHE A 629 47.01 15.25 -11.29
C PHE A 629 47.96 14.09 -11.03
N ASP A 630 48.55 13.98 -9.84
CA ASP A 630 49.47 12.87 -9.54
C ASP A 630 48.78 11.51 -9.53
N ILE A 631 47.50 11.48 -9.13
CA ILE A 631 46.66 10.29 -9.18
C ILE A 631 45.94 10.21 -10.52
N LEU A 632 45.36 11.31 -11.03
CA LEU A 632 44.54 11.27 -12.25
C LEU A 632 45.31 10.83 -13.51
N LYS A 633 46.62 11.11 -13.57
CA LYS A 633 47.49 10.67 -14.67
C LYS A 633 47.70 9.16 -14.76
N SER A 634 47.32 8.39 -13.73
CA SER A 634 47.46 6.92 -13.76
C SER A 634 46.51 6.26 -14.76
N GLU A 635 45.39 6.90 -15.10
CA GLU A 635 44.36 6.38 -16.01
C GLU A 635 43.95 7.39 -17.10
N PRO A 636 44.77 7.57 -18.15
CA PRO A 636 44.56 8.61 -19.16
C PRO A 636 43.32 8.40 -20.05
N GLU A 637 42.90 7.15 -20.27
CA GLU A 637 41.70 6.81 -21.04
C GLU A 637 40.43 7.16 -20.26
N SER A 638 40.31 6.68 -19.01
CA SER A 638 39.22 7.01 -18.09
C SER A 638 39.08 8.52 -17.91
N PHE A 639 40.22 9.22 -17.76
CA PHE A 639 40.27 10.68 -17.65
C PHE A 639 39.71 11.37 -18.90
N HIS A 640 40.14 10.95 -20.10
CA HIS A 640 39.65 11.55 -21.36
C HIS A 640 38.13 11.36 -21.54
N ILE A 641 37.61 10.16 -21.27
CA ILE A 641 36.18 9.86 -21.40
C ILE A 641 35.38 10.72 -20.42
N HIS A 642 35.80 10.80 -19.16
CA HIS A 642 35.11 11.56 -18.12
C HIS A 642 35.11 13.06 -18.43
N MET A 643 36.28 13.62 -18.73
CA MET A 643 36.43 15.04 -19.07
C MET A 643 35.61 15.44 -20.30
N SER A 644 35.55 14.58 -21.32
CA SER A 644 34.76 14.85 -22.53
C SER A 644 33.26 14.78 -22.30
N LYS A 645 32.80 13.83 -21.46
CA LYS A 645 31.38 13.59 -21.21
C LYS A 645 30.76 14.59 -20.23
N TYR A 646 31.46 14.89 -19.14
CA TYR A 646 30.90 15.65 -18.02
C TYR A 646 31.44 17.09 -17.97
N VAL A 647 32.75 17.30 -18.17
CA VAL A 647 33.38 18.63 -18.01
C VAL A 647 33.28 19.48 -19.27
N LEU A 648 33.62 18.97 -20.45
CA LEU A 648 33.58 19.77 -21.69
C LEU A 648 32.17 20.30 -22.00
N ARG A 649 31.13 19.57 -21.57
CA ARG A 649 29.74 19.96 -21.81
C ARG A 649 29.31 21.15 -20.96
N SER A 650 29.85 21.32 -19.76
CA SER A 650 29.53 22.39 -18.82
C SER A 650 30.32 23.68 -19.09
N VAL A 651 31.49 23.60 -19.73
CA VAL A 651 32.27 24.79 -20.11
C VAL A 651 31.61 25.53 -21.27
N GLU A 652 31.32 26.81 -21.06
CA GLU A 652 30.78 27.69 -22.09
C GLU A 652 31.77 27.83 -23.27
N GLY A 653 31.24 27.73 -24.49
CA GLY A 653 32.05 27.86 -25.72
C GLY A 653 32.76 29.21 -25.87
N THR A 654 32.27 30.25 -25.18
CA THR A 654 32.83 31.61 -25.15
C THR A 654 33.93 31.81 -24.10
N ASP A 655 34.06 30.90 -23.12
CA ASP A 655 35.09 30.96 -22.09
C ASP A 655 36.41 30.35 -22.60
N LEU A 656 37.09 31.12 -23.46
CA LEU A 656 38.34 30.70 -24.09
C LEU A 656 39.46 30.44 -23.07
N ALA A 657 39.39 30.99 -21.85
CA ALA A 657 40.37 30.75 -20.81
C ALA A 657 40.17 29.38 -20.16
N ARG A 658 38.92 29.04 -19.79
CA ARG A 658 38.58 27.72 -19.22
C ARG A 658 38.72 26.59 -20.23
N LEU A 659 38.37 26.81 -21.51
CA LEU A 659 38.66 25.85 -22.59
C LEU A 659 40.16 25.65 -22.82
N LEU A 660 40.96 26.72 -22.76
CA LEU A 660 42.41 26.61 -22.87
C LEU A 660 42.99 25.76 -21.73
N TYR A 661 42.51 25.95 -20.51
CA TYR A 661 42.93 25.14 -19.36
C TYR A 661 42.49 23.68 -19.50
N TYR A 662 41.23 23.42 -19.89
CA TYR A 662 40.72 22.08 -20.19
C TYR A 662 41.61 21.30 -21.17
N TYR A 663 41.96 21.89 -22.32
CA TYR A 663 42.83 21.21 -23.30
C TYR A 663 44.28 21.09 -22.81
N THR A 664 44.74 22.00 -21.94
CA THR A 664 46.06 21.89 -21.30
C THR A 664 46.10 20.69 -20.35
N LEU A 665 45.02 20.42 -19.61
CA LEU A 665 44.89 19.24 -18.76
C LEU A 665 44.86 17.92 -19.56
N LEU A 666 44.14 17.88 -20.68
CA LEU A 666 44.13 16.72 -21.57
C LEU A 666 45.51 16.45 -22.19
N GLU A 667 46.23 17.50 -22.58
CA GLU A 667 47.60 17.38 -23.09
C GLU A 667 48.56 16.88 -22.00
N ALA A 668 48.43 17.40 -20.77
CA ALA A 668 49.26 16.98 -19.62
C ALA A 668 49.05 15.52 -19.21
N CYS A 669 47.83 14.98 -19.37
CA CYS A 669 47.52 13.55 -19.19
C CYS A 669 47.91 12.67 -20.39
N GLY A 670 48.42 13.24 -21.49
CA GLY A 670 48.79 12.48 -22.68
C GLY A 670 47.59 11.91 -23.46
N CYS A 671 46.41 12.52 -23.35
CA CYS A 671 45.18 12.01 -23.95
C CYS A 671 45.11 12.14 -25.50
N GLY A 672 46.17 12.66 -26.14
CA GLY A 672 46.19 12.95 -27.58
C GLY A 672 45.97 11.74 -28.50
N SER A 673 46.26 10.52 -28.03
CA SER A 673 46.04 9.27 -28.78
C SER A 673 44.60 8.73 -28.74
N TYR A 674 43.76 9.24 -27.82
CA TYR A 674 42.40 8.74 -27.56
C TYR A 674 41.31 9.69 -28.09
N SER A 675 41.68 10.86 -28.61
CA SER A 675 40.75 11.77 -29.25
C SER A 675 40.42 11.28 -30.66
N SER A 676 39.16 10.96 -30.92
CA SER A 676 38.66 10.65 -32.27
C SER A 676 38.56 11.89 -33.17
N SER A 677 38.76 13.09 -32.60
CA SER A 677 38.52 14.35 -33.29
C SER A 677 39.66 14.71 -34.25
N VAL A 678 39.32 15.40 -35.34
CA VAL A 678 40.25 15.86 -36.39
C VAL A 678 41.32 16.84 -35.83
N ILE A 679 41.10 17.42 -34.65
CA ILE A 679 41.94 18.44 -34.02
C ILE A 679 42.55 17.86 -32.72
N THR A 680 43.87 17.75 -32.64
CA THR A 680 44.55 17.29 -31.42
C THR A 680 44.52 18.36 -30.30
N PRO A 681 44.65 17.98 -29.01
CA PRO A 681 44.66 18.95 -27.90
C PRO A 681 45.72 20.06 -28.07
N ASP A 682 46.94 19.76 -28.51
CA ASP A 682 47.95 20.77 -28.88
C ASP A 682 47.48 21.76 -29.96
N THR A 683 46.76 21.28 -30.98
CA THR A 683 46.21 22.18 -32.01
C THR A 683 45.07 23.05 -31.48
N HIS A 684 44.23 22.55 -30.57
CA HIS A 684 43.24 23.35 -29.84
C HIS A 684 43.91 24.47 -29.02
N ILE A 685 44.98 24.16 -28.29
CA ILE A 685 45.75 25.14 -27.50
C ILE A 685 46.31 26.26 -28.40
N LYS A 686 46.88 25.91 -29.56
CA LYS A 686 47.45 26.87 -30.52
C LYS A 686 46.38 27.77 -31.15
N LEU A 687 45.20 27.23 -31.45
CA LEU A 687 44.08 28.01 -31.99
C LEU A 687 43.51 28.96 -30.94
N LEU A 688 43.22 28.48 -29.74
CA LEU A 688 42.68 29.27 -28.63
C LEU A 688 43.60 30.44 -28.26
N LYS A 689 44.93 30.23 -28.19
CA LYS A 689 45.90 31.31 -27.92
C LYS A 689 45.88 32.42 -28.98
N LYS A 690 45.71 32.06 -30.26
CA LYS A 690 45.69 33.03 -31.37
C LYS A 690 44.34 33.73 -31.49
N LEU A 691 43.24 32.99 -31.35
CA LEU A 691 41.88 33.52 -31.52
C LEU A 691 41.53 34.46 -30.36
N ARG A 692 41.85 34.09 -29.11
CA ARG A 692 41.62 34.94 -27.93
C ARG A 692 42.20 36.36 -28.05
N ALA A 693 43.25 36.55 -28.83
CA ALA A 693 43.87 37.86 -29.03
C ALA A 693 43.19 38.73 -30.11
N VAL A 694 42.35 38.13 -30.97
CA VAL A 694 41.85 38.75 -32.20
C VAL A 694 40.31 38.71 -32.27
N THR A 695 39.66 37.88 -31.46
CA THR A 695 38.20 37.74 -31.38
C THR A 695 37.69 38.06 -29.98
N ASN A 696 36.59 38.80 -29.91
CA ASN A 696 35.82 39.00 -28.68
C ASN A 696 34.44 38.34 -28.86
N GLY A 697 34.07 37.43 -27.97
CA GLY A 697 32.77 36.73 -28.01
C GLY A 697 32.69 35.56 -29.00
N LEU A 698 33.82 34.96 -29.39
CA LEU A 698 33.83 33.75 -30.22
C LEU A 698 33.37 32.53 -29.41
N ASP A 699 32.36 31.83 -29.91
CA ASP A 699 32.00 30.50 -29.44
C ASP A 699 32.92 29.46 -30.11
N TYR A 700 34.00 29.11 -29.42
CA TYR A 700 35.02 28.21 -29.96
C TYR A 700 34.50 26.78 -30.12
N ARG A 701 33.56 26.35 -29.28
CA ARG A 701 33.00 25.00 -29.32
C ARG A 701 32.18 24.79 -30.59
N LYS A 702 31.34 25.75 -30.97
CA LYS A 702 30.61 25.71 -32.25
C LYS A 702 31.54 25.75 -33.46
N MET A 703 32.70 26.40 -33.33
CA MET A 703 33.68 26.51 -34.41
C MET A 703 34.43 25.19 -34.65
N THR A 704 34.66 24.37 -33.63
CA THR A 704 35.41 23.10 -33.73
C THR A 704 34.54 21.86 -33.66
N ASP A 705 33.23 22.02 -33.66
CA ASP A 705 32.28 20.92 -33.69
C ASP A 705 32.30 20.20 -35.05
N GLU A 706 32.13 18.88 -35.05
CA GLU A 706 32.23 18.06 -36.27
C GLU A 706 31.00 18.22 -37.17
N VAL A 707 29.87 18.63 -36.59
CA VAL A 707 28.58 18.78 -37.27
C VAL A 707 28.35 20.23 -37.72
N SER A 708 28.78 21.20 -36.92
CA SER A 708 28.52 22.62 -37.16
C SER A 708 29.49 23.24 -38.18
N ASP A 709 29.00 24.17 -39.01
CA ASP A 709 29.87 24.94 -39.91
C ASP A 709 30.71 25.97 -39.13
N PRO A 710 32.05 25.90 -39.15
CA PRO A 710 32.91 26.88 -38.47
C PRO A 710 32.66 28.33 -38.91
N LEU A 711 32.20 28.54 -40.14
CA LEU A 711 31.92 29.87 -40.68
C LEU A 711 30.75 30.55 -39.96
N ALA A 712 29.75 29.79 -39.54
CA ALA A 712 28.60 30.31 -38.79
C ALA A 712 29.01 30.82 -37.39
N ALA A 713 29.96 30.14 -36.73
CA ALA A 713 30.51 30.58 -35.45
C ALA A 713 31.41 31.83 -35.60
N LEU A 714 32.07 31.98 -36.77
CA LEU A 714 32.95 33.11 -37.05
C LEU A 714 32.19 34.37 -37.48
N GLU A 715 31.11 34.26 -38.26
CA GLU A 715 30.30 35.39 -38.76
C GLU A 715 30.08 36.52 -37.74
N PRO A 716 29.54 36.28 -36.52
CA PRO A 716 29.26 37.35 -35.57
C PRO A 716 30.49 38.13 -35.12
N VAL A 717 31.68 37.53 -35.17
CA VAL A 717 32.93 38.13 -34.69
C VAL A 717 33.81 38.70 -35.82
N LEU A 718 33.53 38.34 -37.09
CA LEU A 718 34.25 38.88 -38.24
C LEU A 718 34.02 40.39 -38.41
N THR A 719 35.11 41.13 -38.58
CA THR A 719 35.17 42.57 -38.80
C THR A 719 36.23 42.89 -39.86
N SER A 720 36.19 44.10 -40.41
CA SER A 720 37.20 44.61 -41.33
C SER A 720 38.64 44.56 -40.79
N GLN A 721 38.81 44.51 -39.45
CA GLN A 721 40.12 44.47 -38.80
C GLN A 721 40.66 43.05 -38.59
N ASN A 722 39.81 42.05 -38.33
CA ASN A 722 40.25 40.70 -38.01
C ASN A 722 40.10 39.68 -39.15
N VAL A 723 39.28 39.95 -40.16
CA VAL A 723 38.97 39.01 -41.25
C VAL A 723 40.23 38.47 -41.94
N LEU A 724 41.25 39.31 -42.15
CA LEU A 724 42.51 38.93 -42.78
C LEU A 724 43.41 38.07 -41.86
N SER A 725 43.32 38.25 -40.55
CA SER A 725 44.05 37.44 -39.56
C SER A 725 43.39 36.07 -39.38
N ILE A 726 42.06 36.02 -39.38
CA ILE A 726 41.26 34.80 -39.26
C ILE A 726 41.33 33.98 -40.56
N SER A 727 41.31 34.62 -41.73
CA SER A 727 41.42 33.92 -43.02
C SER A 727 42.76 33.17 -43.19
N LYS A 728 43.83 33.61 -42.50
CA LYS A 728 45.12 32.90 -42.45
C LYS A 728 45.08 31.65 -41.57
N LEU A 729 44.10 31.53 -40.68
CA LEU A 729 43.89 30.38 -39.81
C LEU A 729 42.89 29.37 -40.40
N ALA A 730 42.25 29.72 -41.52
CA ALA A 730 41.19 28.93 -42.15
C ALA A 730 41.63 27.50 -42.51
N ASN A 731 42.91 27.32 -42.90
CA ASN A 731 43.48 26.01 -43.22
C ASN A 731 43.67 25.07 -42.02
N ARG A 732 43.35 25.52 -40.79
CA ARG A 732 43.36 24.72 -39.56
C ARG A 732 41.95 24.42 -39.04
N LEU A 733 40.91 24.88 -39.74
CA LEU A 733 39.52 24.69 -39.38
C LEU A 733 38.94 23.57 -40.25
N PRO A 734 38.45 22.47 -39.65
CA PRO A 734 37.84 21.37 -40.39
C PRO A 734 36.46 21.80 -40.93
N ARG A 735 36.06 21.29 -42.10
CA ARG A 735 34.73 21.52 -42.68
C ARG A 735 33.87 20.25 -42.56
N PRO A 736 32.56 20.36 -42.27
CA PRO A 736 31.64 19.23 -42.34
C PRO A 736 31.67 18.61 -43.75
N GLY A 737 31.92 17.29 -43.85
CA GLY A 737 32.07 16.58 -45.14
C GLY A 737 33.51 16.46 -45.67
N GLY A 738 34.51 16.92 -44.92
CA GLY A 738 35.93 16.77 -45.24
C GLY A 738 36.56 17.98 -45.94
N GLY A 739 37.83 18.23 -45.64
CA GLY A 739 38.59 19.41 -46.12
C GLY A 739 38.71 20.53 -45.07
N VAL A 740 39.34 21.63 -45.47
CA VAL A 740 39.59 22.80 -44.60
C VAL A 740 38.86 24.04 -45.13
N VAL A 741 38.52 24.97 -44.23
CA VAL A 741 37.91 26.23 -44.61
C VAL A 741 38.87 27.05 -45.50
N SER A 742 38.37 27.58 -46.62
CA SER A 742 39.16 28.42 -47.52
C SER A 742 39.20 29.87 -47.03
N ALA A 743 40.28 30.59 -47.35
CA ALA A 743 40.37 32.02 -47.05
C ALA A 743 39.26 32.83 -47.76
N SER A 744 38.81 32.37 -48.93
CA SER A 744 37.72 32.97 -49.72
C SER A 744 36.38 32.83 -49.02
N ALA A 745 36.07 31.67 -48.44
CA ALA A 745 34.83 31.44 -47.71
C ALA A 745 34.71 32.35 -46.47
N VAL A 746 35.80 32.56 -45.71
CA VAL A 746 35.84 33.52 -44.58
C VAL A 746 35.52 34.95 -45.03
N HIS A 747 36.03 35.36 -46.20
CA HIS A 747 35.72 36.68 -46.75
C HIS A 747 34.27 36.75 -47.25
N ALA A 748 33.72 35.70 -47.88
CA ALA A 748 32.33 35.67 -48.33
C ALA A 748 31.35 35.81 -47.16
N THR A 749 31.57 35.08 -46.06
CA THR A 749 30.77 35.17 -44.83
C THR A 749 30.83 36.58 -44.22
N TRP A 750 32.01 37.20 -44.17
CA TRP A 750 32.15 38.59 -43.72
C TRP A 750 31.42 39.58 -44.64
N LEU A 751 31.45 39.39 -45.97
CA LEU A 751 30.75 40.25 -46.91
C LEU A 751 29.23 40.15 -46.80
N GLY A 752 28.69 38.95 -46.55
CA GLY A 752 27.27 38.77 -46.22
C GLY A 752 26.87 39.59 -44.99
N LYS A 753 27.66 39.50 -43.91
CA LYS A 753 27.44 40.32 -42.71
C LYS A 753 27.59 41.82 -42.98
N LEU A 754 28.61 42.22 -43.73
CA LEU A 754 28.85 43.63 -44.08
C LEU A 754 27.66 44.20 -44.84
N PHE A 755 27.06 43.43 -45.75
CA PHE A 755 25.88 43.85 -46.52
C PHE A 755 24.66 44.05 -45.62
N TRP A 756 24.35 43.10 -44.73
CA TRP A 756 23.13 43.15 -43.92
C TRP A 756 23.24 43.99 -42.63
N ARG A 757 24.38 43.93 -41.94
CA ARG A 757 24.57 44.52 -40.60
C ARG A 757 25.54 45.70 -40.59
N GLY A 758 26.29 45.90 -41.67
CA GLY A 758 27.38 46.86 -41.73
C GLY A 758 28.63 46.39 -40.98
N ASP A 759 29.62 47.28 -40.92
CA ASP A 759 30.88 47.08 -40.21
C ASP A 759 31.26 48.39 -39.51
N PRO A 760 31.75 48.35 -38.26
CA PRO A 760 32.06 49.56 -37.49
C PRO A 760 32.98 50.56 -38.18
N GLN A 761 33.80 50.13 -39.14
CA GLN A 761 34.75 50.99 -39.85
C GLN A 761 34.36 51.26 -41.30
N VAL A 762 33.85 50.25 -42.00
CA VAL A 762 33.59 50.33 -43.45
C VAL A 762 32.17 50.79 -43.77
N LEU A 763 31.16 50.28 -43.05
CA LEU A 763 29.75 50.62 -43.24
C LEU A 763 29.08 50.81 -41.87
N LYS A 764 29.21 52.02 -41.30
CA LYS A 764 28.92 52.32 -39.88
C LYS A 764 27.46 52.13 -39.45
N ARG A 765 26.52 52.11 -40.40
CA ARG A 765 25.09 51.93 -40.14
C ARG A 765 24.57 50.80 -41.04
N PRO A 766 23.69 49.93 -40.52
CA PRO A 766 23.03 48.93 -41.34
C PRO A 766 22.13 49.62 -42.38
N PRO A 767 22.04 49.10 -43.61
CA PRO A 767 21.17 49.66 -44.64
C PRO A 767 19.69 49.56 -44.24
N GLN A 768 18.90 50.60 -44.52
CA GLN A 768 17.46 50.64 -44.20
C GLN A 768 16.59 50.98 -45.40
N THR A 769 17.10 51.79 -46.33
CA THR A 769 16.40 52.17 -47.57
C THR A 769 16.93 51.40 -48.77
N GLU A 770 16.15 51.33 -49.85
CA GLU A 770 16.57 50.71 -51.12
C GLU A 770 17.92 51.25 -51.64
N GLN A 771 18.17 52.56 -51.47
CA GLN A 771 19.45 53.18 -51.87
C GLN A 771 20.60 52.76 -50.95
N ASP A 772 20.35 52.57 -49.66
CA ASP A 772 21.37 52.10 -48.71
C ASP A 772 21.82 50.67 -49.03
N TYR A 773 20.91 49.78 -49.43
CA TYR A 773 21.25 48.42 -49.83
C TYR A 773 22.09 48.39 -51.11
N LEU A 774 21.79 49.25 -52.09
CA LEU A 774 22.63 49.40 -53.28
C LEU A 774 24.03 49.94 -52.93
N HIS A 775 24.13 50.89 -52.00
CA HIS A 775 25.41 51.38 -51.50
C HIS A 775 26.18 50.33 -50.70
N ALA A 776 25.49 49.50 -49.90
CA ALA A 776 26.07 48.37 -49.19
C ALA A 776 26.64 47.35 -50.18
N TYR A 777 25.91 47.04 -51.24
CA TYR A 777 26.42 46.21 -52.34
C TYR A 777 27.66 46.82 -53.00
N ASP A 778 27.63 48.10 -53.37
CA ASP A 778 28.78 48.79 -53.99
C ASP A 778 30.02 48.78 -53.07
N THR A 779 29.81 48.74 -51.75
CA THR A 779 30.86 48.59 -50.75
C THR A 779 31.41 47.17 -50.71
N CYS A 780 30.55 46.14 -50.73
CA CYS A 780 30.97 44.74 -50.82
C CYS A 780 31.67 44.42 -52.15
N ALA A 781 31.23 45.04 -53.26
CA ALA A 781 31.76 44.83 -54.60
C ALA A 781 33.27 45.10 -54.71
N LYS A 782 33.82 45.98 -53.85
CA LYS A 782 35.25 46.29 -53.77
C LYS A 782 36.13 45.13 -53.31
N TYR A 783 35.54 44.12 -52.69
CA TYR A 783 36.23 42.97 -52.11
C TYR A 783 35.95 41.65 -52.87
N LEU A 784 35.19 41.69 -53.97
CA LEU A 784 34.90 40.53 -54.79
C LEU A 784 36.15 39.91 -55.43
N ASP A 785 37.24 40.67 -55.56
CA ASP A 785 38.54 40.18 -56.04
C ASP A 785 39.26 39.25 -55.04
N ARG A 786 38.79 39.20 -53.78
CA ARG A 786 39.27 38.28 -52.74
C ARG A 786 38.48 36.97 -52.69
N LEU A 787 37.42 36.84 -53.48
CA LEU A 787 36.57 35.66 -53.54
C LEU A 787 36.91 34.79 -54.76
N LEU A 788 36.75 33.48 -54.60
CA LEU A 788 36.65 32.54 -55.71
C LEU A 788 35.29 32.72 -56.40
N PRO A 789 35.17 32.43 -57.72
CA PRO A 789 33.91 32.62 -58.46
C PRO A 789 32.71 31.91 -57.84
N ALA A 790 32.92 30.70 -57.28
CA ALA A 790 31.88 29.95 -56.59
C ALA A 790 31.42 30.62 -55.27
N ASP A 791 32.36 31.11 -54.46
CA ASP A 791 32.04 31.80 -53.19
C ASP A 791 31.40 33.18 -53.45
N ALA A 792 31.76 33.84 -54.56
CA ALA A 792 31.13 35.07 -55.01
C ALA A 792 29.67 34.83 -55.44
N VAL A 793 29.38 33.74 -56.16
CA VAL A 793 28.01 33.34 -56.49
C VAL A 793 27.20 33.05 -55.23
N HIS A 794 27.76 32.29 -54.29
CA HIS A 794 27.10 32.00 -53.01
C HIS A 794 26.75 33.29 -52.23
N PHE A 795 27.71 34.20 -52.09
CA PHE A 795 27.47 35.50 -51.45
C PHE A 795 26.37 36.29 -52.16
N LEU A 796 26.35 36.28 -53.50
CA LEU A 796 25.33 36.99 -54.28
C LEU A 796 23.95 36.36 -54.08
N ASP A 797 23.85 35.04 -54.08
CA ASP A 797 22.60 34.33 -53.80
C ASP A 797 22.11 34.61 -52.36
N ASP A 798 23.01 34.64 -51.37
CA ASP A 798 22.66 34.96 -49.98
C ASP A 798 22.03 36.34 -49.83
N ILE A 799 22.43 37.31 -50.65
CA ILE A 799 21.88 38.67 -50.61
C ILE A 799 20.69 38.89 -51.55
N THR A 800 20.38 37.96 -52.49
CA THR A 800 19.27 38.11 -53.44
C THR A 800 18.16 37.05 -53.36
N PHE A 801 18.48 35.80 -52.99
CA PHE A 801 17.54 34.66 -52.94
C PHE A 801 17.44 34.03 -51.55
N SER A 802 17.81 34.76 -50.49
CA SER A 802 17.57 34.35 -49.11
C SER A 802 16.20 34.82 -48.58
N PRO A 803 15.64 34.19 -47.55
CA PRO A 803 14.39 34.66 -46.92
C PRO A 803 14.48 36.09 -46.40
N LEU A 804 15.67 36.52 -45.96
CA LEU A 804 15.95 37.89 -45.53
C LEU A 804 15.88 38.85 -46.73
N ALA A 805 16.48 38.48 -47.86
CA ALA A 805 16.42 39.24 -49.10
C ALA A 805 15.01 39.38 -49.65
N ALA A 806 14.23 38.30 -49.71
CA ALA A 806 12.84 38.35 -50.19
C ALA A 806 11.94 39.26 -49.33
N ASN A 807 12.24 39.39 -48.03
CA ASN A 807 11.46 40.21 -47.10
C ASN A 807 11.90 41.68 -47.06
N GLN A 808 13.22 41.96 -47.10
CA GLN A 808 13.76 43.31 -46.91
C GLN A 808 14.05 44.05 -48.22
N LEU A 809 14.22 43.33 -49.33
CA LEU A 809 14.55 43.92 -50.63
C LEU A 809 13.39 43.76 -51.61
N SER A 810 13.03 44.87 -52.27
CA SER A 810 12.13 44.82 -53.42
C SER A 810 12.77 44.07 -54.59
N VAL A 811 11.93 43.51 -55.47
CA VAL A 811 12.40 42.80 -56.68
C VAL A 811 13.26 43.73 -57.55
N SER A 812 12.93 45.02 -57.63
CA SER A 812 13.71 46.02 -58.36
C SER A 812 15.13 46.20 -57.82
N VAL A 813 15.32 46.24 -56.50
CA VAL A 813 16.66 46.31 -55.88
C VAL A 813 17.46 45.05 -56.15
N ARG A 814 16.84 43.87 -56.01
CA ARG A 814 17.51 42.58 -56.28
C ARG A 814 17.95 42.45 -57.75
N VAL A 815 17.11 42.90 -58.69
CA VAL A 815 17.44 42.97 -60.12
C VAL A 815 18.63 43.90 -60.38
N GLU A 816 18.68 45.06 -59.74
CA GLU A 816 19.78 46.02 -59.90
C GLU A 816 21.10 45.52 -59.29
N VAL A 817 21.06 44.90 -58.10
CA VAL A 817 22.21 44.22 -57.48
C VAL A 817 22.75 43.15 -58.44
N MET A 818 21.88 42.31 -59.01
CA MET A 818 22.27 41.24 -59.92
C MET A 818 22.90 41.78 -61.22
N LYS A 819 22.36 42.88 -61.79
CA LYS A 819 22.95 43.56 -62.96
C LYS A 819 24.35 44.12 -62.66
N ARG A 820 24.53 44.77 -61.51
CA ARG A 820 25.83 45.31 -61.09
C ARG A 820 26.85 44.20 -60.82
N ALA A 821 26.41 43.11 -60.18
CA ALA A 821 27.23 41.92 -59.94
C ALA A 821 27.69 41.24 -61.22
N MET A 822 26.79 41.07 -62.19
CA MET A 822 27.15 40.51 -63.49
C MET A 822 28.20 41.38 -64.20
N LYS A 823 28.09 42.71 -64.11
CA LYS A 823 29.09 43.65 -64.66
C LYS A 823 30.44 43.53 -63.94
N ALA A 824 30.44 43.47 -62.61
CA ALA A 824 31.65 43.32 -61.81
C ALA A 824 32.36 41.97 -62.09
N MET A 825 31.60 40.88 -62.16
CA MET A 825 32.12 39.54 -62.47
C MET A 825 32.71 39.44 -63.88
N ARG A 826 32.09 40.08 -64.89
CA ARG A 826 32.66 40.18 -66.24
C ARG A 826 34.01 40.92 -66.23
N GLN A 827 34.10 42.04 -65.52
CA GLN A 827 35.35 42.81 -65.40
C GLN A 827 36.46 42.03 -64.67
N LEU A 828 36.12 41.23 -63.64
CA LEU A 828 37.07 40.37 -62.94
C LEU A 828 37.54 39.21 -63.82
N GLY A 829 36.64 38.59 -64.58
CA GLY A 829 36.96 37.54 -65.56
C GLY A 829 37.83 38.04 -66.71
N GLU A 830 37.62 39.27 -67.19
CA GLU A 830 38.50 39.90 -68.20
C GLU A 830 39.89 40.25 -67.63
N ARG A 831 39.96 40.64 -66.35
CA ARG A 831 41.23 40.93 -65.66
C ARG A 831 42.04 39.66 -65.38
N SER A 832 41.39 38.55 -65.04
CA SER A 832 42.07 37.26 -64.87
C SER A 832 42.60 36.74 -66.21
N LYS A 833 41.78 36.79 -67.28
CA LYS A 833 42.19 36.45 -68.67
C LYS A 833 43.35 37.31 -69.21
N LYS A 834 43.56 38.53 -68.69
CA LYS A 834 44.68 39.42 -69.06
C LYS A 834 45.95 39.26 -68.21
N ARG A 835 45.87 38.61 -67.04
CA ARG A 835 47.02 38.38 -66.14
C ARG A 835 47.73 37.04 -66.42
N GLY A 836 47.06 36.08 -67.05
CA GLY A 836 47.64 34.83 -67.53
C GLY A 836 48.28 35.01 -68.91
N GLY A 837 49.59 35.25 -68.93
CA GLY A 837 50.39 35.12 -70.14
C GLY A 837 51.09 33.77 -70.16
N ASP A 838 50.72 32.94 -71.13
CA ASP A 838 51.53 31.86 -71.74
C ASP A 838 51.87 30.61 -70.92
N ASP A 839 50.92 30.03 -70.17
CA ASP A 839 51.04 28.61 -69.76
C ASP A 839 49.69 27.86 -69.84
N GLY A 840 49.70 26.76 -70.59
CA GLY A 840 48.54 25.95 -70.94
C GLY A 840 47.98 25.09 -69.78
N GLU A 841 46.71 24.72 -69.94
CA GLU A 841 45.89 23.82 -69.11
C GLU A 841 45.28 24.37 -67.80
N SER A 842 45.99 25.14 -66.96
CA SER A 842 45.38 25.69 -65.72
C SER A 842 44.39 26.85 -65.99
N ASP A 843 44.58 27.57 -67.09
CA ASP A 843 43.85 28.80 -67.42
C ASP A 843 42.42 28.53 -67.97
N ARG A 844 42.20 27.34 -68.55
CA ARG A 844 40.87 26.92 -69.04
C ARG A 844 39.88 26.68 -67.90
N SER A 845 40.36 26.24 -66.74
CA SER A 845 39.56 25.97 -65.54
C SER A 845 39.10 27.25 -64.84
N ALA A 846 39.96 28.27 -64.74
CA ALA A 846 39.58 29.55 -64.15
C ALA A 846 38.62 30.33 -65.05
N ALA A 847 38.89 30.36 -66.36
CA ALA A 847 38.01 30.98 -67.34
C ALA A 847 36.62 30.32 -67.37
N SER A 848 36.55 28.98 -67.37
CA SER A 848 35.28 28.25 -67.32
C SER A 848 34.52 28.51 -66.01
N SER A 849 35.20 28.62 -64.87
CA SER A 849 34.57 28.94 -63.58
C SER A 849 33.87 30.30 -63.57
N PHE A 850 34.47 31.34 -64.16
CA PHE A 850 33.81 32.64 -64.33
C PHE A 850 32.66 32.60 -65.35
N ASP A 851 32.80 31.83 -66.44
CA ASP A 851 31.73 31.67 -67.44
C ASP A 851 30.51 30.90 -66.87
N HIS A 852 30.74 29.93 -65.99
CA HIS A 852 29.70 29.25 -65.20
C HIS A 852 29.03 30.21 -64.20
N ALA A 853 29.81 31.00 -63.46
CA ALA A 853 29.27 32.01 -62.54
C ALA A 853 28.42 33.06 -63.27
N LEU A 854 28.84 33.51 -64.46
CA LEU A 854 28.06 34.45 -65.27
C LEU A 854 26.76 33.85 -65.79
N SER A 855 26.78 32.59 -66.25
CA SER A 855 25.57 31.86 -66.63
C SER A 855 24.59 31.72 -65.45
N HIS A 856 25.11 31.47 -64.25
CA HIS A 856 24.34 31.39 -63.01
C HIS A 856 23.64 32.72 -62.69
N LEU A 857 24.37 33.84 -62.72
CA LEU A 857 23.80 35.17 -62.48
C LEU A 857 22.80 35.58 -63.58
N GLN A 858 22.98 35.12 -64.82
CA GLN A 858 22.04 35.37 -65.91
C GLN A 858 20.71 34.63 -65.70
N GLN A 859 20.75 33.36 -65.28
CA GLN A 859 19.55 32.62 -64.88
C GLN A 859 18.85 33.28 -63.70
N SER A 860 19.64 33.73 -62.71
CA SER A 860 19.15 34.43 -61.52
C SER A 860 18.38 35.70 -61.86
N LEU A 861 18.92 36.50 -62.79
CA LEU A 861 18.25 37.70 -63.28
C LEU A 861 16.95 37.38 -64.00
N ALA A 862 16.96 36.36 -64.88
CA ALA A 862 15.77 35.94 -65.61
C ALA A 862 14.68 35.39 -64.69
N HIS A 863 15.04 34.70 -63.60
CA HIS A 863 14.09 34.27 -62.57
C HIS A 863 13.45 35.45 -61.83
N LEU A 864 14.22 36.48 -61.46
CA LEU A 864 13.64 37.67 -60.80
C LEU A 864 12.59 38.36 -61.68
N ASP A 865 12.76 38.32 -63.00
CA ASP A 865 11.76 38.85 -63.94
C ASP A 865 10.43 38.07 -63.90
N THR A 866 10.45 36.76 -63.62
CA THR A 866 9.22 35.94 -63.54
C THR A 866 8.39 36.16 -62.29
N LEU A 867 8.94 36.81 -61.26
CA LEU A 867 8.17 37.20 -60.07
C LEU A 867 7.10 38.25 -60.36
N SER A 868 7.18 38.91 -61.52
CA SER A 868 6.15 39.81 -62.02
C SER A 868 5.05 39.11 -62.84
N HIS A 869 5.15 37.79 -63.04
CA HIS A 869 4.17 37.00 -63.80
C HIS A 869 2.83 36.90 -63.08
N SER A 870 1.72 36.96 -63.82
CA SER A 870 0.35 37.00 -63.28
C SER A 870 0.03 35.84 -62.33
N PHE A 871 0.49 34.63 -62.64
CA PHE A 871 0.34 33.45 -61.78
C PHE A 871 1.10 33.57 -60.44
N ILE A 872 2.34 34.06 -60.44
CA ILE A 872 3.12 34.19 -59.19
C ILE A 872 2.55 35.29 -58.30
N LEU A 873 2.03 36.36 -58.91
CA LEU A 873 1.28 37.41 -58.21
C LEU A 873 -0.04 36.87 -57.64
N SER A 874 -0.78 36.01 -58.36
CA SER A 874 -2.01 35.42 -57.84
C SER A 874 -1.78 34.51 -56.64
N LEU A 875 -0.64 33.81 -56.59
CA LEU A 875 -0.20 33.05 -55.40
C LEU A 875 0.20 33.98 -54.25
N LYS A 876 0.91 35.08 -54.56
CA LYS A 876 1.39 36.07 -53.58
C LYS A 876 0.26 36.84 -52.90
N ASP A 877 -0.73 37.26 -53.68
CA ASP A 877 -1.83 38.12 -53.24
C ASP A 877 -3.04 37.33 -52.72
N SER A 878 -2.93 35.99 -52.65
CA SER A 878 -3.98 35.11 -52.15
C SER A 878 -4.19 35.24 -50.63
N ASN A 879 -5.42 35.05 -50.14
CA ASN A 879 -5.73 35.01 -48.71
C ASN A 879 -5.34 33.69 -48.02
N GLN A 880 -4.89 32.69 -48.78
CA GLN A 880 -4.48 31.39 -48.24
C GLN A 880 -2.98 31.37 -47.97
N GLU A 881 -2.58 31.18 -46.71
CA GLU A 881 -1.18 31.16 -46.27
C GLU A 881 -0.33 30.13 -47.05
N ARG A 882 -0.91 28.97 -47.40
CA ARG A 882 -0.24 27.95 -48.22
C ARG A 882 0.12 28.43 -49.62
N LEU A 883 -0.77 29.18 -50.28
CA LEU A 883 -0.52 29.72 -51.62
C LEU A 883 0.54 30.84 -51.59
N GLN A 884 0.51 31.68 -50.56
CA GLN A 884 1.55 32.68 -50.30
C GLN A 884 2.91 31.99 -50.06
N SER A 885 2.92 30.87 -49.33
CA SER A 885 4.12 30.06 -49.09
C SER A 885 4.71 29.51 -50.39
N TYR A 886 3.88 29.05 -51.34
CA TYR A 886 4.39 28.60 -52.65
C TYR A 886 5.02 29.74 -53.45
N SER A 887 4.42 30.93 -53.46
CA SER A 887 5.01 32.11 -54.11
C SER A 887 6.38 32.46 -53.50
N ARG A 888 6.48 32.42 -52.17
CA ARG A 888 7.73 32.66 -51.44
C ARG A 888 8.78 31.59 -51.73
N THR A 889 8.39 30.32 -51.75
CA THR A 889 9.29 29.20 -52.04
C THR A 889 9.77 29.25 -53.49
N TYR A 890 8.91 29.68 -54.41
CA TYR A 890 9.28 29.91 -55.80
C TYR A 890 10.30 31.06 -55.93
N ASP A 891 10.11 32.19 -55.23
CA ASP A 891 11.07 33.31 -55.19
C ASP A 891 12.47 32.85 -54.73
N LEU A 892 12.53 32.00 -53.70
CA LEU A 892 13.79 31.44 -53.20
C LEU A 892 14.37 30.33 -54.09
N SER A 893 13.60 29.82 -55.07
CA SER A 893 14.00 28.70 -55.90
C SER A 893 15.02 29.06 -56.97
N ARG A 894 15.10 30.34 -57.39
CA ARG A 894 15.93 30.80 -58.51
C ARG A 894 15.66 30.06 -59.83
N SER A 895 14.48 29.44 -59.96
CA SER A 895 14.14 28.50 -61.03
C SER A 895 15.16 27.35 -61.17
N GLU A 896 15.75 26.89 -60.08
CA GLU A 896 16.56 25.67 -60.06
C GLU A 896 15.68 24.44 -60.21
N ARG A 897 16.08 23.51 -61.08
CA ARG A 897 15.32 22.28 -61.36
C ARG A 897 14.92 21.52 -60.09
N SER A 898 15.86 21.28 -59.18
CA SER A 898 15.62 20.54 -57.93
C SER A 898 14.64 21.27 -57.00
N LYS A 899 14.80 22.59 -56.83
CA LYS A 899 13.94 23.40 -55.96
C LYS A 899 12.53 23.58 -56.53
N VAL A 900 12.40 23.77 -57.85
CA VAL A 900 11.11 23.86 -58.54
C VAL A 900 10.40 22.50 -58.54
N GLN A 901 11.12 21.40 -58.76
CA GLN A 901 10.57 20.05 -58.65
C GLN A 901 10.09 19.77 -57.22
N ALA A 902 10.88 20.14 -56.20
CA ALA A 902 10.49 20.00 -54.81
C ALA A 902 9.20 20.77 -54.49
N LEU A 903 9.11 22.04 -54.92
CA LEU A 903 7.90 22.85 -54.76
C LEU A 903 6.69 22.24 -55.49
N ALA A 904 6.87 21.78 -56.73
CA ALA A 904 5.81 21.14 -57.51
C ALA A 904 5.33 19.83 -56.86
N VAL A 905 6.24 19.04 -56.28
CA VAL A 905 5.92 17.85 -55.49
C VAL A 905 5.17 18.23 -54.21
N THR A 906 5.58 19.28 -53.50
CA THR A 906 4.87 19.80 -52.32
C THR A 906 3.44 20.22 -52.69
N MET A 907 3.26 20.94 -53.80
CA MET A 907 1.93 21.31 -54.29
C MET A 907 1.07 20.09 -54.61
N ALA A 908 1.66 19.02 -55.18
CA ALA A 908 0.96 17.78 -55.44
C ALA A 908 0.55 17.05 -54.14
N THR A 909 1.45 16.92 -53.17
CA THR A 909 1.17 16.27 -51.87
C THR A 909 0.18 17.06 -51.02
N ASP A 910 0.13 18.38 -51.18
CA ASP A 910 -0.87 19.24 -50.55
C ASP A 910 -2.26 19.16 -51.21
N GLY A 911 -2.38 18.45 -52.34
CA GLY A 911 -3.64 18.25 -53.05
C GLY A 911 -4.06 19.43 -53.94
N GLN A 912 -3.12 20.24 -54.42
CA GLN A 912 -3.44 21.32 -55.37
C GLN A 912 -3.86 20.77 -56.74
N SER A 913 -4.63 21.55 -57.50
CA SER A 913 -5.04 21.16 -58.85
C SER A 913 -3.83 21.03 -59.79
N LEU A 914 -3.89 20.05 -60.70
CA LEU A 914 -2.80 19.79 -61.65
C LEU A 914 -2.58 20.96 -62.61
N GLU A 915 -3.61 21.76 -62.89
CA GLU A 915 -3.52 23.01 -63.67
C GLU A 915 -2.55 24.01 -63.03
N ARG A 916 -2.65 24.22 -61.70
CA ARG A 916 -1.76 25.15 -60.97
C ARG A 916 -0.32 24.67 -60.93
N ILE A 917 -0.11 23.35 -60.87
CA ILE A 917 1.23 22.74 -60.97
C ILE A 917 1.78 22.95 -62.39
N GLY A 918 0.94 22.79 -63.41
CA GLY A 918 1.29 23.09 -64.80
C GLY A 918 1.69 24.54 -65.03
N GLU A 919 0.92 25.49 -64.48
CA GLU A 919 1.23 26.92 -64.56
C GLU A 919 2.56 27.27 -63.86
N LEU A 920 2.86 26.68 -62.68
CA LEU A 920 4.16 26.87 -62.01
C LEU A 920 5.33 26.41 -62.89
N LEU A 921 5.22 25.22 -63.49
CA LEU A 921 6.26 24.67 -64.35
C LEU A 921 6.45 25.50 -65.63
N GLY A 922 5.37 26.10 -66.16
CA GLY A 922 5.41 26.99 -67.31
C GLY A 922 6.03 28.36 -67.04
N VAL A 923 5.99 28.83 -65.80
CA VAL A 923 6.55 30.14 -65.41
C VAL A 923 8.04 30.08 -65.06
N ALA A 924 8.56 28.91 -64.65
CA ALA A 924 9.96 28.74 -64.28
C ALA A 924 10.94 28.86 -65.47
N VAL A 925 12.09 29.51 -65.24
CA VAL A 925 13.08 29.79 -66.29
C VAL A 925 14.14 28.70 -66.38
N GLY A 926 14.34 28.19 -67.60
CA GLY A 926 15.37 27.20 -67.94
C GLY A 926 14.79 25.87 -68.44
N ASN A 927 15.63 25.01 -68.99
CA ASN A 927 15.22 23.66 -69.39
C ASN A 927 15.10 22.78 -68.14
N LEU A 928 13.88 22.70 -67.59
CA LEU A 928 13.60 21.92 -66.39
C LEU A 928 13.39 20.42 -66.71
N ASP A 929 12.94 20.11 -67.93
CA ASP A 929 12.52 18.77 -68.37
C ASP A 929 11.52 18.11 -67.39
N LEU A 930 10.66 18.91 -66.76
CA LEU A 930 9.65 18.47 -65.80
C LEU A 930 8.26 18.51 -66.45
N SER A 931 7.52 17.42 -66.36
CA SER A 931 6.10 17.33 -66.69
C SER A 931 5.26 17.06 -65.45
N ILE A 932 3.96 17.37 -65.50
CA ILE A 932 3.00 17.05 -64.42
C ILE A 932 3.07 15.56 -64.07
N LYS A 933 3.21 14.69 -65.08
CA LYS A 933 3.37 13.24 -64.90
C LYS A 933 4.63 12.89 -64.10
N THR A 934 5.78 13.48 -64.43
CA THR A 934 7.02 13.24 -63.68
C THR A 934 6.96 13.76 -62.23
N VAL A 935 6.26 14.86 -61.99
CA VAL A 935 6.09 15.42 -60.64
C VAL A 935 5.20 14.50 -59.79
N LEU A 936 4.08 14.04 -60.35
CA LEU A 936 3.17 13.12 -59.66
C LEU A 936 3.81 11.76 -59.40
N GLN A 937 4.60 11.24 -60.33
CA GLN A 937 5.35 10.01 -60.12
C GLN A 937 6.31 10.13 -58.92
N VAL A 938 7.11 11.20 -58.85
CA VAL A 938 8.04 11.44 -57.74
C VAL A 938 7.28 11.66 -56.41
N ALA A 939 6.12 12.31 -56.45
CA ALA A 939 5.27 12.47 -55.27
C ALA A 939 4.73 11.12 -54.77
N VAL A 940 4.26 10.25 -55.67
CA VAL A 940 3.78 8.90 -55.33
C VAL A 940 4.92 8.03 -54.80
N GLU A 941 6.10 8.08 -55.41
CA GLU A 941 7.30 7.34 -54.93
C GLU A 941 7.68 7.73 -53.50
N LYS A 942 7.65 9.04 -53.17
CA LYS A 942 7.91 9.52 -51.80
C LYS A 942 6.86 9.03 -50.80
N VAL A 943 5.58 9.09 -51.16
CA VAL A 943 4.49 8.60 -50.32
C VAL A 943 4.59 7.09 -50.12
N VAL A 944 4.93 6.33 -51.17
CA VAL A 944 5.18 4.88 -51.08
C VAL A 944 6.37 4.57 -50.17
N SER A 945 7.48 5.30 -50.29
CA SER A 945 8.65 5.15 -49.41
C SER A 945 8.29 5.40 -47.92
N ALA A 946 7.46 6.42 -47.64
CA ALA A 946 6.93 6.65 -46.30
C ALA A 946 6.03 5.50 -45.81
N LEU A 947 5.14 4.98 -46.68
CA LEU A 947 4.28 3.82 -46.38
C LEU A 947 5.07 2.52 -46.15
N SER A 948 6.24 2.39 -46.77
CA SER A 948 7.16 1.26 -46.60
C SER A 948 8.02 1.35 -45.34
N GLY A 949 8.00 2.47 -44.60
CA GLY A 949 8.67 2.63 -43.30
C GLY A 949 10.05 3.28 -43.32
N ASP A 950 10.37 4.06 -44.35
CA ASP A 950 11.62 4.83 -44.40
C ASP A 950 11.62 5.98 -43.38
N LYS A 951 12.52 5.89 -42.37
CA LYS A 951 12.55 6.80 -41.22
C LYS A 951 12.83 8.26 -41.58
N GLU A 952 13.55 8.52 -42.68
CA GLU A 952 13.85 9.90 -43.08
C GLU A 952 12.63 10.57 -43.73
N VAL A 953 11.83 9.82 -44.48
CA VAL A 953 10.68 10.33 -45.25
C VAL A 953 9.39 10.38 -44.42
N VAL A 954 9.25 9.50 -43.41
CA VAL A 954 8.08 9.48 -42.51
C VAL A 954 7.93 10.80 -41.71
N ASN A 955 9.02 11.47 -41.39
CA ASN A 955 8.96 12.76 -40.69
C ASN A 955 8.37 13.89 -41.55
N ASP A 956 8.55 13.83 -42.86
CA ASP A 956 8.02 14.81 -43.81
C ASP A 956 6.53 14.57 -44.11
N TYR A 957 6.07 13.33 -43.95
CA TYR A 957 4.69 12.91 -44.22
C TYR A 957 4.14 12.07 -43.05
N PRO A 958 3.71 12.69 -41.94
CA PRO A 958 3.23 11.97 -40.76
C PRO A 958 1.94 11.17 -41.02
N GLU A 959 1.16 11.53 -42.04
CA GLU A 959 -0.06 10.81 -42.47
C GLU A 959 -0.03 10.47 -43.98
N PRO A 960 0.82 9.50 -44.43
CA PRO A 960 1.04 9.23 -45.85
C PRO A 960 -0.23 8.80 -46.61
N LEU A 961 -1.15 8.09 -45.94
CA LEU A 961 -2.41 7.63 -46.55
C LEU A 961 -3.37 8.77 -46.86
N MET A 962 -3.47 9.77 -45.97
CA MET A 962 -4.31 10.95 -46.19
C MET A 962 -3.72 11.83 -47.31
N VAL A 963 -2.40 11.91 -47.41
CA VAL A 963 -1.71 12.57 -48.52
C VAL A 963 -2.01 11.86 -49.84
N LEU A 964 -1.94 10.53 -49.86
CA LEU A 964 -2.27 9.73 -51.03
C LEU A 964 -3.73 9.93 -51.47
N GLU A 965 -4.67 9.92 -50.53
CA GLU A 965 -6.09 10.13 -50.81
C GLU A 965 -6.33 11.50 -51.47
N ARG A 966 -5.74 12.58 -50.95
CA ARG A 966 -5.84 13.92 -51.54
C ARG A 966 -5.27 13.98 -52.96
N MET A 967 -4.13 13.33 -53.19
CA MET A 967 -3.52 13.23 -54.53
C MET A 967 -4.42 12.46 -55.49
N VAL A 968 -4.96 11.33 -55.06
CA VAL A 968 -5.90 10.50 -55.82
C VAL A 968 -7.17 11.28 -56.17
N THR A 969 -7.74 12.02 -55.22
CA THR A 969 -8.91 12.88 -55.47
C THR A 969 -8.59 14.03 -56.42
N ALA A 970 -7.41 14.65 -56.33
CA ALA A 970 -6.98 15.70 -57.26
C ALA A 970 -6.84 15.18 -58.70
N VAL A 971 -6.30 13.98 -58.88
CA VAL A 971 -6.24 13.29 -60.19
C VAL A 971 -7.64 12.90 -60.66
N HIS A 972 -8.50 12.37 -59.78
CA HIS A 972 -9.88 12.02 -60.11
C HIS A 972 -10.67 13.24 -60.63
N ASN A 973 -10.57 14.38 -59.94
CA ASN A 973 -11.22 15.62 -60.36
C ASN A 973 -10.70 16.14 -61.70
N HIS A 974 -9.38 16.00 -61.95
CA HIS A 974 -8.78 16.39 -63.23
C HIS A 974 -9.24 15.49 -64.39
N VAL A 975 -9.31 14.18 -64.17
CA VAL A 975 -9.83 13.22 -65.17
C VAL A 975 -11.31 13.50 -65.50
N LEU A 976 -12.13 13.86 -64.50
CA LEU A 976 -13.53 14.28 -64.71
C LEU A 976 -13.67 15.56 -65.54
N SER A 977 -12.68 16.46 -65.49
CA SER A 977 -12.67 17.72 -66.25
C SER A 977 -12.32 17.55 -67.74
N GLY A 978 -11.96 16.33 -68.18
CA GLY A 978 -11.80 15.97 -69.60
C GLY A 978 -10.37 16.03 -70.14
N ASP A 979 -9.37 16.32 -69.30
CA ASP A 979 -7.96 16.40 -69.69
C ASP A 979 -7.18 15.14 -69.27
N SER A 980 -6.39 14.56 -70.19
CA SER A 980 -5.81 13.20 -70.09
C SER A 980 -4.31 13.17 -69.79
N VAL A 981 -3.76 14.24 -69.23
CA VAL A 981 -2.31 14.36 -68.92
C VAL A 981 -1.83 13.25 -67.97
N VAL A 982 -2.67 12.83 -67.01
CA VAL A 982 -2.45 11.68 -66.12
C VAL A 982 -3.76 10.90 -65.97
N SER A 983 -3.70 9.59 -66.19
CA SER A 983 -4.85 8.69 -66.13
C SER A 983 -4.93 7.93 -64.80
N SER A 984 -6.10 7.37 -64.47
CA SER A 984 -6.26 6.42 -63.34
C SER A 984 -5.36 5.19 -63.49
N ASP A 985 -5.07 4.78 -64.73
CA ASP A 985 -4.16 3.68 -65.03
C ASP A 985 -2.70 3.98 -64.68
N ASP A 986 -2.27 5.25 -64.78
CA ASP A 986 -0.92 5.66 -64.38
C ASP A 986 -0.72 5.56 -62.86
N LEU A 987 -1.70 6.01 -62.05
CA LEU A 987 -1.67 5.87 -60.59
C LEU A 987 -1.67 4.41 -60.15
N LEU A 988 -2.51 3.58 -60.78
CA LEU A 988 -2.54 2.14 -60.53
C LEU A 988 -1.20 1.48 -60.89
N ALA A 989 -0.57 1.90 -61.99
CA ALA A 989 0.74 1.37 -62.39
C ALA A 989 1.86 1.72 -61.39
N TRP A 990 1.83 2.91 -60.79
CA TRP A 990 2.83 3.33 -59.80
C TRP A 990 2.62 2.68 -58.42
N LEU A 991 1.38 2.40 -58.02
CA LEU A 991 1.04 1.81 -56.72
C LEU A 991 1.06 0.27 -56.73
N ARG A 992 0.87 -0.37 -57.89
CA ARG A 992 0.84 -1.84 -58.01
C ARG A 992 2.10 -2.54 -57.46
N PRO A 993 3.35 -2.08 -57.70
CA PRO A 993 4.54 -2.70 -57.10
C PRO A 993 4.49 -2.75 -55.57
N PHE A 994 4.00 -1.69 -54.92
CA PHE A 994 3.82 -1.66 -53.46
C PHE A 994 2.71 -2.61 -53.00
N CYS A 995 1.57 -2.58 -53.70
CA CYS A 995 0.44 -3.43 -53.36
C CYS A 995 0.77 -4.92 -53.53
N SER A 996 1.59 -5.30 -54.52
CA SER A 996 1.94 -6.71 -54.82
C SER A 996 3.16 -7.23 -54.05
N ASP A 997 3.85 -6.41 -53.26
CA ASP A 997 5.03 -6.83 -52.51
C ASP A 997 4.66 -7.57 -51.22
N GLY A 998 4.91 -8.88 -51.21
CA GLY A 998 4.65 -9.78 -50.07
C GLY A 998 5.53 -9.53 -48.85
N SER A 999 6.66 -8.81 -48.99
CA SER A 999 7.59 -8.53 -47.88
C SER A 999 7.14 -7.38 -46.96
N LEU A 1000 6.19 -6.56 -47.43
CA LEU A 1000 5.68 -5.38 -46.72
C LEU A 1000 4.45 -5.70 -45.86
N ALA A 1001 4.16 -4.83 -44.90
CA ALA A 1001 3.03 -4.98 -43.99
C ALA A 1001 1.69 -5.00 -44.74
N VAL A 1002 0.81 -5.94 -44.40
CA VAL A 1002 -0.47 -6.17 -45.09
C VAL A 1002 -1.43 -4.98 -44.96
N ARG A 1003 -1.44 -4.31 -43.80
CA ARG A 1003 -2.42 -3.26 -43.47
C ARG A 1003 -2.34 -2.01 -44.36
N PRO A 1004 -1.17 -1.36 -44.55
CA PRO A 1004 -1.04 -0.25 -45.49
C PRO A 1004 -1.45 -0.62 -46.93
N ARG A 1005 -1.18 -1.85 -47.38
CA ARG A 1005 -1.56 -2.31 -48.73
C ARG A 1005 -3.08 -2.42 -48.91
N ILE A 1006 -3.80 -2.89 -47.88
CA ILE A 1006 -5.27 -2.92 -47.89
C ILE A 1006 -5.84 -1.50 -47.96
N GLU A 1007 -5.32 -0.59 -47.12
CA GLU A 1007 -5.81 0.79 -47.03
C GLU A 1007 -5.57 1.56 -48.35
N VAL A 1008 -4.43 1.37 -49.01
CA VAL A 1008 -4.15 1.93 -50.35
C VAL A 1008 -5.12 1.40 -51.41
N LEU A 1009 -5.34 0.09 -51.47
CA LEU A 1009 -6.30 -0.51 -52.42
C LEU A 1009 -7.73 -0.05 -52.15
N GLN A 1010 -8.09 0.21 -50.90
CA GLN A 1010 -9.41 0.72 -50.51
C GLN A 1010 -9.61 2.20 -50.88
N ILE A 1011 -8.58 3.04 -50.74
CA ILE A 1011 -8.61 4.43 -51.24
C ILE A 1011 -8.83 4.43 -52.75
N LEU A 1012 -8.18 3.52 -53.48
CA LEU A 1012 -8.36 3.36 -54.91
C LEU A 1012 -9.74 2.80 -55.28
N GLU A 1013 -10.27 1.80 -54.54
CA GLU A 1013 -11.62 1.24 -54.72
C GLU A 1013 -12.72 2.31 -54.57
N ASN A 1014 -12.54 3.24 -53.63
CA ASN A 1014 -13.51 4.29 -53.37
C ASN A 1014 -13.52 5.41 -54.43
N ASN A 1015 -12.39 5.64 -55.11
CA ASN A 1015 -12.20 6.75 -56.06
C ASN A 1015 -12.17 6.29 -57.53
N PHE A 1016 -11.86 5.02 -57.82
CA PHE A 1016 -11.73 4.45 -59.16
C PHE A 1016 -12.27 3.02 -59.24
N SER A 1017 -12.66 2.58 -60.43
CA SER A 1017 -13.00 1.17 -60.66
C SER A 1017 -11.73 0.31 -60.74
N LEU A 1018 -11.53 -0.57 -59.75
CA LEU A 1018 -10.41 -1.52 -59.73
C LEU A 1018 -10.55 -2.58 -60.83
N ARG A 1019 -9.42 -3.10 -61.31
CA ARG A 1019 -9.38 -4.27 -62.21
C ARG A 1019 -9.61 -5.54 -61.39
N ASP A 1020 -10.11 -6.60 -62.04
CA ASP A 1020 -10.36 -7.90 -61.40
C ASP A 1020 -9.13 -8.43 -60.65
N SER A 1021 -7.92 -8.26 -61.20
CA SER A 1021 -6.67 -8.65 -60.52
C SER A 1021 -6.44 -7.94 -59.18
N ASP A 1022 -6.82 -6.67 -59.08
CA ASP A 1022 -6.59 -5.85 -57.90
C ASP A 1022 -7.70 -6.06 -56.85
N VAL A 1023 -8.93 -6.38 -57.29
CA VAL A 1023 -10.04 -6.83 -56.43
C VAL A 1023 -9.70 -8.18 -55.77
N HIS A 1024 -9.17 -9.13 -56.54
CA HIS A 1024 -8.73 -10.43 -56.00
C HIS A 1024 -7.58 -10.28 -54.99
N LEU A 1025 -6.61 -9.41 -55.27
CA LEU A 1025 -5.50 -9.09 -54.37
C LEU A 1025 -5.99 -8.49 -53.04
N LEU A 1026 -6.98 -7.60 -53.11
CA LEU A 1026 -7.62 -7.00 -51.92
C LEU A 1026 -8.34 -8.05 -51.06
N ILE A 1027 -9.02 -9.02 -51.68
CA ILE A 1027 -9.68 -10.13 -50.96
C ILE A 1027 -8.63 -11.05 -50.31
N LEU A 1028 -7.51 -11.35 -50.98
CA LEU A 1028 -6.41 -12.12 -50.41
C LEU A 1028 -5.83 -11.47 -49.17
N TYR A 1029 -5.48 -10.18 -49.25
CA TYR A 1029 -4.88 -9.49 -48.11
C TYR A 1029 -5.84 -9.33 -46.94
N ARG A 1030 -7.13 -9.07 -47.20
CA ARG A 1030 -8.16 -9.08 -46.15
C ARG A 1030 -8.27 -10.45 -45.49
N THR A 1031 -8.13 -11.54 -46.25
CA THR A 1031 -8.15 -12.92 -45.73
C THR A 1031 -6.91 -13.24 -44.89
N GLN A 1032 -5.71 -12.93 -45.39
CA GLN A 1032 -4.44 -13.15 -44.68
C GLN A 1032 -4.31 -12.28 -43.41
N ALA A 1033 -4.89 -11.08 -43.41
CA ALA A 1033 -4.89 -10.21 -42.23
C ALA A 1033 -5.71 -10.79 -41.07
N VAL A 1034 -6.77 -11.55 -41.38
CA VAL A 1034 -7.62 -12.23 -40.39
C VAL A 1034 -7.00 -13.58 -39.99
N LEU A 1035 -6.50 -14.36 -40.95
CA LEU A 1035 -5.94 -15.70 -40.74
C LEU A 1035 -4.40 -15.67 -40.63
N LYS A 1036 -3.89 -15.01 -39.58
CA LYS A 1036 -2.44 -14.74 -39.42
C LYS A 1036 -1.54 -16.00 -39.42
N ASP A 1037 -2.07 -17.14 -38.98
CA ASP A 1037 -1.31 -18.37 -38.78
C ASP A 1037 -1.53 -19.42 -39.89
N LEU A 1038 -2.39 -19.13 -40.88
CA LEU A 1038 -2.72 -20.05 -41.97
C LEU A 1038 -2.21 -19.49 -43.31
N GLN A 1039 -1.44 -20.28 -44.06
CA GLN A 1039 -1.06 -19.89 -45.42
C GLN A 1039 -2.26 -20.06 -46.35
N VAL A 1040 -2.85 -18.94 -46.75
CA VAL A 1040 -3.95 -18.88 -47.71
C VAL A 1040 -3.42 -18.34 -49.03
N GLU A 1041 -3.62 -19.10 -50.10
CA GLU A 1041 -3.24 -18.73 -51.46
C GLU A 1041 -4.44 -18.13 -52.22
N MET A 1042 -4.16 -17.46 -53.34
CA MET A 1042 -5.20 -16.91 -54.22
C MET A 1042 -6.23 -17.96 -54.64
N ASP A 1043 -5.76 -19.19 -54.85
CA ASP A 1043 -6.58 -20.31 -55.33
C ASP A 1043 -7.65 -20.72 -54.32
N ASP A 1044 -7.46 -20.49 -53.01
CA ASP A 1044 -8.38 -20.89 -51.94
C ASP A 1044 -9.61 -19.97 -51.82
N ILE A 1045 -9.52 -18.76 -52.36
CA ILE A 1045 -10.53 -17.69 -52.20
C ILE A 1045 -11.07 -17.13 -53.51
N GLU A 1046 -10.61 -17.69 -54.63
CA GLU A 1046 -10.88 -17.23 -55.99
C GLU A 1046 -12.38 -17.06 -56.28
N ASN A 1047 -13.24 -17.92 -55.74
CA ASN A 1047 -14.68 -17.85 -55.95
C ASN A 1047 -15.48 -18.08 -54.65
N GLU A 1048 -16.79 -17.77 -54.69
CA GLU A 1048 -17.69 -17.89 -53.53
C GLU A 1048 -17.76 -19.32 -52.97
N GLU A 1049 -17.67 -20.33 -53.82
CA GLU A 1049 -17.74 -21.76 -53.45
C GLU A 1049 -16.51 -22.18 -52.64
N LYS A 1050 -15.32 -21.82 -53.11
CA LYS A 1050 -14.05 -22.10 -52.42
C LYS A 1050 -13.96 -21.36 -51.09
N ARG A 1051 -14.40 -20.09 -51.03
CA ARG A 1051 -14.52 -19.33 -49.78
C ARG A 1051 -15.47 -20.01 -48.78
N TYR A 1052 -16.60 -20.52 -49.25
CA TYR A 1052 -17.55 -21.26 -48.40
C TYR A 1052 -16.96 -22.59 -47.90
N CYS A 1053 -16.24 -23.34 -48.75
CA CYS A 1053 -15.53 -24.55 -48.36
C CYS A 1053 -14.44 -24.28 -47.31
N LEU A 1054 -13.64 -23.23 -47.51
CA LEU A 1054 -12.62 -22.80 -46.55
C LEU A 1054 -13.25 -22.42 -45.20
N PHE A 1055 -14.37 -21.68 -45.22
CA PHE A 1055 -15.13 -21.37 -44.02
C PHE A 1055 -15.59 -22.63 -43.27
N LEU A 1056 -16.17 -23.61 -43.98
CA LEU A 1056 -16.62 -24.86 -43.35
C LEU A 1056 -15.47 -25.69 -42.78
N GLN A 1057 -14.31 -25.70 -43.44
CA GLN A 1057 -13.12 -26.38 -42.94
C GLN A 1057 -12.66 -25.75 -41.63
N LEU A 1058 -12.48 -24.43 -41.61
CA LEU A 1058 -12.04 -23.69 -40.42
C LEU A 1058 -13.07 -23.79 -39.27
N LEU A 1059 -14.36 -23.78 -39.60
CA LEU A 1059 -15.44 -24.01 -38.64
C LEU A 1059 -15.38 -25.43 -38.06
N GLY A 1060 -15.05 -26.43 -38.89
CA GLY A 1060 -14.84 -27.82 -38.49
C GLY A 1060 -13.74 -27.96 -37.44
N ASP A 1061 -12.63 -27.25 -37.63
CA ASP A 1061 -11.44 -27.31 -36.77
C ASP A 1061 -11.56 -26.45 -35.50
N SER A 1062 -12.50 -25.50 -35.47
CA SER A 1062 -12.70 -24.57 -34.35
C SER A 1062 -13.29 -25.24 -33.10
N ARG A 1063 -12.62 -25.04 -31.95
CA ARG A 1063 -13.01 -25.51 -30.62
C ARG A 1063 -13.01 -24.40 -29.56
N LYS A 1064 -12.37 -23.27 -29.82
CA LYS A 1064 -12.25 -22.14 -28.88
C LYS A 1064 -13.02 -20.92 -29.35
N TRP A 1065 -13.45 -20.07 -28.42
CA TRP A 1065 -14.17 -18.83 -28.70
C TRP A 1065 -13.40 -17.88 -29.63
N GLU A 1066 -12.08 -17.75 -29.43
CA GLU A 1066 -11.23 -16.87 -30.23
C GLU A 1066 -11.20 -17.29 -31.71
N GLU A 1067 -11.30 -18.59 -31.98
CA GLU A 1067 -11.35 -19.15 -33.33
C GLU A 1067 -12.69 -18.83 -34.01
N PHE A 1068 -13.81 -18.88 -33.27
CA PHE A 1068 -15.11 -18.44 -33.77
C PHE A 1068 -15.15 -16.92 -34.01
N GLN A 1069 -14.52 -16.10 -33.17
CA GLN A 1069 -14.40 -14.65 -33.41
C GLN A 1069 -13.61 -14.34 -34.69
N GLN A 1070 -12.54 -15.09 -34.96
CA GLN A 1070 -11.79 -14.96 -36.21
C GLN A 1070 -12.66 -15.29 -37.43
N LEU A 1071 -13.52 -16.32 -37.34
CA LEU A 1071 -14.48 -16.65 -38.40
C LEU A 1071 -15.52 -15.56 -38.63
N MET A 1072 -16.00 -14.89 -37.57
CA MET A 1072 -16.91 -13.74 -37.70
C MET A 1072 -16.24 -12.59 -38.48
N LEU A 1073 -15.00 -12.24 -38.13
CA LEU A 1073 -14.23 -11.21 -38.82
C LEU A 1073 -13.95 -11.59 -40.28
N LEU A 1074 -13.69 -12.86 -40.55
CA LEU A 1074 -13.45 -13.37 -41.90
C LEU A 1074 -14.69 -13.23 -42.79
N LEU A 1075 -15.86 -13.61 -42.28
CA LEU A 1075 -17.13 -13.49 -43.02
C LEU A 1075 -17.50 -12.02 -43.30
N GLN A 1076 -17.14 -11.08 -42.41
CA GLN A 1076 -17.32 -9.64 -42.62
C GLN A 1076 -16.32 -9.04 -43.61
N ALA A 1077 -15.10 -9.58 -43.67
CA ALA A 1077 -14.06 -9.12 -44.58
C ALA A 1077 -14.33 -9.53 -46.04
N TRP A 1078 -15.08 -10.60 -46.25
CA TRP A 1078 -15.43 -11.14 -47.56
C TRP A 1078 -16.65 -10.45 -48.21
N PRO A 1079 -16.82 -10.55 -49.53
CA PRO A 1079 -18.10 -10.25 -50.17
C PRO A 1079 -19.22 -11.15 -49.63
N PRO A 1080 -20.46 -10.63 -49.41
CA PRO A 1080 -21.59 -11.43 -48.97
C PRO A 1080 -21.79 -12.65 -49.88
N MET A 1081 -22.01 -13.83 -49.28
CA MET A 1081 -22.28 -15.05 -50.03
C MET A 1081 -23.76 -15.06 -50.43
N MET A 1082 -24.05 -14.70 -51.68
CA MET A 1082 -25.37 -14.30 -52.17
C MET A 1082 -26.02 -15.32 -53.12
N LYS A 1083 -25.48 -16.53 -53.27
CA LYS A 1083 -26.24 -17.60 -53.96
C LYS A 1083 -27.61 -17.76 -53.27
N GLN A 1084 -28.69 -17.42 -53.99
CA GLN A 1084 -30.06 -17.28 -53.45
C GLN A 1084 -30.54 -18.50 -52.64
N GLU A 1085 -30.03 -19.69 -52.97
CA GLU A 1085 -30.33 -20.96 -52.29
C GLU A 1085 -29.72 -21.07 -50.87
N VAL A 1086 -28.63 -20.34 -50.59
CA VAL A 1086 -27.88 -20.38 -49.31
C VAL A 1086 -28.23 -19.18 -48.43
N ALA A 1087 -28.52 -18.02 -49.04
CA ALA A 1087 -28.79 -16.77 -48.32
C ALA A 1087 -30.03 -16.80 -47.41
N GLN A 1088 -31.00 -17.67 -47.70
CA GLN A 1088 -32.28 -17.79 -46.99
C GLN A 1088 -32.46 -19.12 -46.22
N CYS A 1089 -31.43 -19.96 -46.19
CA CYS A 1089 -31.49 -21.33 -45.67
C CYS A 1089 -30.66 -21.50 -44.38
N GLU A 1090 -30.85 -22.62 -43.67
CA GLU A 1090 -29.98 -23.11 -42.57
C GLU A 1090 -28.49 -23.16 -42.96
N ARG A 1091 -28.19 -23.24 -44.26
CA ARG A 1091 -26.83 -23.25 -44.81
C ARG A 1091 -26.16 -21.87 -44.87
N ASN A 1092 -26.84 -20.79 -44.47
CA ASN A 1092 -26.22 -19.48 -44.41
C ASN A 1092 -25.00 -19.53 -43.47
N PRO A 1093 -23.82 -19.02 -43.87
CA PRO A 1093 -22.61 -19.08 -43.05
C PRO A 1093 -22.79 -18.59 -41.62
N TRP A 1094 -23.59 -17.53 -41.42
CA TRP A 1094 -23.89 -16.97 -40.10
C TRP A 1094 -24.79 -17.88 -39.25
N VAL A 1095 -25.72 -18.61 -39.88
CA VAL A 1095 -26.61 -19.57 -39.21
C VAL A 1095 -25.82 -20.83 -38.82
N VAL A 1096 -24.99 -21.36 -39.73
CA VAL A 1096 -24.12 -22.52 -39.47
C VAL A 1096 -23.08 -22.21 -38.40
N LEU A 1097 -22.51 -21.00 -38.41
CA LEU A 1097 -21.61 -20.51 -37.37
C LEU A 1097 -22.31 -20.49 -36.01
N THR A 1098 -23.53 -19.93 -35.94
CA THR A 1098 -24.31 -19.85 -34.69
C THR A 1098 -24.66 -21.24 -34.15
N SER A 1099 -25.07 -22.16 -35.03
CA SER A 1099 -25.35 -23.55 -34.67
C SER A 1099 -24.12 -24.24 -34.08
N SER A 1100 -22.95 -24.11 -34.73
CA SER A 1100 -21.70 -24.72 -34.27
C SER A 1100 -21.20 -24.10 -32.96
N LEU A 1101 -21.41 -22.79 -32.77
CA LEU A 1101 -21.08 -22.07 -31.54
C LEU A 1101 -21.89 -22.62 -30.36
N ILE A 1102 -23.20 -22.76 -30.53
CA ILE A 1102 -24.12 -23.26 -29.50
C ILE A 1102 -23.80 -24.73 -29.14
N GLU A 1103 -23.57 -25.58 -30.14
CA GLU A 1103 -23.27 -27.01 -29.93
C GLU A 1103 -21.94 -27.23 -29.20
N ARG A 1104 -20.88 -26.52 -29.60
CA ARG A 1104 -19.51 -26.80 -29.14
C ARG A 1104 -19.09 -26.02 -27.90
N CYS A 1105 -19.70 -24.86 -27.65
CA CYS A 1105 -19.37 -24.01 -26.51
C CYS A 1105 -20.43 -24.04 -25.40
N GLY A 1106 -21.56 -24.75 -25.58
CA GLY A 1106 -22.66 -24.82 -24.60
C GLY A 1106 -22.48 -25.82 -23.44
N GLY A 1107 -21.46 -26.68 -23.46
CA GLY A 1107 -21.24 -27.71 -22.43
C GLY A 1107 -20.60 -27.19 -21.13
N HIS A 1108 -20.97 -27.77 -19.98
CA HIS A 1108 -20.52 -27.43 -18.61
C HIS A 1108 -19.01 -27.61 -18.30
N GLY A 1109 -18.13 -27.57 -19.30
CA GLY A 1109 -16.70 -27.94 -19.17
C GLY A 1109 -15.67 -26.82 -19.39
N SER A 1110 -16.06 -25.55 -19.60
CA SER A 1110 -15.10 -24.45 -19.84
C SER A 1110 -14.93 -23.56 -18.60
N GLU A 1111 -13.68 -23.31 -18.19
CA GLU A 1111 -13.29 -22.51 -17.02
C GLU A 1111 -13.69 -21.02 -17.12
N VAL A 1112 -14.17 -20.56 -18.28
CA VAL A 1112 -14.63 -19.19 -18.51
C VAL A 1112 -16.14 -19.21 -18.74
N ARG A 1113 -16.92 -18.55 -17.86
CA ARG A 1113 -18.36 -18.29 -18.07
C ARG A 1113 -18.54 -17.26 -19.21
N LEU A 1114 -18.50 -17.73 -20.45
CA LEU A 1114 -18.93 -16.94 -21.62
C LEU A 1114 -20.47 -16.87 -21.63
N ASP A 1115 -21.03 -15.68 -21.79
CA ASP A 1115 -22.47 -15.49 -22.06
C ASP A 1115 -22.72 -15.65 -23.56
N LEU A 1116 -22.93 -16.90 -23.99
CA LEU A 1116 -23.18 -17.24 -25.39
C LEU A 1116 -24.37 -16.46 -25.97
N GLY A 1117 -25.38 -16.15 -25.15
CA GLY A 1117 -26.56 -15.41 -25.58
C GLY A 1117 -26.23 -13.99 -26.00
N GLN A 1118 -25.44 -13.29 -25.19
CA GLN A 1118 -25.02 -11.92 -25.48
C GLN A 1118 -24.09 -11.85 -26.70
N GLU A 1119 -23.18 -12.82 -26.87
CA GLU A 1119 -22.25 -12.84 -27.99
C GLU A 1119 -22.94 -13.06 -29.35
N VAL A 1120 -23.94 -13.95 -29.40
CA VAL A 1120 -24.75 -14.14 -30.61
C VAL A 1120 -25.53 -12.87 -30.95
N MET A 1121 -26.05 -12.16 -29.95
CA MET A 1121 -26.73 -10.87 -30.17
C MET A 1121 -25.78 -9.80 -30.70
N ASN A 1122 -24.59 -9.67 -30.12
CA ASN A 1122 -23.57 -8.72 -30.56
C ASN A 1122 -23.18 -8.99 -32.01
N MET A 1123 -22.99 -10.27 -32.37
CA MET A 1123 -22.72 -10.69 -33.73
C MET A 1123 -23.84 -10.23 -34.68
N VAL A 1124 -25.10 -10.58 -34.42
CA VAL A 1124 -26.22 -10.23 -35.31
C VAL A 1124 -26.41 -8.71 -35.43
N ARG A 1125 -26.32 -7.97 -34.31
CA ARG A 1125 -26.44 -6.51 -34.30
C ARG A 1125 -25.32 -5.82 -35.09
N SER A 1126 -24.10 -6.36 -35.06
CA SER A 1126 -22.97 -5.84 -35.86
C SER A 1126 -23.23 -5.90 -37.37
N LEU A 1127 -24.11 -6.81 -37.81
CA LEU A 1127 -24.40 -6.99 -39.23
C LEU A 1127 -25.45 -6.02 -39.76
N TYR A 1128 -26.26 -5.37 -38.91
CA TYR A 1128 -27.35 -4.48 -39.32
C TYR A 1128 -26.94 -3.29 -40.22
N PRO A 1129 -25.86 -2.53 -39.91
CA PRO A 1129 -25.42 -1.42 -40.76
C PRO A 1129 -24.58 -1.88 -41.97
N SER A 1130 -24.27 -3.17 -42.08
CA SER A 1130 -23.33 -3.70 -43.05
C SER A 1130 -24.01 -4.25 -44.31
N LYS A 1131 -23.22 -4.46 -45.37
CA LYS A 1131 -23.62 -5.22 -46.56
C LYS A 1131 -23.99 -6.69 -46.28
N HIS A 1132 -23.77 -7.18 -45.05
CA HIS A 1132 -24.06 -8.54 -44.59
C HIS A 1132 -25.35 -8.65 -43.76
N LYS A 1133 -26.24 -7.66 -43.83
CA LYS A 1133 -27.52 -7.67 -43.11
C LYS A 1133 -28.27 -8.99 -43.34
N LEU A 1134 -28.58 -9.71 -42.26
CA LEU A 1134 -29.25 -11.00 -42.32
C LEU A 1134 -30.72 -10.86 -42.74
N HIS A 1135 -31.19 -11.83 -43.51
CA HIS A 1135 -32.60 -11.95 -43.87
C HIS A 1135 -33.43 -12.38 -42.65
N ALA A 1136 -34.70 -11.99 -42.57
CA ALA A 1136 -35.60 -12.32 -41.45
C ALA A 1136 -35.69 -13.84 -41.20
N GLN A 1137 -35.63 -14.65 -42.27
CA GLN A 1137 -35.58 -16.12 -42.15
C GLN A 1137 -34.32 -16.62 -41.43
N CYS A 1138 -33.14 -16.02 -41.67
CA CYS A 1138 -31.92 -16.38 -40.93
C CYS A 1138 -32.02 -15.98 -39.46
N ILE A 1139 -32.61 -14.83 -39.16
CA ILE A 1139 -32.89 -14.39 -37.77
C ILE A 1139 -33.84 -15.37 -37.10
N ARG A 1140 -34.87 -15.86 -37.82
CA ARG A 1140 -35.77 -16.91 -37.33
C ARG A 1140 -35.03 -18.18 -36.95
N HIS A 1141 -34.10 -18.64 -37.80
CA HIS A 1141 -33.34 -19.87 -37.56
C HIS A 1141 -32.39 -19.71 -36.36
N ILE A 1142 -31.66 -18.58 -36.28
CA ILE A 1142 -30.81 -18.24 -35.14
C ILE A 1142 -31.63 -18.17 -33.85
N SER A 1143 -32.80 -17.52 -33.89
CA SER A 1143 -33.67 -17.38 -32.72
C SER A 1143 -34.25 -18.74 -32.29
N SER A 1144 -34.59 -19.63 -33.22
CA SER A 1144 -35.01 -21.00 -32.91
C SER A 1144 -33.91 -21.78 -32.20
N LEU A 1145 -32.66 -21.72 -32.70
CA LEU A 1145 -31.51 -22.38 -32.08
C LEU A 1145 -31.25 -21.90 -30.65
N LEU A 1146 -31.51 -20.62 -30.36
CA LEU A 1146 -31.39 -20.06 -29.03
C LEU A 1146 -32.56 -20.44 -28.11
N LEU A 1147 -33.79 -20.51 -28.64
CA LEU A 1147 -34.98 -20.93 -27.88
C LEU A 1147 -34.91 -22.40 -27.43
N ASP A 1148 -34.27 -23.26 -28.22
CA ASP A 1148 -34.12 -24.69 -27.92
C ASP A 1148 -33.15 -24.96 -26.75
N GLN A 1149 -32.40 -23.96 -26.28
CA GLN A 1149 -31.41 -24.10 -25.20
C GLN A 1149 -31.90 -23.53 -23.86
N PRO A 1150 -31.75 -24.26 -22.74
CA PRO A 1150 -32.16 -23.77 -21.43
C PRO A 1150 -31.30 -22.56 -21.01
N GLY A 1151 -31.94 -21.42 -20.75
CA GLY A 1151 -31.28 -20.19 -20.28
C GLY A 1151 -30.94 -19.16 -21.36
N LEU A 1152 -31.15 -19.44 -22.65
CA LEU A 1152 -30.88 -18.51 -23.77
C LEU A 1152 -32.16 -17.90 -24.38
N GLN A 1153 -33.29 -18.03 -23.68
CA GLN A 1153 -34.60 -17.56 -24.14
C GLN A 1153 -34.66 -16.02 -24.31
N LEU A 1154 -34.10 -15.26 -23.37
CA LEU A 1154 -34.12 -13.79 -23.41
C LEU A 1154 -33.35 -13.20 -24.62
N PRO A 1155 -32.12 -13.64 -24.93
CA PRO A 1155 -31.44 -13.26 -26.17
C PRO A 1155 -32.24 -13.52 -27.45
N ALA A 1156 -32.91 -14.67 -27.53
CA ALA A 1156 -33.75 -15.01 -28.68
C ALA A 1156 -34.94 -14.04 -28.83
N LEU A 1157 -35.62 -13.73 -27.71
CA LEU A 1157 -36.75 -12.80 -27.69
C LEU A 1157 -36.34 -11.37 -28.10
N LYS A 1158 -35.17 -10.91 -27.68
CA LYS A 1158 -34.61 -9.60 -28.09
C LYS A 1158 -34.38 -9.54 -29.61
N LEU A 1159 -33.71 -10.54 -30.19
CA LEU A 1159 -33.42 -10.59 -31.63
C LEU A 1159 -34.68 -10.63 -32.49
N MET A 1160 -35.68 -11.41 -32.07
CA MET A 1160 -36.96 -11.48 -32.78
C MET A 1160 -37.72 -10.15 -32.73
N THR A 1161 -37.72 -9.47 -31.58
CA THR A 1161 -38.37 -8.17 -31.40
C THR A 1161 -37.66 -7.05 -32.19
N GLU A 1162 -36.32 -7.05 -32.23
CA GLU A 1162 -35.50 -6.09 -32.98
C GLU A 1162 -35.64 -6.20 -34.50
N SER A 1163 -35.99 -7.38 -35.00
CA SER A 1163 -36.07 -7.66 -36.44
C SER A 1163 -37.11 -6.81 -37.19
N LYS A 1164 -38.13 -6.30 -36.46
CA LYS A 1164 -39.32 -5.59 -36.98
C LYS A 1164 -40.14 -6.40 -38.00
N ASP A 1165 -39.87 -7.70 -38.14
CA ASP A 1165 -40.64 -8.58 -39.02
C ASP A 1165 -41.93 -9.03 -38.33
N PRO A 1166 -43.10 -8.92 -39.00
CA PRO A 1166 -44.38 -9.21 -38.36
C PRO A 1166 -44.51 -10.67 -37.89
N GLN A 1167 -43.90 -11.63 -38.58
CA GLN A 1167 -43.97 -13.05 -38.19
C GLN A 1167 -43.08 -13.34 -36.98
N LEU A 1168 -41.93 -12.66 -36.85
CA LEU A 1168 -41.05 -12.78 -35.69
C LEU A 1168 -41.60 -12.06 -34.45
N ILE A 1169 -42.27 -10.93 -34.66
CA ILE A 1169 -43.00 -10.22 -33.59
C ILE A 1169 -44.13 -11.09 -33.04
N GLU A 1170 -44.91 -11.75 -33.91
CA GLU A 1170 -45.98 -12.67 -33.50
C GLU A 1170 -45.42 -13.86 -32.71
N LEU A 1171 -44.34 -14.49 -33.17
CA LEU A 1171 -43.65 -15.55 -32.43
C LEU A 1171 -43.10 -15.07 -31.08
N SER A 1172 -42.62 -13.83 -31.00
CA SER A 1172 -42.14 -13.25 -29.74
C SER A 1172 -43.28 -13.13 -28.73
N LEU A 1173 -44.46 -12.67 -29.17
CA LEU A 1173 -45.66 -12.60 -28.33
C LEU A 1173 -46.14 -13.98 -27.86
N ASP A 1174 -46.13 -14.98 -28.75
CA ASP A 1174 -46.49 -16.35 -28.40
C ASP A 1174 -45.56 -16.91 -27.31
N GLN A 1175 -44.25 -16.69 -27.45
CA GLN A 1175 -43.28 -17.10 -26.43
C GLN A 1175 -43.47 -16.34 -25.10
N ILE A 1176 -43.73 -15.03 -25.15
CA ILE A 1176 -43.97 -14.17 -23.97
C ILE A 1176 -45.23 -14.59 -23.20
N ASN A 1177 -46.29 -15.01 -23.90
CA ASN A 1177 -47.53 -15.46 -23.28
C ASN A 1177 -47.38 -16.86 -22.64
N ASN A 1178 -46.40 -17.65 -23.07
CA ASN A 1178 -46.09 -18.96 -22.48
C ASN A 1178 -45.16 -18.88 -21.25
N ILE A 1179 -44.64 -17.69 -20.89
CA ILE A 1179 -43.81 -17.48 -19.70
C ILE A 1179 -44.67 -17.59 -18.44
N THR A 1180 -44.35 -18.54 -17.56
CA THR A 1180 -45.08 -18.77 -16.29
C THR A 1180 -44.47 -17.99 -15.10
N GLU A 1181 -43.15 -17.81 -15.06
CA GLU A 1181 -42.44 -17.07 -14.01
C GLU A 1181 -41.49 -16.01 -14.60
N VAL A 1182 -41.47 -14.82 -14.00
CA VAL A 1182 -40.63 -13.69 -14.42
C VAL A 1182 -39.42 -13.61 -13.50
N CYS A 1183 -38.25 -13.92 -14.04
CA CYS A 1183 -36.95 -13.83 -13.37
C CYS A 1183 -35.96 -13.07 -14.26
N ASP A 1184 -34.78 -12.78 -13.73
CA ASP A 1184 -33.78 -11.96 -14.43
C ASP A 1184 -33.22 -12.66 -15.70
N SER A 1185 -33.45 -13.97 -15.87
CA SER A 1185 -33.12 -14.70 -17.11
C SER A 1185 -34.23 -14.66 -18.18
N THR A 1186 -35.43 -14.18 -17.86
CA THR A 1186 -36.57 -14.07 -18.79
C THR A 1186 -36.96 -12.64 -19.11
N CYS A 1187 -36.51 -11.65 -18.32
CA CYS A 1187 -36.86 -10.24 -18.53
C CYS A 1187 -35.80 -9.28 -17.97
N ASP A 1188 -35.37 -8.33 -18.80
CA ASP A 1188 -34.43 -7.28 -18.45
C ASP A 1188 -34.88 -5.91 -19.01
N PRO A 1189 -34.31 -4.78 -18.55
CA PRO A 1189 -34.80 -3.46 -18.93
C PRO A 1189 -34.58 -3.13 -20.43
N GLU A 1190 -33.59 -3.76 -21.08
CA GLU A 1190 -33.39 -3.62 -22.52
C GLU A 1190 -34.53 -4.27 -23.30
N PHE A 1191 -34.90 -5.51 -22.95
CA PHE A 1191 -36.02 -6.21 -23.58
C PHE A 1191 -37.35 -5.47 -23.38
N LEU A 1192 -37.61 -4.93 -22.19
CA LEU A 1192 -38.81 -4.11 -21.95
C LEU A 1192 -38.85 -2.86 -22.84
N SER A 1193 -37.70 -2.23 -23.11
CA SER A 1193 -37.62 -1.08 -24.02
C SER A 1193 -37.91 -1.49 -25.46
N LEU A 1194 -37.36 -2.61 -25.92
CA LEU A 1194 -37.61 -3.16 -27.26
C LEU A 1194 -39.09 -3.52 -27.49
N LEU A 1195 -39.76 -4.05 -26.48
CA LEU A 1195 -41.20 -4.33 -26.54
C LEU A 1195 -42.04 -3.06 -26.67
N LEU A 1196 -41.65 -1.96 -25.99
CA LEU A 1196 -42.31 -0.67 -26.12
C LEU A 1196 -42.05 -0.03 -27.49
N ASP A 1197 -40.82 -0.11 -28.00
CA ASP A 1197 -40.45 0.36 -29.34
C ASP A 1197 -41.18 -0.40 -30.46
N ALA A 1198 -41.44 -1.69 -30.24
CA ALA A 1198 -42.23 -2.53 -31.15
C ALA A 1198 -43.76 -2.33 -30.99
N GLY A 1199 -44.22 -1.50 -30.04
CA GLY A 1199 -45.64 -1.24 -29.81
C GLY A 1199 -46.41 -2.40 -29.19
N LEU A 1200 -45.74 -3.31 -28.47
CA LEU A 1200 -46.32 -4.58 -28.01
C LEU A 1200 -46.98 -4.50 -26.62
N LEU A 1201 -47.15 -3.30 -26.06
CA LEU A 1201 -47.73 -3.09 -24.73
C LEU A 1201 -49.11 -3.76 -24.55
N VAL A 1202 -49.97 -3.65 -25.57
CA VAL A 1202 -51.31 -4.25 -25.56
C VAL A 1202 -51.24 -5.79 -25.65
N GLY A 1203 -50.33 -6.31 -26.47
CA GLY A 1203 -50.14 -7.76 -26.66
C GLY A 1203 -49.58 -8.45 -25.42
N CYS A 1204 -48.88 -7.72 -24.55
CA CYS A 1204 -48.32 -8.25 -23.32
C CYS A 1204 -49.29 -8.20 -22.12
N VAL A 1205 -50.49 -7.64 -22.22
CA VAL A 1205 -51.43 -7.48 -21.07
C VAL A 1205 -51.78 -8.80 -20.40
N SER A 1206 -51.88 -9.87 -21.18
CA SER A 1206 -52.14 -11.24 -20.72
C SER A 1206 -50.93 -11.96 -20.14
N SER A 1207 -49.73 -11.39 -20.29
CA SER A 1207 -48.47 -11.97 -19.83
C SER A 1207 -48.08 -11.43 -18.44
N PRO A 1208 -47.39 -12.23 -17.60
CA PRO A 1208 -46.85 -11.76 -16.33
C PRO A 1208 -45.79 -10.64 -16.48
N LEU A 1209 -45.33 -10.33 -17.70
CA LEU A 1209 -44.43 -9.21 -17.98
C LEU A 1209 -45.11 -7.83 -17.93
N TYR A 1210 -46.44 -7.76 -18.05
CA TYR A 1210 -47.18 -6.49 -18.14
C TYR A 1210 -46.93 -5.50 -16.98
N PRO A 1211 -46.90 -5.93 -15.69
CA PRO A 1211 -46.62 -5.02 -14.59
C PRO A 1211 -45.21 -4.42 -14.64
N ARG A 1212 -44.21 -5.19 -15.08
CA ARG A 1212 -42.83 -4.68 -15.24
C ARG A 1212 -42.71 -3.76 -16.46
N LEU A 1213 -43.38 -4.10 -17.57
CA LEU A 1213 -43.41 -3.28 -18.78
C LEU A 1213 -44.08 -1.92 -18.54
N SER A 1214 -45.20 -1.89 -17.83
CA SER A 1214 -45.89 -0.65 -17.47
C SER A 1214 -45.09 0.20 -16.47
N ALA A 1215 -44.44 -0.40 -15.48
CA ALA A 1215 -43.53 0.31 -14.57
C ALA A 1215 -42.30 0.89 -15.30
N HIS A 1216 -41.74 0.14 -16.25
CA HIS A 1216 -40.61 0.60 -17.08
C HIS A 1216 -41.01 1.77 -17.98
N LEU A 1217 -42.18 1.68 -18.64
CA LEU A 1217 -42.76 2.79 -19.40
C LEU A 1217 -42.91 4.04 -18.53
N LEU A 1218 -43.49 3.92 -17.33
CA LEU A 1218 -43.70 5.08 -16.44
C LEU A 1218 -42.39 5.71 -15.96
N SER A 1219 -41.39 4.90 -15.63
CA SER A 1219 -40.10 5.38 -15.13
C SER A 1219 -39.21 5.98 -16.22
N ARG A 1220 -39.28 5.49 -17.47
CA ARG A 1220 -38.37 5.87 -18.55
C ARG A 1220 -39.04 6.47 -19.80
N HIS A 1221 -40.32 6.84 -19.74
CA HIS A 1221 -41.04 7.42 -20.89
C HIS A 1221 -40.35 8.64 -21.54
N GLN A 1222 -39.70 9.52 -20.75
CA GLN A 1222 -38.97 10.68 -21.30
C GLN A 1222 -37.69 10.27 -22.04
N GLU A 1223 -37.01 9.22 -21.59
CA GLU A 1223 -35.77 8.72 -22.18
C GLU A 1223 -36.02 7.92 -23.46
N GLY A 1224 -37.08 7.10 -23.49
CA GLY A 1224 -37.46 6.29 -24.66
C GLY A 1224 -38.34 6.99 -25.68
N GLY A 1225 -38.81 8.21 -25.41
CA GLY A 1225 -39.72 8.94 -26.31
C GLY A 1225 -41.11 8.31 -26.45
N TRP A 1226 -41.52 7.45 -25.51
CA TRP A 1226 -42.82 6.79 -25.52
C TRP A 1226 -43.90 7.68 -24.93
N ASP A 1227 -44.98 7.88 -25.66
CA ASP A 1227 -46.13 8.66 -25.20
C ASP A 1227 -47.05 7.78 -24.34
N VAL A 1228 -47.06 8.03 -23.02
CA VAL A 1228 -47.85 7.29 -22.04
C VAL A 1228 -49.36 7.52 -22.22
N GLU A 1229 -49.78 8.69 -22.70
CA GLU A 1229 -51.19 8.99 -22.96
C GLU A 1229 -51.66 8.28 -24.23
N LYS A 1230 -50.81 8.20 -25.25
CA LYS A 1230 -51.04 7.38 -26.44
C LYS A 1230 -51.10 5.89 -26.11
N ALA A 1231 -50.17 5.38 -25.31
CA ALA A 1231 -50.15 4.00 -24.86
C ALA A 1231 -51.40 3.63 -24.03
N ALA A 1232 -51.87 4.53 -23.17
CA ALA A 1232 -53.13 4.37 -22.44
C ALA A 1232 -54.36 4.40 -23.38
N SER A 1233 -54.32 5.20 -24.45
CA SER A 1233 -55.34 5.23 -25.49
C SER A 1233 -55.41 3.91 -26.28
N GLU A 1234 -54.26 3.34 -26.62
CA GLU A 1234 -54.15 2.05 -27.32
C GLU A 1234 -54.68 0.89 -26.44
N LEU A 1235 -54.38 0.90 -25.13
CA LEU A 1235 -54.96 -0.04 -24.16
C LEU A 1235 -56.49 0.11 -24.03
N LEU A 1236 -57.00 1.35 -24.04
CA LEU A 1236 -58.43 1.63 -24.00
C LEU A 1236 -59.15 1.13 -25.26
N GLN A 1237 -58.57 1.37 -26.44
CA GLN A 1237 -59.10 0.90 -27.72
C GLN A 1237 -59.12 -0.63 -27.80
N ALA A 1238 -58.14 -1.30 -27.20
CA ALA A 1238 -58.08 -2.75 -27.08
C ALA A 1238 -58.99 -3.35 -26.00
N GLY A 1239 -59.76 -2.52 -25.27
CA GLY A 1239 -60.73 -2.96 -24.26
C GLY A 1239 -60.18 -3.09 -22.84
N TYR A 1240 -58.91 -2.78 -22.59
CA TYR A 1240 -58.26 -2.86 -21.29
C TYR A 1240 -58.42 -1.57 -20.47
N GLN A 1241 -59.67 -1.25 -20.13
CA GLN A 1241 -60.02 0.01 -19.46
C GLN A 1241 -59.30 0.17 -18.12
N ALA A 1242 -59.39 -0.81 -17.22
CA ALA A 1242 -58.78 -0.70 -15.89
C ALA A 1242 -57.26 -0.48 -15.93
N GLN A 1243 -56.58 -1.13 -16.88
CA GLN A 1243 -55.15 -1.01 -17.08
C GLN A 1243 -54.74 0.35 -17.66
N ALA A 1244 -55.49 0.86 -18.65
CA ALA A 1244 -55.30 2.21 -19.20
C ALA A 1244 -55.46 3.31 -18.12
N GLY A 1245 -56.50 3.20 -17.29
CA GLY A 1245 -56.75 4.12 -16.19
C GLY A 1245 -55.69 4.06 -15.09
N SER A 1246 -55.24 2.84 -14.76
CA SER A 1246 -54.15 2.63 -13.77
C SER A 1246 -52.84 3.25 -14.25
N LEU A 1247 -52.50 3.06 -15.53
CA LEU A 1247 -51.29 3.65 -16.15
C LEU A 1247 -51.31 5.18 -16.08
N LEU A 1248 -52.44 5.82 -16.42
CA LEU A 1248 -52.57 7.29 -16.37
C LEU A 1248 -52.53 7.86 -14.96
N LEU A 1249 -53.15 7.17 -13.99
CA LEU A 1249 -53.11 7.55 -12.58
C LEU A 1249 -51.67 7.55 -12.05
N ALA A 1250 -50.91 6.51 -12.40
CA ALA A 1250 -49.51 6.39 -12.03
C ALA A 1250 -48.63 7.44 -12.75
N TYR A 1251 -48.86 7.69 -14.04
CA TYR A 1251 -48.15 8.69 -14.83
C TYR A 1251 -48.29 10.11 -14.24
N ARG A 1252 -49.50 10.46 -13.79
CA ARG A 1252 -49.77 11.79 -13.20
C ARG A 1252 -49.47 11.88 -11.70
N GLY A 1253 -48.74 10.91 -11.14
CA GLY A 1253 -48.26 10.93 -9.76
C GLY A 1253 -49.37 10.81 -8.71
N THR A 1254 -50.46 10.11 -9.02
CA THR A 1254 -51.58 9.96 -8.07
C THR A 1254 -51.15 9.10 -6.87
N HIS A 1255 -51.42 9.57 -5.65
CA HIS A 1255 -51.05 8.86 -4.43
C HIS A 1255 -51.65 7.43 -4.40
N PRO A 1256 -50.91 6.37 -4.00
CA PRO A 1256 -51.36 4.98 -4.07
C PRO A 1256 -52.70 4.72 -3.37
N GLY A 1257 -52.98 5.41 -2.25
CA GLY A 1257 -54.24 5.32 -1.52
C GLY A 1257 -55.47 5.88 -2.27
N LEU A 1258 -55.29 6.60 -3.38
CA LEU A 1258 -56.35 7.13 -4.25
C LEU A 1258 -56.46 6.35 -5.58
N SER A 1259 -55.49 5.47 -5.88
CA SER A 1259 -55.42 4.65 -7.09
C SER A 1259 -56.28 3.39 -6.98
N THR A 1260 -57.59 3.56 -6.74
CA THR A 1260 -58.55 2.45 -6.69
C THR A 1260 -59.03 2.06 -8.09
N PHE A 1261 -59.52 0.82 -8.25
CA PHE A 1261 -60.12 0.33 -9.50
C PHE A 1261 -61.23 1.26 -10.03
N ASN A 1262 -62.09 1.78 -9.14
CA ASN A 1262 -63.13 2.73 -9.51
C ASN A 1262 -62.56 4.07 -9.98
N THR A 1263 -61.49 4.55 -9.33
CA THR A 1263 -60.78 5.78 -9.73
C THR A 1263 -60.15 5.62 -11.12
N ALA A 1264 -59.52 4.47 -11.40
CA ALA A 1264 -58.92 4.17 -12.70
C ALA A 1264 -59.96 4.23 -13.83
N LEU A 1265 -61.14 3.63 -13.65
CA LEU A 1265 -62.21 3.66 -14.65
C LEU A 1265 -62.86 5.04 -14.86
N THR A 1266 -62.94 5.86 -13.80
CA THR A 1266 -63.53 7.21 -13.92
C THR A 1266 -62.59 8.20 -14.59
N VAL A 1267 -61.30 8.07 -14.32
CA VAL A 1267 -60.27 8.98 -14.80
C VAL A 1267 -60.06 8.91 -16.31
N ILE A 1268 -60.22 7.72 -16.89
CA ILE A 1268 -60.12 7.53 -18.35
C ILE A 1268 -61.05 8.47 -19.09
N LYS A 1269 -62.35 8.52 -18.72
CA LYS A 1269 -63.36 9.38 -19.38
C LYS A 1269 -63.04 10.88 -19.30
N LYS A 1270 -62.13 11.28 -18.42
CA LYS A 1270 -61.78 12.68 -18.16
C LYS A 1270 -60.45 13.06 -18.81
N TRP A 1271 -59.53 12.12 -18.99
CA TRP A 1271 -58.15 12.37 -19.42
C TRP A 1271 -57.82 11.83 -20.82
N LEU A 1272 -58.61 10.88 -21.33
CA LEU A 1272 -58.62 10.40 -22.71
C LEU A 1272 -60.02 10.57 -23.30
#